data_AF-A0A2P7NRC0-F1
#
_entry.id   AF-A0A2P7NRC0-F1
#
_cell.length_a   1.000
_cell.length_b   1.000
_cell.length_c   1.000
_cell.angle_alpha   90.00
_cell.angle_beta   90.00
_cell.angle_gamma   90.00
#
_symmetry.space_group_name_H-M   'P 1'
#
loop_
_entity.id
_entity.type
_entity.pdbx_description
1 polymer ?
#
loop_
_entity_poly.entity_id
_entity_poly.type
_entity_poly.pdbx_seq_one_letter_code
_entity_poly.pdbx_strand_id
1 'polypeptide(L)'
;MKNDNRNLFFSYWQAGYEGADHINNMGQPLSMNELTRHNEYAYHDYSLLKKLDIKTVRESIGWRLVDRNGQFDFSIIESRARAANELGIQVIWTLCHYGIPEDINIFTPTFVDRFAAYCKNLVKFLKSYSDTPSIYSPINEISFLCWAINNGYFACKNLENNTSNELKRQLIRAALKGCEAIWQIDSSARIIHSDPLIHVIAPFDSKHLVDSALIQRQAQFDSWDMLCGTKDPELGGKPYFLDLIGVNYYHSNQWEMEGDPLWWHLEHPRRIPLSKLLIEIFERYQRPLLLTETSHVGSGRGAWIREVAQQAILAQQKNVDFHGICLYPIIDRPDWDNPLHWHKSGLWEINIQEDNSKHYDRVISEPYLTGFYDAQRLTKHFLQNFHQFNSNSQLKGSCMTTIIVFSHLRWDFVYQRPQHLLTRLAEHYKIIFIEEPIWSSTNDNYIQQSLPVPGVTVLKPFTISSGQGFDDEQLPYLRELISQLKLTDEAHLAWFYTPMALPLLNDLNPMLVIYDCMDELAAFKNSPTEIIQRENELFNVTDLVFTGGPSLFRAKQKRHPNVHCFPSSVDSVHFEQARDRNNNHPLHDHIPYPRLGYYGVIDERMDFELIACIADSHPEWQIILVGPVIKINPELLPRHSNIHYFGQQPYKALPQFLAGWDVCLLPFALNESTQFISPTKTLEYMAAELPIVSTAINDVSELYGEEVAITLSTSDFIEACEEALTQPLSEFRRNTDKTRKIIEDSSWNKTAEKMYELIEFANNNKNSSLFNSLDFKSESVKISNLFESEVRKNIIIGAGPTGLSAAYHLDEDTLVIEKNSTVGGWCRSINDKGFTFDYAGHIMFSNDQYVQELYKILLGDNVHWQNREAWIFSKGVHTRYPFQGALYGLPTDVIRECIVGAIEASYGIEKKLKNDTLSNNCLFIDKMDDTKDCCADGVVAFTNNTIPHNDQKASKAENFEDFIHKIWGAGIAKHFAIPYNTKLWKVPLSEMETSWLGDRVPLPNLEEIIEGALEPVARPMGPNARFGYPLKGGFQALMSGFLPFIKGSVKTNTEVIQVSPEKRFVRLNNGRQIQYDNIISTMPLPQLINCIGSEAPPFIHNSAANLRHVSVCCVNLGIGRENITDKHWIYYPEETIFHRIFVQGNASPHCNPVGGFGLTCEISYSTTHPLLHKGQELIDKCVNDCIKVGLLTSDDTIITANIVDMPYAYVVYDHSRANNIRLIREWLMDKGIILAGRYSEWEYYNSDHAFIAGKKAADIIIEQTQKEKIGINLSL
;
A
#
# COMPACT_ATOMS: atom_id res chain seq x y z
N MET A 1 -32.62 -34.03 24.18
CA MET A 1 -33.58 -33.85 23.07
C MET A 1 -32.85 -34.12 21.78
N LYS A 2 -33.42 -34.92 20.86
CA LYS A 2 -32.81 -35.25 19.56
C LYS A 2 -32.67 -33.97 18.73
N ASN A 3 -31.57 -33.85 17.99
CA ASN A 3 -31.33 -32.88 16.91
C ASN A 3 -32.48 -32.94 15.89
N ASP A 4 -33.55 -32.18 16.11
CA ASP A 4 -34.54 -31.87 15.08
C ASP A 4 -34.18 -30.47 14.55
N ASN A 5 -33.46 -30.46 13.43
CA ASN A 5 -32.94 -29.28 12.74
C ASN A 5 -34.10 -28.50 12.04
N ARG A 6 -35.13 -28.12 12.79
CA ARG A 6 -36.18 -27.20 12.32
C ARG A 6 -35.81 -25.80 12.78
N ASN A 7 -35.69 -24.87 11.83
CA ASN A 7 -35.53 -23.44 12.14
C ASN A 7 -36.66 -22.99 13.08
N LEU A 8 -36.30 -22.38 14.20
CA LEU A 8 -37.22 -21.93 15.26
C LEU A 8 -38.21 -20.88 14.74
N PHE A 9 -37.73 -19.99 13.87
CA PHE A 9 -38.48 -18.91 13.24
C PHE A 9 -38.54 -19.08 11.72
N PHE A 10 -39.59 -18.57 11.08
CA PHE A 10 -39.75 -18.62 9.61
C PHE A 10 -38.82 -17.63 8.88
N SER A 11 -38.30 -16.64 9.59
CA SER A 11 -37.31 -15.67 9.11
C SER A 11 -36.43 -15.21 10.28
N TYR A 12 -35.14 -14.96 10.00
CA TYR A 12 -34.19 -14.44 10.98
C TYR A 12 -34.52 -12.98 11.36
N TRP A 13 -34.77 -12.14 10.34
CA TRP A 13 -35.32 -10.81 10.56
C TRP A 13 -36.82 -10.90 10.79
N GLN A 14 -37.28 -10.22 11.83
CA GLN A 14 -38.66 -10.24 12.29
C GLN A 14 -39.19 -8.82 12.33
N ALA A 15 -40.50 -8.67 12.25
CA ALA A 15 -41.17 -7.38 12.37
C ALA A 15 -42.06 -7.35 13.61
N GLY A 16 -42.01 -6.27 14.36
CA GLY A 16 -42.78 -6.11 15.58
C GLY A 16 -43.79 -4.99 15.46
N TYR A 17 -45.03 -5.23 15.85
CA TYR A 17 -46.05 -4.19 15.91
C TYR A 17 -46.21 -3.72 17.34
N GLU A 18 -46.14 -2.39 17.55
CA GLU A 18 -46.42 -1.80 18.85
C GLU A 18 -47.88 -2.08 19.23
N GLY A 19 -48.06 -2.88 20.26
CA GLY A 19 -49.35 -3.41 20.65
C GLY A 19 -49.66 -3.23 22.13
N ALA A 20 -48.93 -2.36 22.82
CA ALA A 20 -49.25 -1.98 24.20
C ALA A 20 -50.70 -1.47 24.30
N ASP A 21 -51.42 -2.01 25.29
CA ASP A 21 -52.81 -1.66 25.61
C ASP A 21 -52.95 -1.14 27.04
N HIS A 22 -51.94 -0.42 27.53
CA HIS A 22 -51.86 0.08 28.91
C HIS A 22 -52.85 1.21 29.22
N ILE A 23 -52.93 1.52 30.52
CA ILE A 23 -53.51 2.76 31.03
C ILE A 23 -52.33 3.64 31.45
N ASN A 24 -52.20 4.81 30.84
CA ASN A 24 -51.10 5.72 31.15
C ASN A 24 -51.25 6.33 32.55
N ASN A 25 -50.25 7.11 32.97
CA ASN A 25 -50.23 7.73 34.30
C ASN A 25 -51.37 8.74 34.57
N MET A 26 -51.99 9.27 33.51
CA MET A 26 -53.17 10.13 33.58
C MET A 26 -54.49 9.35 33.68
N GLY A 27 -54.45 8.02 33.69
CA GLY A 27 -55.64 7.17 33.72
C GLY A 27 -56.33 7.03 32.36
N GLN A 28 -55.69 7.46 31.26
CA GLN A 28 -56.23 7.32 29.91
C GLN A 28 -55.90 5.92 29.37
N PRO A 29 -56.92 5.12 28.98
CA PRO A 29 -56.68 3.86 28.30
C PRO A 29 -56.19 4.12 26.87
N LEU A 30 -55.07 3.50 26.50
CA LEU A 30 -54.50 3.59 25.16
C LEU A 30 -54.42 2.19 24.53
N SER A 31 -54.46 2.15 23.20
CA SER A 31 -54.28 0.94 22.39
C SER A 31 -53.46 1.32 21.18
N MET A 32 -52.20 0.90 21.15
CA MET A 32 -51.28 1.31 20.09
C MET A 32 -51.68 0.73 18.72
N ASN A 33 -52.25 -0.47 18.71
CA ASN A 33 -52.80 -1.08 17.51
C ASN A 33 -54.04 -0.34 16.95
N GLU A 34 -54.80 0.37 17.79
CA GLU A 34 -55.88 1.25 17.34
C GLU A 34 -55.33 2.59 16.84
N LEU A 35 -54.39 3.20 17.57
CA LEU A 35 -53.78 4.49 17.22
C LEU A 35 -53.03 4.46 15.89
N THR A 36 -52.36 3.34 15.58
CA THR A 36 -51.67 3.10 14.30
C THR A 36 -52.60 2.54 13.21
N ARG A 37 -53.85 2.24 13.56
CA ARG A 37 -54.84 1.50 12.77
C ARG A 37 -54.37 0.13 12.27
N HIS A 38 -53.37 -0.46 12.92
CA HIS A 38 -52.88 -1.78 12.55
C HIS A 38 -53.99 -2.86 12.59
N ASN A 39 -54.94 -2.75 13.52
CA ASN A 39 -56.11 -3.65 13.59
C ASN A 39 -56.92 -3.71 12.28
N GLU A 40 -57.00 -2.60 11.56
CA GLU A 40 -57.75 -2.47 10.31
C GLU A 40 -56.88 -2.78 9.08
N TYR A 41 -55.60 -2.43 9.14
CA TYR A 41 -54.65 -2.55 8.04
C TYR A 41 -53.77 -3.81 8.11
N ALA A 42 -54.02 -4.74 9.03
CA ALA A 42 -53.18 -5.92 9.27
C ALA A 42 -52.75 -6.67 7.99
N TYR A 43 -53.69 -6.95 7.08
CA TYR A 43 -53.36 -7.62 5.81
C TYR A 43 -52.43 -6.77 4.94
N HIS A 44 -52.67 -5.46 4.85
CA HIS A 44 -51.81 -4.54 4.11
C HIS A 44 -50.42 -4.46 4.75
N ASP A 45 -50.34 -4.22 6.06
CA ASP A 45 -49.09 -4.10 6.81
C ASP A 45 -48.25 -5.38 6.71
N TYR A 46 -48.87 -6.55 6.84
CA TYR A 46 -48.20 -7.85 6.65
C TYR A 46 -47.77 -8.08 5.19
N SER A 47 -48.53 -7.60 4.21
CA SER A 47 -48.14 -7.74 2.79
C SER A 47 -46.89 -6.94 2.43
N LEU A 48 -46.63 -5.82 3.13
CA LEU A 48 -45.42 -5.01 2.93
C LEU A 48 -44.15 -5.78 3.31
N LEU A 49 -44.22 -6.63 4.32
CA LEU A 49 -43.11 -7.44 4.82
C LEU A 49 -42.58 -8.45 3.81
N LYS A 50 -43.44 -8.90 2.87
CA LYS A 50 -43.07 -9.87 1.83
C LYS A 50 -41.91 -9.38 0.98
N LYS A 51 -41.84 -8.06 0.71
CA LYS A 51 -40.74 -7.45 -0.06
C LYS A 51 -39.40 -7.47 0.68
N LEU A 52 -39.45 -7.61 2.01
CA LEU A 52 -38.29 -7.63 2.90
C LEU A 52 -37.90 -9.05 3.34
N ASP A 53 -38.54 -10.10 2.80
CA ASP A 53 -38.37 -11.50 3.22
C ASP A 53 -38.57 -11.73 4.74
N ILE A 54 -39.40 -10.90 5.38
CA ILE A 54 -39.81 -11.08 6.77
C ILE A 54 -41.07 -11.96 6.80
N LYS A 55 -40.99 -13.10 7.49
CA LYS A 55 -42.07 -14.10 7.63
C LYS A 55 -42.40 -14.42 9.08
N THR A 56 -41.75 -13.76 10.02
CA THR A 56 -41.99 -13.88 11.45
C THR A 56 -42.33 -12.50 11.99
N VAL A 57 -43.46 -12.38 12.68
CA VAL A 57 -43.88 -11.11 13.29
C VAL A 57 -44.16 -11.29 14.77
N ARG A 58 -43.94 -10.23 15.55
CA ARG A 58 -44.35 -10.15 16.95
C ARG A 58 -45.58 -9.26 17.06
N GLU A 59 -46.63 -9.82 17.62
CA GLU A 59 -47.96 -9.22 17.67
C GLU A 59 -48.52 -9.26 19.09
N SER A 60 -49.31 -8.27 19.49
CA SER A 60 -49.92 -8.24 20.82
C SER A 60 -51.42 -8.51 20.75
N ILE A 61 -51.95 -9.31 21.66
CA ILE A 61 -53.38 -9.60 21.71
C ILE A 61 -54.16 -8.41 22.26
N GLY A 62 -53.65 -7.80 23.32
CA GLY A 62 -54.36 -6.78 24.10
C GLY A 62 -55.34 -7.41 25.08
N TRP A 63 -54.82 -7.96 26.19
CA TRP A 63 -55.64 -8.68 27.18
C TRP A 63 -56.75 -7.79 27.76
N ARG A 64 -56.49 -6.50 28.00
CA ARG A 64 -57.51 -5.56 28.52
C ARG A 64 -58.68 -5.41 27.56
N LEU A 65 -58.42 -5.51 26.25
CA LEU A 65 -59.42 -5.29 25.20
C LEU A 65 -60.32 -6.52 24.97
N VAL A 66 -59.79 -7.73 25.18
CA VAL A 66 -60.50 -8.99 24.89
C VAL A 66 -61.17 -9.63 26.11
N ASP A 67 -60.76 -9.28 27.34
CA ASP A 67 -61.37 -9.81 28.57
C ASP A 67 -62.46 -8.88 29.10
N ARG A 68 -63.72 -9.29 28.95
CA ARG A 68 -64.90 -8.57 29.47
C ARG A 68 -65.42 -9.26 30.73
N ASN A 69 -64.83 -8.95 31.88
CA ASN A 69 -65.22 -9.50 33.18
C ASN A 69 -65.19 -11.05 33.23
N GLY A 70 -64.23 -11.67 32.55
CA GLY A 70 -63.99 -13.11 32.53
C GLY A 70 -64.65 -13.82 31.35
N GLN A 71 -65.33 -13.07 30.49
CA GLN A 71 -65.83 -13.52 29.20
C GLN A 71 -64.90 -12.98 28.10
N PHE A 72 -64.31 -13.87 27.32
CA PHE A 72 -63.30 -13.50 26.32
C PHE A 72 -63.91 -13.32 24.93
N ASP A 73 -63.64 -12.16 24.30
CA ASP A 73 -64.02 -11.83 22.92
C ASP A 73 -62.76 -11.60 22.07
N PHE A 74 -62.43 -12.54 21.21
CA PHE A 74 -61.24 -12.51 20.36
C PHE A 74 -61.50 -11.98 18.94
N SER A 75 -62.67 -11.38 18.67
CA SER A 75 -63.02 -10.86 17.33
C SER A 75 -62.01 -9.86 16.79
N ILE A 76 -61.43 -9.01 17.65
CA ILE A 76 -60.39 -8.03 17.28
C ILE A 76 -59.03 -8.66 16.88
N ILE A 77 -58.86 -9.98 17.10
CA ILE A 77 -57.66 -10.74 16.73
C ILE A 77 -57.86 -11.47 15.41
N GLU A 78 -59.12 -11.73 15.03
CA GLU A 78 -59.46 -12.57 13.89
C GLU A 78 -58.87 -12.06 12.57
N SER A 79 -58.91 -10.74 12.32
CA SER A 79 -58.35 -10.13 11.11
C SER A 79 -56.85 -10.41 10.98
N ARG A 80 -56.10 -10.24 12.08
CA ARG A 80 -54.65 -10.47 12.15
C ARG A 80 -54.31 -11.96 12.03
N ALA A 81 -55.04 -12.84 12.73
CA ALA A 81 -54.82 -14.28 12.65
C ALA A 81 -55.08 -14.84 11.23
N ARG A 82 -56.15 -14.37 10.56
CA ARG A 82 -56.45 -14.73 9.17
C ARG A 82 -55.39 -14.20 8.21
N ALA A 83 -55.06 -12.92 8.31
CA ALA A 83 -54.05 -12.29 7.44
C ALA A 83 -52.68 -12.99 7.56
N ALA A 84 -52.25 -13.32 8.78
CA ALA A 84 -51.00 -14.05 9.01
C ALA A 84 -51.02 -15.43 8.35
N ASN A 85 -52.11 -16.20 8.52
CA ASN A 85 -52.22 -17.52 7.90
C ASN A 85 -52.25 -17.45 6.36
N GLU A 86 -53.02 -16.51 5.78
CA GLU A 86 -53.13 -16.32 4.33
C GLU A 86 -51.81 -15.90 3.68
N LEU A 87 -51.02 -15.07 4.37
CA LEU A 87 -49.73 -14.58 3.88
C LEU A 87 -48.54 -15.49 4.27
N GLY A 88 -48.78 -16.56 5.03
CA GLY A 88 -47.75 -17.50 5.47
C GLY A 88 -46.79 -16.92 6.51
N ILE A 89 -47.28 -16.05 7.39
CA ILE A 89 -46.53 -15.41 8.48
C ILE A 89 -46.66 -16.22 9.76
N GLN A 90 -45.53 -16.51 10.40
CA GLN A 90 -45.48 -17.00 11.77
C GLN A 90 -45.63 -15.82 12.73
N VAL A 91 -46.53 -15.95 13.70
CA VAL A 91 -46.77 -14.90 14.71
C VAL A 91 -46.26 -15.36 16.07
N ILE A 92 -45.41 -14.53 16.68
CA ILE A 92 -45.05 -14.58 18.09
C ILE A 92 -46.12 -13.77 18.84
N TRP A 93 -47.06 -14.46 19.47
CA TRP A 93 -48.19 -13.83 20.13
C TRP A 93 -47.81 -13.40 21.55
N THR A 94 -47.88 -12.09 21.80
CA THR A 94 -47.73 -11.48 23.12
C THR A 94 -49.10 -11.35 23.76
N LEU A 95 -49.33 -12.13 24.82
CA LEU A 95 -50.64 -12.33 25.42
C LEU A 95 -51.02 -11.13 26.30
N CYS A 96 -50.14 -10.72 27.19
CA CYS A 96 -50.29 -9.49 27.98
C CYS A 96 -49.15 -8.52 27.64
N HIS A 97 -49.49 -7.38 27.03
CA HIS A 97 -48.57 -6.29 26.73
C HIS A 97 -48.97 -5.03 27.51
N TYR A 98 -48.69 -5.06 28.82
CA TYR A 98 -48.97 -4.01 29.82
C TYR A 98 -50.45 -3.77 30.16
N GLY A 99 -51.40 -4.11 29.29
CA GLY A 99 -52.83 -4.04 29.61
C GLY A 99 -53.30 -5.14 30.55
N ILE A 100 -53.96 -4.74 31.64
CA ILE A 100 -54.66 -5.60 32.59
C ILE A 100 -56.14 -5.17 32.64
N PRO A 101 -57.10 -6.11 32.67
CA PRO A 101 -58.52 -5.78 32.82
C PRO A 101 -58.80 -4.94 34.07
N GLU A 102 -59.65 -3.94 33.95
CA GLU A 102 -59.87 -2.97 35.04
C GLU A 102 -60.56 -3.54 36.28
N ASP A 103 -61.25 -4.67 36.13
CA ASP A 103 -62.05 -5.34 37.16
C ASP A 103 -61.23 -6.30 38.04
N ILE A 104 -59.96 -6.55 37.72
CA ILE A 104 -59.12 -7.53 38.42
C ILE A 104 -57.98 -6.88 39.21
N ASN A 105 -57.76 -7.36 40.43
CA ASN A 105 -56.65 -6.91 41.27
C ASN A 105 -55.44 -7.83 41.10
N ILE A 106 -54.33 -7.29 40.60
CA ILE A 106 -53.08 -8.02 40.33
C ILE A 106 -52.48 -8.73 41.54
N PHE A 107 -52.74 -8.23 42.76
CA PHE A 107 -52.19 -8.81 43.99
C PHE A 107 -52.98 -10.02 44.53
N THR A 108 -54.06 -10.41 43.86
CA THR A 108 -54.94 -11.50 44.33
C THR A 108 -54.72 -12.80 43.54
N PRO A 109 -54.92 -13.99 44.16
CA PRO A 109 -54.79 -15.26 43.44
C PRO A 109 -55.71 -15.40 42.23
N THR A 110 -56.86 -14.71 42.22
CA THR A 110 -57.80 -14.70 41.10
C THR A 110 -57.20 -14.10 39.84
N PHE A 111 -56.22 -13.18 39.95
CA PHE A 111 -55.46 -12.67 38.81
C PHE A 111 -54.73 -13.80 38.06
N VAL A 112 -53.99 -14.62 38.80
CA VAL A 112 -53.24 -15.76 38.26
C VAL A 112 -54.18 -16.77 37.59
N ASP A 113 -55.30 -17.07 38.23
CA ASP A 113 -56.31 -18.01 37.70
C ASP A 113 -57.00 -17.48 36.43
N ARG A 114 -57.40 -16.19 36.43
CA ARG A 114 -58.04 -15.52 35.30
C ARG A 114 -57.09 -15.45 34.11
N PHE A 115 -55.84 -15.08 34.34
CA PHE A 115 -54.82 -15.02 33.28
C PHE A 115 -54.56 -16.41 32.66
N ALA A 116 -54.47 -17.47 33.47
CA ALA A 116 -54.33 -18.83 32.96
C ALA A 116 -55.56 -19.28 32.15
N ALA A 117 -56.77 -18.93 32.60
CA ALA A 117 -58.01 -19.20 31.86
C ALA A 117 -58.05 -18.45 30.53
N TYR A 118 -57.61 -17.19 30.51
CA TYR A 118 -57.44 -16.39 29.31
C TYR A 118 -56.47 -17.05 28.32
N CYS A 119 -55.26 -17.40 28.77
CA CYS A 119 -54.24 -18.08 27.95
C CYS A 119 -54.82 -19.34 27.28
N LYS A 120 -55.51 -20.18 28.07
CA LYS A 120 -56.12 -21.42 27.58
C LYS A 120 -57.15 -21.18 26.47
N ASN A 121 -58.06 -20.22 26.67
CA ASN A 121 -59.11 -19.93 25.69
C ASN A 121 -58.55 -19.27 24.43
N LEU A 122 -57.58 -18.38 24.58
CA LEU A 122 -56.92 -17.73 23.46
C LEU A 122 -56.14 -18.71 22.59
N VAL A 123 -55.31 -19.58 23.18
CA VAL A 123 -54.55 -20.58 22.41
C VAL A 123 -55.51 -21.49 21.64
N LYS A 124 -56.62 -21.91 22.27
CA LYS A 124 -57.65 -22.69 21.59
C LYS A 124 -58.26 -21.95 20.39
N PHE A 125 -58.46 -20.64 20.50
CA PHE A 125 -58.93 -19.78 19.41
C PHE A 125 -57.88 -19.66 18.30
N LEU A 126 -56.62 -19.36 18.63
CA LEU A 126 -55.55 -19.20 17.61
C LEU A 126 -55.24 -20.50 16.85
N LYS A 127 -55.31 -21.66 17.53
CA LYS A 127 -55.11 -22.97 16.89
C LYS A 127 -56.17 -23.31 15.83
N SER A 128 -57.31 -22.62 15.77
CA SER A 128 -58.26 -22.84 14.66
C SER A 128 -57.82 -22.19 13.33
N TYR A 129 -56.79 -21.35 13.34
CA TYR A 129 -56.31 -20.64 12.15
C TYR A 129 -55.01 -21.20 11.57
N SER A 130 -54.15 -21.82 12.38
CA SER A 130 -52.88 -22.38 11.90
C SER A 130 -52.46 -23.63 12.68
N ASP A 131 -51.97 -24.63 11.95
CA ASP A 131 -51.37 -25.85 12.50
C ASP A 131 -49.85 -25.71 12.75
N THR A 132 -49.27 -24.55 12.43
CA THR A 132 -47.84 -24.30 12.63
C THR A 132 -47.47 -24.23 14.13
N PRO A 133 -46.25 -24.69 14.53
CA PRO A 133 -45.79 -24.54 15.90
C PRO A 133 -45.84 -23.09 16.35
N SER A 134 -46.62 -22.82 17.39
CA SER A 134 -46.88 -21.48 17.89
C SER A 134 -45.85 -21.04 18.93
N ILE A 135 -45.51 -19.76 18.91
CA ILE A 135 -44.60 -19.14 19.88
C ILE A 135 -45.39 -18.09 20.65
N TYR A 136 -45.34 -18.16 21.98
CA TYR A 136 -46.11 -17.29 22.85
C TYR A 136 -45.21 -16.56 23.85
N SER A 137 -45.47 -15.27 24.04
CA SER A 137 -44.98 -14.47 25.16
C SER A 137 -46.13 -14.28 26.15
N PRO A 138 -46.20 -15.03 27.26
CA PRO A 138 -47.32 -14.93 28.20
C PRO A 138 -47.48 -13.51 28.75
N ILE A 139 -46.43 -12.97 29.36
CA ILE A 139 -46.42 -11.62 29.90
C ILE A 139 -45.17 -10.94 29.39
N ASN A 140 -45.35 -9.83 28.69
CA ASN A 140 -44.22 -9.07 28.15
C ASN A 140 -43.47 -8.34 29.26
N GLU A 141 -42.13 -8.41 29.22
CA GLU A 141 -41.22 -7.59 30.01
C GLU A 141 -41.61 -7.44 31.47
N ILE A 142 -41.65 -8.56 32.20
CA ILE A 142 -42.07 -8.59 33.60
C ILE A 142 -41.25 -7.61 34.45
N SER A 143 -39.94 -7.54 34.24
CA SER A 143 -39.08 -6.61 34.98
C SER A 143 -39.31 -5.16 34.56
N PHE A 144 -39.48 -4.89 33.26
CA PHE A 144 -39.83 -3.54 32.79
C PHE A 144 -41.19 -3.08 33.32
N LEU A 145 -42.25 -3.91 33.21
CA LEU A 145 -43.59 -3.59 33.68
C LEU A 145 -43.60 -3.23 35.16
N CYS A 146 -42.87 -4.00 35.99
CA CYS A 146 -42.70 -3.66 37.40
C CYS A 146 -42.02 -2.30 37.58
N TRP A 147 -40.93 -2.04 36.83
CA TRP A 147 -40.23 -0.77 36.88
C TRP A 147 -41.11 0.40 36.43
N ALA A 148 -41.84 0.26 35.32
CA ALA A 148 -42.72 1.27 34.76
C ALA A 148 -43.87 1.63 35.72
N ILE A 149 -44.48 0.64 36.36
CA ILE A 149 -45.52 0.86 37.39
C ILE A 149 -44.94 1.59 38.60
N ASN A 150 -43.77 1.16 39.10
CA ASN A 150 -43.15 1.78 40.28
C ASN A 150 -42.71 3.23 40.05
N ASN A 151 -42.30 3.56 38.82
CA ASN A 151 -41.91 4.93 38.44
C ASN A 151 -43.10 5.76 37.94
N GLY A 152 -44.32 5.21 37.99
CA GLY A 152 -45.54 5.94 37.66
C GLY A 152 -45.77 6.18 36.17
N TYR A 153 -45.18 5.38 35.28
CA TYR A 153 -45.47 5.42 33.84
C TYR A 153 -46.83 4.77 33.53
N PHE A 154 -47.14 3.67 34.20
CA PHE A 154 -48.41 2.96 34.03
C PHE A 154 -49.24 3.01 35.31
N ALA A 155 -50.54 3.30 35.16
CA ALA A 155 -51.45 3.31 36.29
C ALA A 155 -51.71 1.87 36.78
N CYS A 156 -51.47 1.62 38.07
CA CYS A 156 -51.79 0.35 38.72
C CYS A 156 -52.71 0.60 39.93
N LYS A 157 -53.92 0.02 39.91
CA LYS A 157 -54.86 0.13 41.03
C LYS A 157 -54.33 -0.67 42.23
N ASN A 158 -54.43 -0.10 43.43
CA ASN A 158 -54.05 -0.72 44.71
C ASN A 158 -52.53 -0.95 44.92
N LEU A 159 -51.68 -0.10 44.34
CA LEU A 159 -50.25 -0.09 44.64
C LEU A 159 -49.99 0.60 46.00
N GLU A 160 -49.63 -0.15 47.05
CA GLU A 160 -49.20 0.39 48.34
C GLU A 160 -47.66 0.52 48.41
N ASN A 161 -47.14 1.41 49.28
CA ASN A 161 -45.70 1.55 49.54
C ASN A 161 -45.12 0.18 50.01
N ASN A 162 -44.07 -0.33 49.35
CA ASN A 162 -43.40 -1.65 49.52
C ASN A 162 -43.90 -2.86 48.68
N THR A 163 -44.77 -2.67 47.68
CA THR A 163 -45.34 -3.81 46.91
C THR A 163 -44.56 -4.24 45.66
N SER A 164 -43.46 -3.57 45.28
CA SER A 164 -42.73 -3.86 44.03
C SER A 164 -42.25 -5.30 43.86
N ASN A 165 -41.73 -5.92 44.92
CA ASN A 165 -41.23 -7.29 44.80
C ASN A 165 -42.39 -8.30 44.70
N GLU A 166 -43.49 -8.04 45.41
CA GLU A 166 -44.68 -8.90 45.32
C GLU A 166 -45.38 -8.77 43.96
N LEU A 167 -45.40 -7.57 43.36
CA LEU A 167 -45.87 -7.38 41.99
C LEU A 167 -45.13 -8.30 41.00
N LYS A 168 -43.79 -8.29 41.05
CA LYS A 168 -42.96 -9.18 40.22
C LYS A 168 -43.30 -10.65 40.46
N ARG A 169 -43.38 -11.07 41.72
CA ARG A 169 -43.75 -12.45 42.11
C ARG A 169 -45.13 -12.86 41.59
N GLN A 170 -46.13 -11.98 41.63
CA GLN A 170 -47.48 -12.25 41.09
C GLN A 170 -47.47 -12.41 39.57
N LEU A 171 -46.76 -11.55 38.86
CA LEU A 171 -46.58 -11.69 37.40
C LEU A 171 -45.87 -13.00 37.05
N ILE A 172 -44.86 -13.41 37.82
CA ILE A 172 -44.19 -14.71 37.63
C ILE A 172 -45.17 -15.87 37.86
N ARG A 173 -45.98 -15.86 38.92
CA ARG A 173 -47.01 -16.89 39.16
C ARG A 173 -48.00 -16.99 38.00
N ALA A 174 -48.45 -15.84 37.48
CA ALA A 174 -49.33 -15.76 36.32
C ALA A 174 -48.63 -16.29 35.06
N ALA A 175 -47.38 -15.93 34.81
CA ALA A 175 -46.60 -16.42 33.67
C ALA A 175 -46.41 -17.94 33.72
N LEU A 176 -46.00 -18.51 34.88
CA LEU A 176 -45.81 -19.95 35.06
C LEU A 176 -47.11 -20.72 34.81
N LYS A 177 -48.22 -20.29 35.44
CA LYS A 177 -49.54 -20.93 35.25
C LYS A 177 -50.08 -20.73 33.84
N GLY A 178 -49.79 -19.59 33.21
CA GLY A 178 -50.09 -19.31 31.81
C GLY A 178 -49.36 -20.28 30.88
N CYS A 179 -48.07 -20.52 31.09
CA CYS A 179 -47.29 -21.51 30.32
C CYS A 179 -47.90 -22.92 30.43
N GLU A 180 -48.26 -23.36 31.63
CA GLU A 180 -48.92 -24.66 31.83
C GLU A 180 -50.27 -24.72 31.10
N ALA A 181 -51.06 -23.65 31.14
CA ALA A 181 -52.33 -23.56 30.44
C ALA A 181 -52.18 -23.57 28.91
N ILE A 182 -51.12 -22.95 28.38
CA ILE A 182 -50.75 -22.98 26.96
C ILE A 182 -50.38 -24.43 26.57
N TRP A 183 -49.47 -25.08 27.29
CA TRP A 183 -49.00 -26.44 26.98
C TRP A 183 -50.07 -27.51 27.15
N GLN A 184 -51.10 -27.27 27.97
CA GLN A 184 -52.28 -28.15 28.03
C GLN A 184 -53.06 -28.21 26.71
N ILE A 185 -53.04 -27.14 25.91
CA ILE A 185 -53.72 -27.06 24.61
C ILE A 185 -52.75 -27.37 23.47
N ASP A 186 -51.56 -26.79 23.51
CA ASP A 186 -50.50 -27.00 22.52
C ASP A 186 -49.19 -27.40 23.21
N SER A 187 -48.99 -28.71 23.39
CA SER A 187 -47.75 -29.25 23.97
C SER A 187 -46.49 -28.97 23.16
N SER A 188 -46.62 -28.51 21.90
CA SER A 188 -45.49 -28.14 21.04
C SER A 188 -45.15 -26.64 21.10
N ALA A 189 -45.95 -25.86 21.82
CA ALA A 189 -45.77 -24.41 21.94
C ALA A 189 -44.41 -24.06 22.54
N ARG A 190 -43.75 -23.07 21.94
CA ARG A 190 -42.52 -22.47 22.48
C ARG A 190 -42.87 -21.23 23.28
N ILE A 191 -42.14 -20.99 24.36
CA ILE A 191 -42.37 -19.86 25.25
C ILE A 191 -41.19 -18.90 25.15
N ILE A 192 -41.49 -17.63 24.91
CA ILE A 192 -40.50 -16.56 24.92
C ILE A 192 -40.77 -15.60 26.07
N HIS A 193 -39.72 -15.28 26.82
CA HIS A 193 -39.77 -14.27 27.86
C HIS A 193 -38.85 -13.13 27.47
N SER A 194 -39.43 -11.98 27.17
CA SER A 194 -38.72 -10.74 26.83
C SER A 194 -38.52 -9.89 28.07
N ASP A 195 -37.36 -9.25 28.20
CA ASP A 195 -37.09 -8.18 29.18
C ASP A 195 -35.98 -7.26 28.61
N PRO A 196 -35.87 -5.99 29.10
CA PRO A 196 -34.88 -5.04 28.62
C PRO A 196 -33.46 -5.41 29.06
N LEU A 197 -32.54 -5.36 28.11
CA LEU A 197 -31.11 -5.57 28.34
C LEU A 197 -30.45 -4.25 28.70
N ILE A 198 -30.12 -4.03 29.97
CA ILE A 198 -29.65 -2.73 30.48
C ILE A 198 -28.21 -2.75 31.00
N HIS A 199 -27.54 -1.60 30.93
CA HIS A 199 -26.26 -1.36 31.59
C HIS A 199 -26.27 -0.02 32.31
N VAL A 200 -26.25 -0.07 33.64
CA VAL A 200 -26.27 1.10 34.52
C VAL A 200 -24.92 1.23 35.20
N ILE A 201 -24.42 2.46 35.25
CA ILE A 201 -23.11 2.79 35.83
C ILE A 201 -23.21 4.02 36.73
N ALA A 202 -22.33 4.10 37.73
CA ALA A 202 -22.28 5.25 38.64
C ALA A 202 -21.57 6.46 38.00
N PRO A 203 -21.93 7.70 38.38
CA PRO A 203 -21.16 8.90 38.05
C PRO A 203 -19.68 8.80 38.41
N PHE A 204 -18.81 9.41 37.60
CA PHE A 204 -17.34 9.32 37.76
C PHE A 204 -16.89 9.72 39.17
N ASP A 205 -17.50 10.75 39.74
CA ASP A 205 -17.14 11.30 41.05
C ASP A 205 -17.90 10.67 42.23
N SER A 206 -18.85 9.75 41.96
CA SER A 206 -19.78 9.20 42.95
C SER A 206 -19.51 7.71 43.22
N LYS A 207 -18.32 7.41 43.77
CA LYS A 207 -17.93 6.01 44.10
C LYS A 207 -18.92 5.28 45.01
N HIS A 208 -19.67 5.99 45.86
CA HIS A 208 -20.66 5.41 46.75
C HIS A 208 -21.91 4.86 46.02
N LEU A 209 -22.15 5.26 44.77
CA LEU A 209 -23.27 4.79 43.94
C LEU A 209 -22.93 3.54 43.12
N VAL A 210 -21.67 3.07 43.14
CA VAL A 210 -21.22 1.92 42.33
C VAL A 210 -22.02 0.66 42.68
N ASP A 211 -22.19 0.37 43.97
CA ASP A 211 -22.96 -0.79 44.41
C ASP A 211 -24.44 -0.68 44.04
N SER A 212 -25.02 0.52 44.15
CA SER A 212 -26.40 0.79 43.74
C SER A 212 -26.63 0.59 42.24
N ALA A 213 -25.71 1.09 41.39
CA ALA A 213 -25.76 0.90 39.95
C ALA A 213 -25.65 -0.58 39.57
N LEU A 214 -24.78 -1.34 40.26
CA LEU A 214 -24.67 -2.78 40.08
C LEU A 214 -25.95 -3.53 40.47
N ILE A 215 -26.57 -3.17 41.61
CA ILE A 215 -27.85 -3.75 42.04
C ILE A 215 -28.95 -3.49 41.00
N GLN A 216 -29.05 -2.24 40.52
CA GLN A 216 -30.03 -1.88 39.50
C GLN A 216 -29.81 -2.65 38.20
N ARG A 217 -28.56 -2.80 37.76
CA ARG A 217 -28.22 -3.62 36.59
C ARG A 217 -28.61 -5.09 36.80
N GLN A 218 -28.35 -5.68 37.97
CA GLN A 218 -28.66 -7.08 38.22
C GLN A 218 -30.18 -7.36 38.29
N ALA A 219 -30.98 -6.35 38.67
CA ALA A 219 -32.44 -6.49 38.79
C ALA A 219 -33.15 -6.88 37.48
N GLN A 220 -32.51 -6.67 36.31
CA GLN A 220 -33.04 -7.10 35.00
C GLN A 220 -33.16 -8.63 34.88
N PHE A 221 -32.28 -9.37 35.57
CA PHE A 221 -32.23 -10.83 35.52
C PHE A 221 -33.22 -11.51 36.46
N ASP A 222 -33.82 -10.77 37.39
CA ASP A 222 -34.68 -11.31 38.44
C ASP A 222 -35.86 -12.11 37.90
N SER A 223 -36.55 -11.62 36.86
CA SER A 223 -37.69 -12.32 36.27
C SER A 223 -37.28 -13.67 35.69
N TRP A 224 -36.18 -13.71 34.93
CA TRP A 224 -35.63 -14.94 34.36
C TRP A 224 -35.12 -15.91 35.42
N ASP A 225 -34.47 -15.41 36.47
CA ASP A 225 -34.01 -16.22 37.60
C ASP A 225 -35.20 -16.84 38.38
N MET A 226 -36.28 -16.08 38.56
CA MET A 226 -37.51 -16.58 39.18
C MET A 226 -38.23 -17.61 38.29
N LEU A 227 -38.29 -17.40 36.97
CA LEU A 227 -38.84 -18.37 36.02
C LEU A 227 -38.02 -19.67 36.01
N CYS A 228 -36.70 -19.58 36.09
CA CYS A 228 -35.79 -20.72 36.18
C CYS A 228 -35.83 -21.44 37.55
N GLY A 229 -36.32 -20.76 38.60
CA GLY A 229 -36.30 -21.26 39.98
C GLY A 229 -34.95 -21.10 40.68
N THR A 230 -34.02 -20.30 40.14
CA THR A 230 -32.74 -19.96 40.81
C THR A 230 -32.92 -18.85 41.84
N LYS A 231 -33.94 -18.01 41.68
CA LYS A 231 -34.43 -17.04 42.67
C LYS A 231 -35.86 -17.40 43.06
N ASP A 232 -36.22 -17.22 44.33
CA ASP A 232 -37.58 -17.48 44.86
C ASP A 232 -38.19 -18.83 44.40
N PRO A 233 -37.51 -19.98 44.66
CA PRO A 233 -37.91 -21.29 44.15
C PRO A 233 -39.31 -21.73 44.59
N GLU A 234 -39.86 -21.16 45.67
CA GLU A 234 -41.22 -21.42 46.13
C GLU A 234 -42.31 -20.96 45.15
N LEU A 235 -41.96 -20.14 44.14
CA LEU A 235 -42.87 -19.77 43.05
C LEU A 235 -43.14 -20.94 42.08
N GLY A 236 -42.31 -21.99 42.10
CA GLY A 236 -42.45 -23.17 41.25
C GLY A 236 -41.74 -23.08 39.89
N GLY A 237 -40.90 -22.06 39.71
CA GLY A 237 -40.05 -21.90 38.51
C GLY A 237 -39.11 -23.10 38.31
N LYS A 238 -38.81 -23.39 37.05
CA LYS A 238 -37.92 -24.47 36.60
C LYS A 238 -37.24 -24.07 35.30
N PRO A 239 -36.04 -24.60 34.99
CA PRO A 239 -35.29 -24.17 33.82
C PRO A 239 -36.05 -24.21 32.49
N TYR A 240 -37.02 -25.12 32.31
CA TYR A 240 -37.78 -25.25 31.06
C TYR A 240 -38.85 -24.17 30.86
N PHE A 241 -39.22 -23.40 31.90
CA PHE A 241 -40.11 -22.26 31.73
C PHE A 241 -39.39 -21.09 31.03
N LEU A 242 -38.08 -20.96 31.22
CA LEU A 242 -37.25 -20.09 30.42
C LEU A 242 -36.77 -20.84 29.16
N ASP A 243 -37.69 -21.00 28.21
CA ASP A 243 -37.47 -21.73 26.96
C ASP A 243 -36.66 -20.90 25.94
N LEU A 244 -37.19 -19.74 25.54
CA LEU A 244 -36.52 -18.74 24.70
C LEU A 244 -36.35 -17.44 25.46
N ILE A 245 -35.19 -16.79 25.34
CA ILE A 245 -34.93 -15.49 25.96
C ILE A 245 -35.02 -14.41 24.88
N GLY A 246 -36.00 -13.52 25.02
CA GLY A 246 -36.09 -12.29 24.27
C GLY A 246 -35.34 -11.17 24.98
N VAL A 247 -34.51 -10.43 24.26
CA VAL A 247 -33.86 -9.23 24.77
C VAL A 247 -34.33 -8.00 24.03
N ASN A 248 -34.75 -6.99 24.78
CA ASN A 248 -35.10 -5.69 24.22
C ASN A 248 -33.91 -4.75 24.36
N TYR A 249 -33.45 -4.19 23.25
CA TYR A 249 -32.25 -3.38 23.23
C TYR A 249 -32.38 -2.21 22.28
N TYR A 250 -32.39 -1.02 22.86
CA TYR A 250 -32.43 0.28 22.22
C TYR A 250 -31.15 1.06 22.52
N HIS A 251 -30.92 2.11 21.74
CA HIS A 251 -29.80 3.04 21.94
C HIS A 251 -29.72 3.61 23.37
N SER A 252 -30.86 3.82 24.06
CA SER A 252 -30.94 4.36 25.42
C SER A 252 -30.83 3.33 26.56
N ASN A 253 -30.65 2.03 26.27
CA ASN A 253 -30.57 0.97 27.28
C ASN A 253 -29.33 1.02 28.19
N GLN A 254 -28.44 2.00 28.00
CA GLN A 254 -27.28 2.20 28.87
C GLN A 254 -27.22 3.65 29.29
N TRP A 255 -27.11 3.89 30.60
CA TRP A 255 -27.15 5.23 31.17
C TRP A 255 -26.33 5.32 32.46
N GLU A 256 -26.01 6.54 32.84
CA GLU A 256 -25.44 6.85 34.15
C GLU A 256 -26.55 7.01 35.19
N MET A 257 -26.39 6.41 36.37
CA MET A 257 -27.35 6.52 37.47
C MET A 257 -27.53 7.99 37.86
N GLU A 258 -28.79 8.44 37.91
CA GLU A 258 -29.17 9.85 38.14
C GLU A 258 -28.65 10.85 37.08
N GLY A 259 -28.12 10.36 35.95
CA GLY A 259 -27.54 11.16 34.87
C GLY A 259 -28.11 10.83 33.49
N ASP A 260 -27.37 11.24 32.46
CA ASP A 260 -27.77 11.12 31.07
C ASP A 260 -27.58 9.69 30.49
N PRO A 261 -28.26 9.38 29.38
CA PRO A 261 -27.94 8.20 28.58
C PRO A 261 -26.47 8.17 28.15
N LEU A 262 -25.88 6.97 28.11
CA LEU A 262 -24.56 6.77 27.50
C LEU A 262 -24.72 6.83 25.98
N TRP A 263 -24.65 8.04 25.43
CA TRP A 263 -24.95 8.32 24.03
C TRP A 263 -24.23 7.37 23.06
N TRP A 264 -25.04 6.57 22.36
CA TRP A 264 -24.56 5.58 21.41
C TRP A 264 -23.86 6.24 20.21
N HIS A 265 -24.46 7.29 19.64
CA HIS A 265 -23.94 8.00 18.48
C HIS A 265 -22.66 8.80 18.81
N LEU A 266 -22.37 9.06 20.10
CA LEU A 266 -21.12 9.67 20.54
C LEU A 266 -20.06 8.65 20.96
N GLU A 267 -20.36 7.35 20.83
CA GLU A 267 -19.46 6.25 21.20
C GLU A 267 -18.91 6.38 22.63
N HIS A 268 -19.82 6.66 23.58
CA HIS A 268 -19.45 6.91 24.97
C HIS A 268 -18.51 5.81 25.53
N PRO A 269 -17.35 6.15 26.10
CA PRO A 269 -16.27 5.19 26.38
C PRO A 269 -16.62 4.14 27.45
N ARG A 270 -17.61 4.43 28.30
CA ARG A 270 -18.13 3.50 29.32
C ARG A 270 -19.31 2.64 28.84
N ARG A 271 -19.72 2.76 27.57
CA ARG A 271 -20.78 1.93 26.99
C ARG A 271 -20.24 0.53 26.67
N ILE A 272 -21.01 -0.52 26.97
CA ILE A 272 -20.62 -1.91 26.65
C ILE A 272 -21.20 -2.31 25.28
N PRO A 273 -20.41 -2.90 24.37
CA PRO A 273 -20.92 -3.44 23.11
C PRO A 273 -22.02 -4.49 23.31
N LEU A 274 -23.05 -4.47 22.47
CA LEU A 274 -24.18 -5.40 22.55
C LEU A 274 -23.73 -6.87 22.52
N SER A 275 -22.71 -7.20 21.70
CA SER A 275 -22.17 -8.57 21.63
C SER A 275 -21.73 -9.11 23.00
N LYS A 276 -21.07 -8.29 23.83
CA LYS A 276 -20.64 -8.68 25.18
C LYS A 276 -21.82 -8.89 26.12
N LEU A 277 -22.85 -8.05 26.02
CA LEU A 277 -24.06 -8.20 26.83
C LEU A 277 -24.82 -9.48 26.45
N LEU A 278 -24.89 -9.83 25.16
CA LEU A 278 -25.50 -11.08 24.70
C LEU A 278 -24.70 -12.31 25.16
N ILE A 279 -23.37 -12.24 25.12
CA ILE A 279 -22.49 -13.31 25.63
C ILE A 279 -22.74 -13.56 27.12
N GLU A 280 -22.83 -12.52 27.94
CA GLU A 280 -23.11 -12.66 29.38
C GLU A 280 -24.44 -13.38 29.65
N ILE A 281 -25.50 -13.04 28.92
CA ILE A 281 -26.81 -13.70 29.06
C ILE A 281 -26.72 -15.17 28.67
N PHE A 282 -26.03 -15.44 27.55
CA PHE A 282 -25.87 -16.81 27.09
C PHE A 282 -25.05 -17.64 28.07
N GLU A 283 -23.93 -17.12 28.57
CA GLU A 283 -23.11 -17.75 29.61
C GLU A 283 -23.94 -18.05 30.89
N ARG A 284 -24.86 -17.16 31.26
CA ARG A 284 -25.71 -17.32 32.45
C ARG A 284 -26.78 -18.40 32.29
N TYR A 285 -27.49 -18.45 31.16
CA TYR A 285 -28.70 -19.29 31.02
C TYR A 285 -28.56 -20.46 30.05
N GLN A 286 -27.63 -20.40 29.09
CA GLN A 286 -27.44 -21.41 28.04
C GLN A 286 -28.75 -21.74 27.29
N ARG A 287 -29.51 -20.69 26.95
CA ARG A 287 -30.78 -20.76 26.21
C ARG A 287 -30.68 -20.03 24.87
N PRO A 288 -31.50 -20.42 23.87
CA PRO A 288 -31.61 -19.67 22.62
C PRO A 288 -32.03 -18.22 22.89
N LEU A 289 -31.31 -17.28 22.27
CA LEU A 289 -31.53 -15.83 22.39
C LEU A 289 -32.08 -15.24 21.09
N LEU A 290 -32.82 -14.14 21.19
CA LEU A 290 -33.11 -13.24 20.07
C LEU A 290 -33.33 -11.82 20.57
N LEU A 291 -33.09 -10.84 19.70
CA LEU A 291 -33.56 -9.48 19.93
C LEU A 291 -35.05 -9.42 19.63
N THR A 292 -35.88 -9.29 20.67
CA THR A 292 -37.33 -9.19 20.51
C THR A 292 -37.80 -7.78 20.21
N GLU A 293 -36.99 -6.79 20.58
CA GLU A 293 -37.29 -5.40 20.27
C GLU A 293 -36.01 -4.58 20.07
N THR A 294 -35.90 -3.91 18.93
CA THR A 294 -34.87 -2.90 18.69
C THR A 294 -35.31 -1.91 17.62
N SER A 295 -35.00 -0.63 17.85
CA SER A 295 -35.06 0.44 16.87
C SER A 295 -34.32 1.68 17.39
N HIS A 296 -34.38 2.76 16.63
CA HIS A 296 -33.98 4.10 17.05
C HIS A 296 -35.09 5.10 16.71
N VAL A 297 -34.99 6.34 17.21
CA VAL A 297 -36.01 7.38 17.08
C VAL A 297 -35.46 8.46 16.15
N GLY A 298 -36.23 8.89 15.15
CA GLY A 298 -35.84 9.97 14.25
C GLY A 298 -34.73 9.57 13.26
N SER A 299 -33.69 10.40 13.17
CA SER A 299 -32.55 10.16 12.29
C SER A 299 -31.60 9.10 12.87
N GLY A 300 -30.82 8.40 12.04
CA GLY A 300 -29.83 7.41 12.50
C GLY A 300 -30.35 5.98 12.65
N ARG A 301 -31.64 5.73 12.39
CA ARG A 301 -32.25 4.37 12.42
C ARG A 301 -31.51 3.36 11.53
N GLY A 302 -31.12 3.78 10.32
CA GLY A 302 -30.33 2.94 9.41
C GLY A 302 -28.92 2.64 9.93
N ALA A 303 -28.27 3.59 10.61
CA ALA A 303 -26.97 3.37 11.24
C ALA A 303 -27.07 2.41 12.44
N TRP A 304 -28.10 2.61 13.28
CA TRP A 304 -28.39 1.75 14.43
C TRP A 304 -28.57 0.28 14.04
N ILE A 305 -29.42 -0.01 13.05
CA ILE A 305 -29.74 -1.40 12.71
C ILE A 305 -28.56 -2.15 12.08
N ARG A 306 -27.71 -1.44 11.32
CA ARG A 306 -26.45 -2.01 10.79
C ARG A 306 -25.52 -2.42 11.93
N GLU A 307 -25.37 -1.58 12.95
CA GLU A 307 -24.55 -1.91 14.11
C GLU A 307 -25.14 -3.06 14.93
N VAL A 308 -26.45 -3.08 15.15
CA VAL A 308 -27.12 -4.19 15.85
C VAL A 308 -26.87 -5.52 15.13
N ALA A 309 -26.96 -5.54 13.80
CA ALA A 309 -26.64 -6.72 13.00
C ALA A 309 -25.18 -7.15 13.16
N GLN A 310 -24.23 -6.21 13.10
CA GLN A 310 -22.81 -6.49 13.31
C GLN A 310 -22.54 -7.09 14.70
N GLN A 311 -23.14 -6.51 15.75
CA GLN A 311 -22.97 -6.99 17.13
C GLN A 311 -23.62 -8.36 17.35
N ALA A 312 -24.76 -8.64 16.71
CA ALA A 312 -25.37 -9.98 16.75
C ALA A 312 -24.47 -11.03 16.11
N ILE A 313 -23.87 -10.73 14.95
CA ILE A 313 -22.93 -11.65 14.27
C ILE A 313 -21.69 -11.90 15.14
N LEU A 314 -21.13 -10.85 15.77
CA LEU A 314 -19.99 -10.99 16.69
C LEU A 314 -20.32 -11.90 17.88
N ALA A 315 -21.53 -11.79 18.44
CA ALA A 315 -21.98 -12.69 19.51
C ALA A 315 -22.08 -14.15 19.02
N GLN A 316 -22.65 -14.37 17.82
CA GLN A 316 -22.75 -15.71 17.22
C GLN A 316 -21.38 -16.33 16.92
N GLN A 317 -20.41 -15.54 16.44
CA GLN A 317 -19.02 -15.98 16.25
C GLN A 317 -18.33 -16.39 17.57
N LYS A 318 -18.88 -15.96 18.72
CA LYS A 318 -18.50 -16.41 20.07
C LYS A 318 -19.42 -17.50 20.63
N ASN A 319 -20.11 -18.23 19.74
CA ASN A 319 -20.99 -19.37 20.04
C ASN A 319 -22.27 -19.04 20.83
N VAL A 320 -22.72 -17.78 20.81
CA VAL A 320 -24.05 -17.45 21.34
C VAL A 320 -25.13 -18.05 20.42
N ASP A 321 -26.05 -18.84 20.96
CA ASP A 321 -27.18 -19.44 20.24
C ASP A 321 -28.25 -18.38 19.93
N PHE A 322 -27.98 -17.51 18.96
CA PHE A 322 -28.81 -16.35 18.61
C PHE A 322 -29.64 -16.60 17.34
N HIS A 323 -30.96 -16.40 17.40
CA HIS A 323 -31.91 -16.89 16.38
C HIS A 323 -32.65 -15.80 15.59
N GLY A 324 -32.51 -14.52 15.92
CA GLY A 324 -33.16 -13.47 15.14
C GLY A 324 -33.12 -12.07 15.72
N ILE A 325 -33.54 -11.11 14.90
CA ILE A 325 -33.62 -9.68 15.23
C ILE A 325 -34.99 -9.15 14.82
N CYS A 326 -35.75 -8.64 15.79
CA CYS A 326 -37.06 -8.04 15.56
C CYS A 326 -36.97 -6.51 15.52
N LEU A 327 -37.30 -5.94 14.37
CA LEU A 327 -37.50 -4.50 14.21
C LEU A 327 -38.77 -4.10 14.95
N TYR A 328 -38.62 -3.34 16.04
CA TYR A 328 -39.74 -2.98 16.92
C TYR A 328 -39.75 -1.49 17.28
N PRO A 329 -40.75 -0.73 16.80
CA PRO A 329 -41.83 -1.18 15.94
C PRO A 329 -41.44 -1.15 14.45
N ILE A 330 -42.13 -1.93 13.62
CA ILE A 330 -41.93 -1.96 12.16
C ILE A 330 -42.68 -0.81 11.47
N ILE A 331 -43.88 -0.49 11.97
CA ILE A 331 -44.62 0.73 11.66
C ILE A 331 -44.42 1.72 12.79
N ASP A 332 -44.43 3.01 12.50
CA ASP A 332 -44.22 4.02 13.52
C ASP A 332 -45.35 4.04 14.56
N ARG A 333 -45.05 4.61 15.74
CA ARG A 333 -45.98 4.73 16.86
C ARG A 333 -45.94 6.12 17.49
N PRO A 334 -47.04 6.54 18.12
CA PRO A 334 -47.00 7.68 19.03
C PRO A 334 -46.31 7.32 20.36
N ASP A 335 -46.13 8.33 21.20
CA ASP A 335 -45.67 8.19 22.57
C ASP A 335 -46.70 7.45 23.44
N TRP A 336 -46.21 6.75 24.47
CA TRP A 336 -47.06 5.98 25.37
C TRP A 336 -47.88 6.84 26.34
N ASP A 337 -47.47 8.09 26.59
CA ASP A 337 -48.21 9.03 27.43
C ASP A 337 -48.92 10.10 26.59
N ASN A 338 -48.34 10.49 25.45
CA ASN A 338 -48.87 11.53 24.57
C ASN A 338 -49.19 11.02 23.14
N PRO A 339 -50.47 10.73 22.81
CA PRO A 339 -50.85 10.19 21.49
C PRO A 339 -50.66 11.18 20.32
N LEU A 340 -50.36 12.46 20.60
CA LEU A 340 -50.09 13.47 19.57
C LEU A 340 -48.61 13.53 19.18
N HIS A 341 -47.71 12.95 19.97
CA HIS A 341 -46.29 12.97 19.69
C HIS A 341 -45.86 11.66 19.01
N TRP A 342 -45.40 11.76 17.75
CA TRP A 342 -44.96 10.61 16.97
C TRP A 342 -43.44 10.54 16.89
N HIS A 343 -42.89 9.38 17.20
CA HIS A 343 -41.45 9.19 17.41
C HIS A 343 -40.65 9.04 16.12
N LYS A 344 -41.28 8.68 14.99
CA LYS A 344 -40.56 8.28 13.77
C LYS A 344 -39.55 7.18 14.11
N SER A 345 -40.07 6.09 14.65
CA SER A 345 -39.33 4.93 15.16
C SER A 345 -39.46 3.69 14.27
N GLY A 346 -40.49 3.63 13.43
CA GLY A 346 -40.73 2.54 12.48
C GLY A 346 -39.92 2.63 11.19
N LEU A 347 -39.85 1.52 10.44
CA LEU A 347 -39.39 1.52 9.05
C LEU A 347 -40.40 2.24 8.14
N TRP A 348 -41.69 2.03 8.42
CA TRP A 348 -42.77 2.80 7.82
C TRP A 348 -43.28 3.84 8.81
N GLU A 349 -43.13 5.10 8.47
CA GLU A 349 -43.78 6.22 9.13
C GLU A 349 -45.27 6.25 8.75
N ILE A 350 -46.11 6.76 9.65
CA ILE A 350 -47.53 6.94 9.39
C ILE A 350 -47.76 8.39 8.99
N ASN A 351 -48.37 8.60 7.82
CA ASN A 351 -48.70 9.96 7.38
C ASN A 351 -49.83 10.55 8.23
N ILE A 352 -49.46 11.42 9.16
CA ILE A 352 -50.38 12.12 10.06
C ILE A 352 -50.71 13.56 9.61
N GLN A 353 -50.27 13.98 8.41
CA GLN A 353 -50.54 15.33 7.90
C GLN A 353 -52.04 15.54 7.58
N GLU A 354 -52.49 16.80 7.60
CA GLU A 354 -53.91 17.22 7.45
C GLU A 354 -54.52 17.01 6.05
N ASP A 355 -53.73 16.55 5.05
CA ASP A 355 -54.28 16.16 3.74
C ASP A 355 -55.04 14.83 3.86
N ASN A 356 -56.36 14.93 4.01
CA ASN A 356 -57.30 13.83 4.23
C ASN A 356 -57.21 12.69 3.20
N SER A 357 -56.61 12.91 2.02
CA SER A 357 -56.54 11.90 0.96
C SER A 357 -55.49 10.80 1.19
N LYS A 358 -54.47 11.04 2.03
CA LYS A 358 -53.33 10.13 2.28
C LYS A 358 -53.07 9.88 3.77
N HIS A 359 -54.05 10.20 4.62
CA HIS A 359 -53.93 10.08 6.06
C HIS A 359 -53.85 8.59 6.47
N TYR A 360 -52.90 8.26 7.35
CA TYR A 360 -52.49 6.90 7.75
C TYR A 360 -51.73 6.06 6.71
N ASP A 361 -51.38 6.61 5.54
CA ASP A 361 -50.53 5.90 4.58
C ASP A 361 -49.18 5.51 5.21
N ARG A 362 -48.68 4.33 4.85
CA ARG A 362 -47.37 3.82 5.27
C ARG A 362 -46.29 4.42 4.37
N VAL A 363 -45.56 5.41 4.90
CA VAL A 363 -44.46 6.09 4.19
C VAL A 363 -43.14 5.47 4.62
N ILE A 364 -42.42 4.86 3.69
CA ILE A 364 -41.16 4.19 4.01
C ILE A 364 -40.04 5.21 4.27
N SER A 365 -39.22 4.97 5.29
CA SER A 365 -37.99 5.72 5.52
C SER A 365 -36.86 5.14 4.65
N GLU A 366 -36.52 5.80 3.55
CA GLU A 366 -35.50 5.33 2.60
C GLU A 366 -34.10 5.12 3.24
N PRO A 367 -33.58 6.01 4.11
CA PRO A 367 -32.31 5.76 4.79
C PRO A 367 -32.37 4.54 5.72
N TYR A 368 -33.49 4.34 6.42
CA TYR A 368 -33.68 3.17 7.27
C TYR A 368 -33.78 1.88 6.45
N LEU A 369 -34.53 1.90 5.35
CA LEU A 369 -34.62 0.78 4.41
C LEU A 369 -33.26 0.38 3.85
N THR A 370 -32.45 1.36 3.44
CA THR A 370 -31.10 1.13 2.93
C THR A 370 -30.20 0.49 4.00
N GLY A 371 -30.21 1.05 5.23
CA GLY A 371 -29.47 0.46 6.35
C GLY A 371 -29.96 -0.95 6.72
N PHE A 372 -31.26 -1.20 6.60
CA PHE A 372 -31.85 -2.52 6.82
C PHE A 372 -31.41 -3.53 5.76
N TYR A 373 -31.40 -3.17 4.47
CA TYR A 373 -30.88 -4.08 3.43
C TYR A 373 -29.40 -4.41 3.63
N ASP A 374 -28.58 -3.44 4.03
CA ASP A 374 -27.18 -3.69 4.42
C ASP A 374 -27.11 -4.69 5.60
N ALA A 375 -27.93 -4.50 6.63
CA ALA A 375 -28.00 -5.40 7.79
C ALA A 375 -28.47 -6.83 7.40
N GLN A 376 -29.45 -6.95 6.50
CA GLN A 376 -29.90 -8.23 5.96
C GLN A 376 -28.81 -8.94 5.16
N ARG A 377 -28.09 -8.20 4.31
CA ARG A 377 -26.98 -8.74 3.52
C ARG A 377 -25.89 -9.31 4.43
N LEU A 378 -25.45 -8.52 5.42
CA LEU A 378 -24.44 -8.92 6.41
C LEU A 378 -24.84 -10.19 7.17
N THR A 379 -26.03 -10.22 7.75
CA THR A 379 -26.50 -11.38 8.53
C THR A 379 -26.67 -12.61 7.66
N LYS A 380 -27.26 -12.50 6.47
CA LYS A 380 -27.42 -13.63 5.53
C LYS A 380 -26.06 -14.27 5.18
N HIS A 381 -25.05 -13.45 4.89
CA HIS A 381 -23.72 -13.93 4.56
C HIS A 381 -23.09 -14.74 5.71
N PHE A 382 -23.01 -14.16 6.90
CA PHE A 382 -22.31 -14.82 8.03
C PHE A 382 -23.08 -16.01 8.61
N LEU A 383 -24.43 -15.98 8.59
CA LEU A 383 -25.25 -17.10 9.05
C LEU A 383 -25.11 -18.35 8.17
N GLN A 384 -25.05 -18.17 6.84
CA GLN A 384 -24.88 -19.30 5.90
C GLN A 384 -23.56 -20.03 6.13
N ASN A 385 -22.48 -19.29 6.39
CA ASN A 385 -21.16 -19.85 6.65
C ASN A 385 -21.07 -20.56 8.02
N PHE A 386 -21.69 -20.01 9.06
CA PHE A 386 -21.65 -20.59 10.41
C PHE A 386 -22.29 -21.99 10.50
N HIS A 387 -23.41 -22.22 9.79
CA HIS A 387 -24.07 -23.53 9.76
C HIS A 387 -23.29 -24.59 8.97
N GLN A 388 -22.48 -24.20 7.97
CA GLN A 388 -21.62 -25.12 7.22
C GLN A 388 -20.47 -25.67 8.08
N PHE A 389 -19.89 -24.85 8.97
CA PHE A 389 -18.80 -25.27 9.85
C PHE A 389 -19.25 -26.21 10.98
N ASN A 390 -20.46 -26.02 11.52
CA ASN A 390 -20.95 -26.84 12.63
C ASN A 390 -21.61 -28.17 12.20
N SER A 391 -21.99 -28.33 10.92
CA SER A 391 -22.69 -29.53 10.42
C SER A 391 -21.78 -30.59 9.78
N ASN A 392 -20.53 -30.25 9.43
CA ASN A 392 -19.60 -31.16 8.76
C ASN A 392 -18.24 -31.23 9.47
N SER A 393 -18.13 -32.10 10.47
CA SER A 393 -16.83 -32.49 11.04
C SER A 393 -16.00 -33.41 10.12
N GLN A 394 -16.41 -33.67 8.87
CA GLN A 394 -15.73 -34.64 8.00
C GLN A 394 -15.74 -34.37 6.47
N LEU A 395 -16.13 -33.18 6.01
CA LEU A 395 -15.98 -32.81 4.59
C LEU A 395 -15.15 -31.52 4.50
N LYS A 396 -14.06 -31.56 3.72
CA LYS A 396 -13.21 -30.42 3.36
C LYS A 396 -14.09 -29.29 2.81
N GLY A 397 -14.54 -28.38 3.67
CA GLY A 397 -15.15 -27.13 3.30
C GLY A 397 -14.08 -26.23 2.69
N SER A 398 -14.39 -25.60 1.56
CA SER A 398 -13.57 -24.52 1.01
C SER A 398 -13.46 -23.43 2.07
N CYS A 399 -12.29 -23.27 2.68
CA CYS A 399 -12.00 -22.15 3.57
C CYS A 399 -12.15 -20.85 2.77
N MET A 400 -12.79 -19.82 3.34
CA MET A 400 -12.77 -18.49 2.73
C MET A 400 -11.32 -18.01 2.57
N THR A 401 -11.01 -17.42 1.41
CA THR A 401 -9.70 -16.83 1.15
C THR A 401 -9.43 -15.68 2.13
N THR A 402 -8.21 -15.59 2.64
CA THR A 402 -7.81 -14.55 3.59
C THR A 402 -7.19 -13.35 2.85
N ILE A 403 -7.46 -12.11 3.27
CA ILE A 403 -6.69 -10.93 2.84
C ILE A 403 -5.83 -10.49 4.03
N ILE A 404 -4.52 -10.51 3.85
CA ILE A 404 -3.55 -9.98 4.80
C ILE A 404 -3.21 -8.54 4.39
N VAL A 405 -3.61 -7.59 5.21
CA VAL A 405 -3.46 -6.16 4.95
C VAL A 405 -2.32 -5.60 5.79
N PHE A 406 -1.40 -4.88 5.16
CA PHE A 406 -0.35 -4.11 5.82
C PHE A 406 -0.65 -2.62 5.75
N SER A 407 -0.82 -1.99 6.91
CA SER A 407 -1.29 -0.61 7.00
C SER A 407 -0.44 0.27 7.91
N HIS A 408 -0.03 1.42 7.37
CA HIS A 408 0.56 2.51 8.16
C HIS A 408 -0.47 3.25 9.02
N LEU A 409 -1.76 2.99 8.78
CA LEU A 409 -2.89 3.55 9.51
C LEU A 409 -3.39 2.55 10.55
N ARG A 410 -3.70 3.05 11.75
CA ARG A 410 -4.31 2.25 12.81
C ARG A 410 -5.82 2.20 12.64
N TRP A 411 -6.41 1.06 12.97
CA TRP A 411 -7.83 0.81 12.84
C TRP A 411 -8.65 1.79 13.69
N ASP A 412 -8.25 1.97 14.96
CA ASP A 412 -8.91 2.83 15.95
C ASP A 412 -8.46 4.31 15.88
N PHE A 413 -7.68 4.69 14.87
CA PHE A 413 -7.37 6.11 14.60
C PHE A 413 -8.49 6.75 13.77
N VAL A 414 -8.21 7.81 12.99
CA VAL A 414 -9.21 8.44 12.12
C VAL A 414 -9.80 7.41 11.16
N TYR A 415 -11.13 7.23 11.23
CA TYR A 415 -11.88 6.31 10.37
C TYR A 415 -11.92 6.85 8.94
N GLN A 416 -11.47 6.05 7.99
CA GLN A 416 -11.28 6.47 6.60
C GLN A 416 -11.39 5.28 5.64
N ARG A 417 -10.89 5.45 4.40
CA ARG A 417 -11.02 4.49 3.30
C ARG A 417 -10.75 3.01 3.69
N PRO A 418 -9.66 2.64 4.40
CA PRO A 418 -9.38 1.25 4.73
C PRO A 418 -10.51 0.59 5.53
N GLN A 419 -11.00 1.26 6.58
CA GLN A 419 -12.05 0.70 7.43
C GLN A 419 -13.36 0.53 6.64
N HIS A 420 -13.70 1.48 5.76
CA HIS A 420 -14.89 1.37 4.91
C HIS A 420 -14.81 0.20 3.92
N LEU A 421 -13.68 0.05 3.22
CA LEU A 421 -13.50 -0.98 2.20
C LEU A 421 -13.37 -2.36 2.81
N LEU A 422 -12.49 -2.52 3.80
CA LEU A 422 -12.20 -3.82 4.39
C LEU A 422 -13.38 -4.40 5.16
N THR A 423 -14.19 -3.57 5.82
CA THR A 423 -15.42 -4.03 6.48
C THR A 423 -16.43 -4.59 5.48
N ARG A 424 -16.46 -4.07 4.25
CA ARG A 424 -17.36 -4.56 3.19
C ARG A 424 -16.78 -5.77 2.46
N LEU A 425 -15.48 -5.76 2.20
CA LEU A 425 -14.77 -6.91 1.65
C LEU A 425 -14.76 -8.12 2.60
N ALA A 426 -14.98 -7.89 3.91
CA ALA A 426 -15.18 -8.96 4.90
C ALA A 426 -16.45 -9.81 4.64
N GLU A 427 -17.37 -9.35 3.78
CA GLU A 427 -18.49 -10.15 3.26
C GLU A 427 -18.05 -11.18 2.19
N HIS A 428 -16.77 -11.17 1.78
CA HIS A 428 -16.24 -12.10 0.77
C HIS A 428 -14.95 -12.77 1.23
N TYR A 429 -14.20 -12.13 2.13
CA TYR A 429 -12.89 -12.57 2.58
C TYR A 429 -12.78 -12.54 4.10
N LYS A 430 -11.90 -13.37 4.65
CA LYS A 430 -11.40 -13.18 6.03
C LYS A 430 -10.33 -12.10 6.01
N ILE A 431 -10.51 -10.99 6.72
CA ILE A 431 -9.54 -9.89 6.71
C ILE A 431 -8.65 -9.97 7.95
N ILE A 432 -7.34 -9.89 7.73
CA ILE A 432 -6.32 -9.74 8.76
C ILE A 432 -5.61 -8.41 8.53
N PHE A 433 -5.88 -7.43 9.39
CA PHE A 433 -5.33 -6.09 9.29
C PHE A 433 -4.16 -5.90 10.25
N ILE A 434 -2.96 -5.76 9.72
CA ILE A 434 -1.71 -5.60 10.48
C ILE A 434 -1.37 -4.12 10.54
N GLU A 435 -1.45 -3.56 11.74
CA GLU A 435 -1.03 -2.19 12.04
C GLU A 435 0.50 -2.07 12.12
N GLU A 436 1.00 -0.83 12.08
CA GLU A 436 2.38 -0.54 12.44
C GLU A 436 2.72 -0.96 13.87
N PRO A 437 3.94 -1.48 14.10
CA PRO A 437 4.39 -1.87 15.42
C PRO A 437 4.46 -0.68 16.39
N ILE A 438 4.30 -1.00 17.67
CA ILE A 438 4.45 -0.07 18.78
C ILE A 438 5.63 -0.51 19.64
N TRP A 439 6.42 0.45 20.09
CA TRP A 439 7.44 0.17 21.09
C TRP A 439 6.82 -0.42 22.37
N SER A 440 7.34 -1.57 22.77
CA SER A 440 6.93 -2.33 23.95
C SER A 440 7.71 -1.89 25.17
N SER A 441 7.01 -1.39 26.19
CA SER A 441 7.62 -1.03 27.48
C SER A 441 7.96 -2.23 28.36
N THR A 442 7.50 -3.42 28.00
CA THR A 442 7.67 -4.66 28.79
C THR A 442 8.88 -5.48 28.35
N ASN A 443 9.71 -4.99 27.41
CA ASN A 443 10.85 -5.71 26.81
C ASN A 443 10.51 -7.05 26.14
N ASP A 444 9.24 -7.28 25.81
CA ASP A 444 8.76 -8.48 25.10
C ASP A 444 8.09 -8.10 23.77
N ASN A 445 8.24 -8.96 22.77
CA ASN A 445 7.53 -8.86 21.49
C ASN A 445 6.20 -9.64 21.58
N TYR A 446 5.08 -9.00 21.30
CA TYR A 446 3.77 -9.67 21.30
C TYR A 446 2.79 -9.02 20.32
N ILE A 447 1.72 -9.73 19.94
CA ILE A 447 0.63 -9.17 19.15
C ILE A 447 -0.61 -9.02 20.03
N GLN A 448 -1.19 -7.84 20.03
CA GLN A 448 -2.54 -7.63 20.53
C GLN A 448 -3.54 -7.83 19.39
N GLN A 449 -4.51 -8.72 19.60
CA GLN A 449 -5.57 -9.00 18.62
C GLN A 449 -6.90 -8.39 19.05
N SER A 450 -7.62 -7.78 18.11
CA SER A 450 -9.01 -7.35 18.29
C SER A 450 -9.89 -7.77 17.10
N LEU A 451 -11.21 -7.84 17.33
CA LEU A 451 -12.23 -8.11 16.31
C LEU A 451 -13.24 -6.96 16.32
N PRO A 452 -12.93 -5.82 15.67
CA PRO A 452 -13.77 -4.63 15.74
C PRO A 452 -15.11 -4.81 15.01
N VAL A 453 -15.12 -5.56 13.92
CA VAL A 453 -16.32 -5.85 13.10
C VAL A 453 -16.28 -7.31 12.60
N PRO A 454 -17.43 -7.92 12.25
CA PRO A 454 -17.46 -9.27 11.70
C PRO A 454 -16.51 -9.46 10.51
N GLY A 455 -15.71 -10.52 10.56
CA GLY A 455 -14.81 -10.90 9.46
C GLY A 455 -13.49 -10.12 9.39
N VAL A 456 -13.29 -9.11 10.25
CA VAL A 456 -12.03 -8.36 10.35
C VAL A 456 -11.34 -8.67 11.68
N THR A 457 -10.10 -9.13 11.59
CA THR A 457 -9.18 -9.27 12.72
C THR A 457 -8.09 -8.21 12.61
N VAL A 458 -7.94 -7.36 13.63
CA VAL A 458 -6.85 -6.39 13.70
C VAL A 458 -5.74 -6.95 14.57
N LEU A 459 -4.53 -6.90 14.05
CA LEU A 459 -3.30 -7.33 14.71
C LEU A 459 -2.43 -6.10 14.92
N LYS A 460 -2.15 -5.83 16.19
CA LYS A 460 -1.36 -4.70 16.64
C LYS A 460 -0.06 -5.20 17.26
N PRO A 461 1.05 -5.17 16.52
CA PRO A 461 2.33 -5.66 17.02
C PRO A 461 2.92 -4.71 18.06
N PHE A 462 3.49 -5.28 19.12
CA PHE A 462 4.34 -4.60 20.09
C PHE A 462 5.74 -5.20 19.98
N THR A 463 6.75 -4.37 19.79
CA THR A 463 8.13 -4.79 19.56
C THR A 463 9.10 -4.05 20.46
N ILE A 464 10.24 -4.66 20.77
CA ILE A 464 11.28 -4.02 21.59
C ILE A 464 12.07 -2.91 20.85
N SER A 465 11.93 -2.84 19.52
CA SER A 465 12.59 -1.85 18.68
C SER A 465 11.96 -0.46 18.86
N SER A 466 12.81 0.57 18.92
CA SER A 466 12.41 1.98 18.89
C SER A 466 12.11 2.51 17.49
N GLY A 467 12.30 1.68 16.46
CA GLY A 467 12.00 2.03 15.08
C GLY A 467 10.54 2.46 14.87
N GLN A 468 10.29 3.32 13.89
CA GLN A 468 8.95 3.81 13.55
C GLN A 468 8.34 3.01 12.39
N GLY A 469 7.06 2.67 12.51
CA GLY A 469 6.32 2.02 11.43
C GLY A 469 6.95 0.71 10.97
N PHE A 470 6.99 0.48 9.65
CA PHE A 470 7.62 -0.70 9.04
C PHE A 470 9.08 -0.45 8.61
N ASP A 471 9.86 0.25 9.43
CA ASP A 471 11.29 0.42 9.17
C ASP A 471 12.08 -0.89 9.29
N ASP A 472 13.34 -0.88 8.84
CA ASP A 472 14.19 -2.07 8.82
C ASP A 472 14.54 -2.62 10.20
N GLU A 473 14.54 -1.77 11.24
CA GLU A 473 14.77 -2.22 12.62
C GLU A 473 13.59 -3.02 13.16
N GLN A 474 12.38 -2.77 12.67
CA GLN A 474 11.14 -3.46 13.06
C GLN A 474 10.95 -4.80 12.36
N LEU A 475 11.43 -4.95 11.12
CA LEU A 475 11.14 -6.11 10.27
C LEU A 475 11.50 -7.48 10.86
N PRO A 476 12.66 -7.69 11.53
CA PRO A 476 13.00 -9.00 12.08
C PRO A 476 11.98 -9.49 13.12
N TYR A 477 11.53 -8.58 13.99
CA TYR A 477 10.54 -8.87 15.03
C TYR A 477 9.15 -9.10 14.44
N LEU A 478 8.77 -8.30 13.43
CA LEU A 478 7.50 -8.49 12.73
C LEU A 478 7.44 -9.83 12.00
N ARG A 479 8.51 -10.26 11.32
CA ARG A 479 8.57 -11.57 10.67
C ARG A 479 8.40 -12.71 11.68
N GLU A 480 9.08 -12.62 12.82
CA GLU A 480 8.92 -13.58 13.91
C GLU A 480 7.46 -13.66 14.37
N LEU A 481 6.86 -12.52 14.73
CA LEU A 481 5.48 -12.46 15.22
C LEU A 481 4.44 -12.94 14.19
N ILE A 482 4.61 -12.58 12.92
CA ILE A 482 3.71 -13.02 11.83
C ILE A 482 3.85 -14.52 11.58
N SER A 483 5.06 -15.07 11.62
CA SER A 483 5.27 -16.51 11.42
C SER A 483 4.57 -17.38 12.47
N GLN A 484 4.43 -16.87 13.70
CA GLN A 484 3.74 -17.56 14.80
C GLN A 484 2.23 -17.71 14.56
N LEU A 485 1.65 -16.84 13.73
CA LEU A 485 0.22 -16.82 13.43
C LEU A 485 -0.19 -17.88 12.39
N LYS A 486 0.77 -18.59 11.78
CA LYS A 486 0.53 -19.63 10.75
C LYS A 486 -0.38 -19.17 9.60
N LEU A 487 -0.26 -17.91 9.20
CA LEU A 487 -1.10 -17.31 8.15
C LEU A 487 -0.86 -17.91 6.76
N THR A 488 0.25 -18.62 6.57
CA THR A 488 0.69 -19.21 5.29
C THR A 488 0.03 -20.54 4.96
N ASP A 489 -0.71 -21.15 5.90
CA ASP A 489 -1.35 -22.45 5.71
C ASP A 489 -2.68 -22.34 4.92
N GLU A 490 -3.21 -21.13 4.74
CA GLU A 490 -4.46 -20.83 4.03
C GLU A 490 -4.19 -20.06 2.73
N ALA A 491 -5.07 -20.24 1.72
CA ALA A 491 -5.07 -19.43 0.51
C ALA A 491 -5.31 -17.95 0.88
N HIS A 492 -4.42 -17.05 0.44
CA HIS A 492 -4.49 -15.64 0.84
C HIS A 492 -4.02 -14.66 -0.23
N LEU A 493 -4.49 -13.41 -0.10
CA LEU A 493 -4.07 -12.24 -0.85
C LEU A 493 -3.27 -11.32 0.08
N ALA A 494 -2.32 -10.56 -0.46
CA ALA A 494 -1.60 -9.53 0.28
C ALA A 494 -2.06 -8.15 -0.19
N TRP A 495 -2.42 -7.27 0.74
CA TRP A 495 -2.90 -5.93 0.48
C TRP A 495 -2.01 -4.90 1.18
N PHE A 496 -1.50 -3.92 0.43
CA PHE A 496 -0.59 -2.91 0.96
C PHE A 496 -1.24 -1.52 0.92
N TYR A 497 -1.26 -0.84 2.08
CA TYR A 497 -1.47 0.61 2.18
C TYR A 497 -0.15 1.38 2.37
N THR A 498 0.96 0.68 2.54
CA THR A 498 2.29 1.29 2.67
C THR A 498 3.34 0.44 1.97
N PRO A 499 4.20 1.02 1.12
CA PRO A 499 5.34 0.32 0.54
C PRO A 499 6.35 -0.15 1.59
N MET A 500 6.37 0.47 2.77
CA MET A 500 7.34 0.15 3.81
C MET A 500 7.22 -1.30 4.29
N ALA A 501 6.02 -1.89 4.24
CA ALA A 501 5.80 -3.29 4.63
C ALA A 501 6.21 -4.32 3.57
N LEU A 502 6.62 -3.91 2.36
CA LEU A 502 6.97 -4.81 1.24
C LEU A 502 7.93 -5.96 1.63
N PRO A 503 8.96 -5.76 2.48
CA PRO A 503 9.86 -6.86 2.86
C PRO A 503 9.19 -8.03 3.59
N LEU A 504 7.97 -7.85 4.12
CA LEU A 504 7.17 -8.91 4.75
C LEU A 504 6.48 -9.80 3.71
N LEU A 505 6.40 -9.37 2.44
CA LEU A 505 5.81 -10.15 1.34
C LEU A 505 6.57 -11.45 1.05
N ASN A 506 7.90 -11.43 1.21
CA ASN A 506 8.79 -12.54 0.86
C ASN A 506 8.44 -13.85 1.58
N ASP A 507 7.81 -13.77 2.75
CA ASP A 507 7.50 -14.92 3.59
C ASP A 507 6.04 -15.41 3.41
N LEU A 508 5.21 -14.71 2.62
CA LEU A 508 3.78 -14.98 2.52
C LEU A 508 3.37 -15.85 1.32
N ASN A 509 4.01 -15.71 0.15
CA ASN A 509 3.59 -16.38 -1.10
C ASN A 509 2.08 -16.21 -1.44
N PRO A 510 1.56 -14.97 -1.54
CA PRO A 510 0.13 -14.74 -1.78
C PRO A 510 -0.30 -15.10 -3.20
N MET A 511 -1.59 -15.41 -3.38
CA MET A 511 -2.20 -15.62 -4.69
C MET A 511 -2.26 -14.32 -5.51
N LEU A 512 -2.51 -13.20 -4.84
CA LEU A 512 -2.59 -11.87 -5.46
C LEU A 512 -1.96 -10.83 -4.53
N VAL A 513 -1.25 -9.88 -5.10
CA VAL A 513 -0.71 -8.69 -4.42
C VAL A 513 -1.51 -7.47 -4.87
N ILE A 514 -2.06 -6.74 -3.92
CA ILE A 514 -2.86 -5.53 -4.13
C ILE A 514 -2.16 -4.35 -3.47
N TYR A 515 -2.00 -3.25 -4.20
CA TYR A 515 -1.52 -1.98 -3.64
C TYR A 515 -2.63 -0.91 -3.73
N ASP A 516 -3.18 -0.49 -2.59
CA ASP A 516 -4.16 0.60 -2.51
C ASP A 516 -3.43 1.90 -2.15
N CYS A 517 -2.95 2.59 -3.18
CA CYS A 517 -2.26 3.87 -3.11
C CYS A 517 -3.28 4.99 -2.88
N MET A 518 -3.63 5.24 -1.62
CA MET A 518 -4.61 6.26 -1.25
C MET A 518 -4.04 7.69 -1.20
N ASP A 519 -2.78 7.84 -0.81
CA ASP A 519 -2.07 9.12 -0.71
C ASP A 519 -0.66 8.99 -1.32
N GLU A 520 -0.07 10.10 -1.75
CA GLU A 520 1.35 10.16 -2.14
C GLU A 520 2.22 10.25 -0.88
N LEU A 521 2.48 9.10 -0.25
CA LEU A 521 3.19 9.03 1.04
C LEU A 521 4.59 9.67 1.00
N ALA A 522 5.24 9.68 -0.18
CA ALA A 522 6.52 10.34 -0.38
C ALA A 522 6.46 11.87 -0.23
N ALA A 523 5.30 12.49 -0.46
CA ALA A 523 5.10 13.94 -0.43
C ALA A 523 4.81 14.49 0.98
N PHE A 524 4.68 13.64 2.01
CA PHE A 524 4.54 14.10 3.40
C PHE A 524 5.88 14.57 3.96
N LYS A 525 5.83 15.51 4.91
CA LYS A 525 7.05 15.98 5.60
C LYS A 525 7.69 14.84 6.38
N ASN A 526 9.01 14.74 6.30
CA ASN A 526 9.81 13.69 6.96
C ASN A 526 9.47 12.25 6.51
N SER A 527 9.02 12.06 5.26
CA SER A 527 8.83 10.73 4.70
C SER A 527 10.16 9.95 4.70
N PRO A 528 10.17 8.64 5.04
CA PRO A 528 11.38 7.82 4.98
C PRO A 528 11.98 7.82 3.58
N THR A 529 13.31 7.93 3.48
CA THR A 529 14.02 8.01 2.20
C THR A 529 13.80 6.79 1.31
N GLU A 530 13.51 5.64 1.91
CA GLU A 530 13.31 4.36 1.26
C GLU A 530 11.93 4.22 0.60
N ILE A 531 10.96 5.09 0.94
CA ILE A 531 9.55 4.91 0.55
C ILE A 531 9.37 4.94 -0.97
N ILE A 532 10.10 5.80 -1.68
CA ILE A 532 10.05 5.90 -3.15
C ILE A 532 10.62 4.62 -3.78
N GLN A 533 11.73 4.13 -3.24
CA GLN A 533 12.35 2.88 -3.72
C GLN A 533 11.39 1.71 -3.52
N ARG A 534 10.86 1.53 -2.30
CA ARG A 534 9.95 0.44 -1.98
C ARG A 534 8.63 0.54 -2.74
N GLU A 535 8.16 1.76 -3.03
CA GLU A 535 6.98 1.94 -3.87
C GLU A 535 7.24 1.43 -5.30
N ASN A 536 8.40 1.78 -5.88
CA ASN A 536 8.81 1.27 -7.19
C ASN A 536 8.87 -0.27 -7.20
N GLU A 537 9.41 -0.88 -6.16
CA GLU A 537 9.50 -2.33 -6.02
C GLU A 537 8.12 -2.97 -5.84
N LEU A 538 7.23 -2.37 -5.04
CA LEU A 538 5.86 -2.85 -4.83
C LEU A 538 5.06 -2.81 -6.14
N PHE A 539 5.19 -1.76 -6.95
CA PHE A 539 4.57 -1.68 -8.27
C PHE A 539 4.98 -2.83 -9.21
N ASN A 540 6.19 -3.37 -9.06
CA ASN A 540 6.68 -4.45 -9.92
C ASN A 540 6.13 -5.83 -9.55
N VAL A 541 5.70 -6.03 -8.30
CA VAL A 541 5.19 -7.31 -7.78
C VAL A 541 3.67 -7.32 -7.58
N THR A 542 3.04 -6.15 -7.65
CA THR A 542 1.59 -5.99 -7.49
C THR A 542 0.85 -6.51 -8.72
N ASP A 543 -0.29 -7.18 -8.53
CA ASP A 543 -1.19 -7.61 -9.60
C ASP A 543 -2.31 -6.57 -9.86
N LEU A 544 -2.76 -5.85 -8.82
CA LEU A 544 -3.79 -4.81 -8.86
C LEU A 544 -3.38 -3.56 -8.08
N VAL A 545 -3.47 -2.40 -8.72
CA VAL A 545 -3.26 -1.11 -8.05
C VAL A 545 -4.58 -0.34 -8.00
N PHE A 546 -4.95 0.11 -6.81
CA PHE A 546 -6.07 1.02 -6.60
C PHE A 546 -5.55 2.40 -6.21
N THR A 547 -6.18 3.47 -6.70
CA THR A 547 -5.82 4.85 -6.35
C THR A 547 -7.01 5.65 -5.83
N GLY A 548 -6.76 6.54 -4.87
CA GLY A 548 -7.81 7.29 -4.14
C GLY A 548 -8.47 8.47 -4.88
N GLY A 549 -7.96 8.91 -6.03
CA GLY A 549 -8.53 10.03 -6.80
C GLY A 549 -7.96 10.18 -8.22
N PRO A 550 -8.59 10.97 -9.11
CA PRO A 550 -8.17 11.16 -10.50
C PRO A 550 -6.74 11.69 -10.67
N SER A 551 -6.31 12.65 -9.84
CA SER A 551 -4.95 13.19 -9.87
C SER A 551 -3.91 12.09 -9.62
N LEU A 552 -4.08 11.32 -8.54
CA LEU A 552 -3.19 10.21 -8.17
C LEU A 552 -3.25 9.08 -9.20
N PHE A 553 -4.44 8.77 -9.72
CA PHE A 553 -4.61 7.81 -10.82
C PHE A 553 -3.76 8.20 -12.03
N ARG A 554 -3.86 9.45 -12.51
CA ARG A 554 -3.09 9.94 -13.65
C ARG A 554 -1.57 9.89 -13.38
N ALA A 555 -1.15 10.17 -12.14
CA ALA A 555 0.24 10.07 -11.73
C ALA A 555 0.77 8.62 -11.74
N LYS A 556 -0.07 7.63 -11.41
CA LYS A 556 0.34 6.23 -11.29
C LYS A 556 -0.05 5.34 -12.48
N GLN A 557 -0.98 5.73 -13.36
CA GLN A 557 -1.48 4.87 -14.46
C GLN A 557 -0.40 4.44 -15.45
N LYS A 558 0.66 5.26 -15.60
CA LYS A 558 1.79 4.95 -16.49
C LYS A 558 2.81 4.00 -15.86
N ARG A 559 2.66 3.73 -14.55
CA ARG A 559 3.60 2.94 -13.75
C ARG A 559 3.21 1.46 -13.65
N HIS A 560 1.93 1.13 -13.84
CA HIS A 560 1.43 -0.25 -13.81
C HIS A 560 0.25 -0.42 -14.78
N PRO A 561 0.12 -1.55 -15.51
CA PRO A 561 -0.92 -1.73 -16.53
C PRO A 561 -2.32 -1.95 -15.94
N ASN A 562 -2.42 -2.38 -14.68
CA ASN A 562 -3.68 -2.72 -14.01
C ASN A 562 -3.93 -1.76 -12.82
N VAL A 563 -4.01 -0.46 -13.13
CA VAL A 563 -4.30 0.61 -12.17
C VAL A 563 -5.76 1.02 -12.34
N HIS A 564 -6.48 1.17 -11.24
CA HIS A 564 -7.89 1.56 -11.24
C HIS A 564 -8.14 2.74 -10.32
N CYS A 565 -8.86 3.73 -10.82
CA CYS A 565 -9.26 4.89 -10.06
C CYS A 565 -10.54 4.61 -9.27
N PHE A 566 -10.44 4.70 -7.94
CA PHE A 566 -11.60 4.67 -7.05
C PHE A 566 -11.56 5.93 -6.19
N PRO A 567 -12.17 7.03 -6.66
CA PRO A 567 -12.31 8.26 -5.89
C PRO A 567 -12.96 8.02 -4.52
N SER A 568 -12.86 9.02 -3.64
CA SER A 568 -13.55 9.00 -2.35
C SER A 568 -15.03 8.66 -2.48
N SER A 569 -15.57 8.02 -1.44
CA SER A 569 -16.96 7.59 -1.34
C SER A 569 -17.52 7.98 0.03
N VAL A 570 -18.82 7.82 0.23
CA VAL A 570 -19.52 8.21 1.47
C VAL A 570 -20.44 7.11 2.00
N ASP A 571 -20.60 7.09 3.32
CA ASP A 571 -21.66 6.35 4.01
C ASP A 571 -22.87 7.27 4.22
N SER A 572 -23.74 7.36 3.21
CA SER A 572 -24.88 8.29 3.23
C SER A 572 -25.87 8.01 4.36
N VAL A 573 -26.08 6.73 4.71
CA VAL A 573 -26.93 6.30 5.83
C VAL A 573 -26.36 6.77 7.17
N HIS A 574 -25.03 6.90 7.29
CA HIS A 574 -24.40 7.47 8.49
C HIS A 574 -24.61 8.99 8.58
N PHE A 575 -24.30 9.71 7.51
CA PHE A 575 -24.31 11.17 7.50
C PHE A 575 -25.69 11.83 7.33
N GLU A 576 -26.74 11.07 6.97
CA GLU A 576 -28.12 11.59 6.94
C GLU A 576 -28.57 12.17 8.29
N GLN A 577 -28.01 11.67 9.39
CA GLN A 577 -28.23 12.17 10.75
C GLN A 577 -27.99 13.68 10.88
N ALA A 578 -27.06 14.26 10.10
CA ALA A 578 -26.76 15.68 10.13
C ALA A 578 -27.87 16.57 9.56
N ARG A 579 -28.82 15.98 8.80
CA ARG A 579 -29.95 16.69 8.22
C ARG A 579 -30.96 17.11 9.29
N ASP A 580 -31.04 16.33 10.36
CA ASP A 580 -31.76 16.66 11.58
C ASP A 580 -30.92 17.62 12.44
N ARG A 581 -31.26 18.91 12.35
CA ARG A 581 -30.54 19.99 13.03
C ARG A 581 -30.72 19.99 14.55
N ASN A 582 -31.65 19.18 15.08
CA ASN A 582 -31.80 18.99 16.53
C ASN A 582 -30.83 17.95 17.09
N ASN A 583 -30.16 17.18 16.22
CA ASN A 583 -29.18 16.15 16.58
C ASN A 583 -27.77 16.74 16.69
N ASN A 584 -27.62 17.86 17.39
CA ASN A 584 -26.33 18.58 17.50
C ASN A 584 -25.41 17.95 18.55
N HIS A 585 -24.09 18.08 18.36
CA HIS A 585 -23.10 17.58 19.31
C HIS A 585 -23.09 18.41 20.62
N PRO A 586 -23.03 17.79 21.82
CA PRO A 586 -23.05 18.51 23.10
C PRO A 586 -21.91 19.53 23.28
N LEU A 587 -20.75 19.31 22.66
CA LEU A 587 -19.64 20.26 22.68
C LEU A 587 -19.97 21.62 22.02
N HIS A 588 -21.07 21.71 21.28
CA HIS A 588 -21.56 22.95 20.70
C HIS A 588 -22.53 23.73 21.59
N ASP A 589 -23.00 23.18 22.71
CA ASP A 589 -24.11 23.75 23.50
C ASP A 589 -23.84 25.19 23.98
N HIS A 590 -22.57 25.54 24.19
CA HIS A 590 -22.15 26.86 24.65
C HIS A 590 -21.52 27.74 23.55
N ILE A 591 -21.46 27.26 22.31
CA ILE A 591 -20.84 27.98 21.20
C ILE A 591 -21.93 28.72 20.42
N PRO A 592 -21.86 30.04 20.22
CA PRO A 592 -22.88 30.77 19.46
C PRO A 592 -22.85 30.42 17.96
N TYR A 593 -23.86 30.88 17.23
CA TYR A 593 -23.91 30.84 15.76
C TYR A 593 -23.41 32.19 15.18
N PRO A 594 -22.87 32.22 13.94
CA PRO A 594 -22.73 31.10 13.01
C PRO A 594 -21.48 30.25 13.27
N ARG A 595 -21.54 28.97 12.87
CA ARG A 595 -20.49 27.96 13.12
C ARG A 595 -19.96 27.41 11.80
N LEU A 596 -18.67 27.59 11.56
CA LEU A 596 -17.99 27.12 10.35
C LEU A 596 -17.04 26.00 10.74
N GLY A 597 -17.17 24.82 10.13
CA GLY A 597 -16.56 23.61 10.66
C GLY A 597 -15.68 22.84 9.69
N TYR A 598 -14.62 22.24 10.23
CA TYR A 598 -13.83 21.21 9.57
C TYR A 598 -13.64 20.04 10.53
N TYR A 599 -13.74 18.82 10.03
CA TYR A 599 -13.17 17.66 10.72
C TYR A 599 -12.14 16.95 9.86
N GLY A 600 -11.18 16.29 10.49
CA GLY A 600 -10.09 15.59 9.83
C GLY A 600 -8.78 15.70 10.59
N VAL A 601 -7.75 15.02 10.12
CA VAL A 601 -6.40 15.16 10.69
C VAL A 601 -5.94 16.61 10.53
N ILE A 602 -5.49 17.23 11.62
CA ILE A 602 -4.93 18.58 11.63
C ILE A 602 -3.41 18.45 11.56
N ASP A 603 -2.86 18.59 10.36
CA ASP A 603 -1.42 18.43 10.04
C ASP A 603 -0.96 19.47 9.00
N GLU A 604 0.19 19.24 8.34
CA GLU A 604 0.76 20.17 7.35
C GLU A 604 -0.11 20.44 6.11
N ARG A 605 -1.19 19.68 5.92
CA ARG A 605 -2.15 19.90 4.82
C ARG A 605 -3.11 21.04 5.08
N MET A 606 -3.23 21.51 6.33
CA MET A 606 -4.14 22.59 6.71
C MET A 606 -3.51 23.97 6.49
N ASP A 607 -4.28 24.92 5.95
CA ASP A 607 -3.88 26.32 5.83
C ASP A 607 -4.23 27.10 7.10
N PHE A 608 -3.28 27.15 8.04
CA PHE A 608 -3.46 27.85 9.32
C PHE A 608 -3.50 29.37 9.17
N GLU A 609 -2.87 29.94 8.14
CA GLU A 609 -2.90 31.38 7.86
C GLU A 609 -4.29 31.77 7.37
N LEU A 610 -4.88 31.00 6.45
CA LEU A 610 -6.26 31.17 6.02
C LEU A 610 -7.25 31.10 7.19
N ILE A 611 -7.10 30.11 8.08
CA ILE A 611 -7.96 29.99 9.28
C ILE A 611 -7.82 31.23 10.18
N ALA A 612 -6.61 31.71 10.40
CA ALA A 612 -6.36 32.93 11.18
C ALA A 612 -7.04 34.14 10.53
N CYS A 613 -6.90 34.32 9.21
CA CYS A 613 -7.52 35.42 8.48
C CYS A 613 -9.05 35.39 8.53
N ILE A 614 -9.68 34.21 8.45
CA ILE A 614 -11.13 34.06 8.63
C ILE A 614 -11.52 34.50 10.04
N ALA A 615 -10.79 34.06 11.06
CA ALA A 615 -11.05 34.39 12.46
C ALA A 615 -10.94 35.89 12.76
N ASP A 616 -9.93 36.55 12.17
CA ASP A 616 -9.68 37.99 12.31
C ASP A 616 -10.71 38.85 11.57
N SER A 617 -11.17 38.39 10.39
CA SER A 617 -12.11 39.14 9.56
C SER A 617 -13.53 39.13 10.14
N HIS A 618 -13.92 38.01 10.77
CA HIS A 618 -15.24 37.83 11.38
C HIS A 618 -15.13 37.27 12.81
N PRO A 619 -14.89 38.12 13.83
CA PRO A 619 -14.78 37.68 15.22
C PRO A 619 -16.06 37.03 15.78
N GLU A 620 -17.21 37.26 15.15
CA GLU A 620 -18.51 36.67 15.49
C GLU A 620 -18.66 35.22 15.00
N TRP A 621 -17.94 34.82 13.94
CA TRP A 621 -17.95 33.45 13.42
C TRP A 621 -17.23 32.51 14.36
N GLN A 622 -17.79 31.32 14.60
CA GLN A 622 -17.19 30.29 15.43
C GLN A 622 -16.57 29.21 14.54
N ILE A 623 -15.24 29.15 14.50
CA ILE A 623 -14.50 28.19 13.68
C ILE A 623 -14.26 26.92 14.50
N ILE A 624 -14.79 25.80 14.02
CA ILE A 624 -14.81 24.53 14.75
C ILE A 624 -13.91 23.52 14.04
N LEU A 625 -12.82 23.12 14.70
CA LEU A 625 -11.80 22.21 14.17
C LEU A 625 -11.80 20.91 14.97
N VAL A 626 -12.21 19.82 14.32
CA VAL A 626 -12.38 18.50 14.96
C VAL A 626 -11.40 17.49 14.39
N GLY A 627 -10.39 17.13 15.17
CA GLY A 627 -9.51 16.02 14.83
C GLY A 627 -8.18 16.07 15.56
N PRO A 628 -7.38 14.99 15.46
CA PRO A 628 -6.08 14.93 16.11
C PRO A 628 -5.09 15.89 15.45
N VAL A 629 -4.29 16.56 16.28
CA VAL A 629 -3.15 17.38 15.85
C VAL A 629 -1.92 16.47 15.81
N ILE A 630 -1.37 16.22 14.61
CA ILE A 630 -0.22 15.34 14.41
C ILE A 630 0.77 15.94 13.41
N LYS A 631 2.02 15.45 13.42
CA LYS A 631 3.11 15.85 12.49
C LYS A 631 3.54 17.32 12.52
N ILE A 632 2.83 18.17 13.25
CA ILE A 632 3.11 19.59 13.44
C ILE A 632 3.32 19.93 14.92
N ASN A 633 4.04 21.01 15.19
CA ASN A 633 4.11 21.57 16.55
C ASN A 633 2.76 22.24 16.88
N PRO A 634 2.02 21.81 17.93
CA PRO A 634 0.75 22.43 18.33
C PRO A 634 0.84 23.93 18.67
N GLU A 635 2.04 24.45 18.93
CA GLU A 635 2.27 25.89 19.13
C GLU A 635 2.04 26.73 17.87
N LEU A 636 2.08 26.13 16.68
CA LEU A 636 1.83 26.82 15.40
C LEU A 636 0.34 27.04 15.11
N LEU A 637 -0.55 26.42 15.89
CA LEU A 637 -1.99 26.53 15.69
C LEU A 637 -2.49 27.95 16.06
N PRO A 638 -3.37 28.57 15.25
CA PRO A 638 -3.95 29.86 15.58
C PRO A 638 -4.81 29.76 16.85
N ARG A 639 -4.67 30.75 17.75
CA ARG A 639 -5.25 30.76 19.11
C ARG A 639 -6.30 31.86 19.35
N HIS A 640 -7.04 32.26 18.31
CA HIS A 640 -8.12 33.23 18.45
C HIS A 640 -9.25 32.70 19.35
N SER A 641 -9.97 33.59 20.04
CA SER A 641 -11.01 33.20 21.00
C SER A 641 -12.24 32.54 20.36
N ASN A 642 -12.41 32.70 19.05
CA ASN A 642 -13.47 32.14 18.24
C ASN A 642 -13.04 30.88 17.44
N ILE A 643 -11.86 30.32 17.72
CA ILE A 643 -11.41 29.03 17.18
C ILE A 643 -11.49 27.97 18.26
N HIS A 644 -12.17 26.86 17.96
CA HIS A 644 -12.45 25.77 18.89
C HIS A 644 -11.82 24.47 18.39
N TYR A 645 -10.88 23.91 19.15
CA TYR A 645 -10.24 22.62 18.84
C TYR A 645 -10.80 21.52 19.73
N PHE A 646 -11.40 20.49 19.13
CA PHE A 646 -12.03 19.38 19.89
C PHE A 646 -11.24 18.08 19.90
N GLY A 647 -10.04 18.06 19.32
CA GLY A 647 -9.21 16.87 19.25
C GLY A 647 -9.86 15.73 18.45
N GLN A 648 -9.30 14.52 18.55
CA GLN A 648 -9.87 13.34 17.89
C GLN A 648 -11.25 13.02 18.47
N GLN A 649 -12.24 12.91 17.60
CA GLN A 649 -13.59 12.47 17.95
C GLN A 649 -13.92 11.14 17.25
N PRO A 650 -14.79 10.30 17.83
CA PRO A 650 -15.22 9.07 17.18
C PRO A 650 -15.96 9.35 15.87
N TYR A 651 -15.79 8.48 14.87
CA TYR A 651 -16.46 8.64 13.57
C TYR A 651 -17.99 8.68 13.69
N LYS A 652 -18.54 7.97 14.68
CA LYS A 652 -19.98 7.95 14.95
C LYS A 652 -20.54 9.33 15.31
N ALA A 653 -19.72 10.20 15.90
CA ALA A 653 -20.13 11.52 16.38
C ALA A 653 -20.08 12.63 15.31
N LEU A 654 -19.43 12.38 14.17
CA LEU A 654 -19.23 13.39 13.13
C LEU A 654 -20.54 13.96 12.53
N PRO A 655 -21.61 13.18 12.32
CA PRO A 655 -22.89 13.73 11.86
C PRO A 655 -23.48 14.75 12.85
N GLN A 656 -23.29 14.56 14.16
CA GLN A 656 -23.76 15.49 15.19
C GLN A 656 -22.97 16.81 15.17
N PHE A 657 -21.69 16.77 14.82
CA PHE A 657 -20.93 18.00 14.56
C PHE A 657 -21.49 18.74 13.36
N LEU A 658 -21.72 18.04 12.24
CA LEU A 658 -22.29 18.64 11.03
C LEU A 658 -23.69 19.22 11.28
N ALA A 659 -24.53 18.55 12.09
CA ALA A 659 -25.83 19.04 12.51
C ALA A 659 -25.79 20.39 13.24
N GLY A 660 -24.62 20.79 13.75
CA GLY A 660 -24.39 22.09 14.39
C GLY A 660 -23.72 23.15 13.53
N TRP A 661 -23.26 22.82 12.31
CA TRP A 661 -22.49 23.74 11.45
C TRP A 661 -23.34 24.39 10.37
N ASP A 662 -23.07 25.66 10.07
CA ASP A 662 -23.74 26.40 9.00
C ASP A 662 -22.97 26.30 7.67
N VAL A 663 -21.63 26.28 7.73
CA VAL A 663 -20.76 26.13 6.55
C VAL A 663 -19.67 25.10 6.85
N CYS A 664 -19.43 24.21 5.89
CA CYS A 664 -18.36 23.23 5.98
C CYS A 664 -17.13 23.71 5.22
N LEU A 665 -15.97 23.67 5.88
CA LEU A 665 -14.71 24.19 5.37
C LEU A 665 -13.82 23.06 4.85
N LEU A 666 -13.11 23.31 3.76
CA LEU A 666 -11.96 22.54 3.28
C LEU A 666 -10.75 23.49 3.08
N PRO A 667 -10.16 24.00 4.18
CA PRO A 667 -9.11 25.02 4.14
C PRO A 667 -7.73 24.37 4.00
N PHE A 668 -7.52 23.61 2.94
CA PHE A 668 -6.25 22.94 2.68
C PHE A 668 -5.19 23.91 2.12
N ALA A 669 -3.96 23.81 2.62
CA ALA A 669 -2.82 24.51 2.06
C ALA A 669 -2.49 23.93 0.68
N LEU A 670 -2.24 24.76 -0.33
CA LEU A 670 -1.87 24.32 -1.67
C LEU A 670 -0.37 24.02 -1.75
N ASN A 671 0.02 22.78 -1.40
CA ASN A 671 1.41 22.33 -1.33
C ASN A 671 1.56 20.89 -1.86
N GLU A 672 2.77 20.34 -1.84
CA GLU A 672 3.05 18.99 -2.36
C GLU A 672 2.19 17.90 -1.70
N SER A 673 1.90 18.02 -0.39
CA SER A 673 1.11 17.04 0.36
C SER A 673 -0.39 17.05 0.05
N THR A 674 -0.90 18.11 -0.58
CA THR A 674 -2.31 18.26 -0.97
C THR A 674 -2.52 18.17 -2.49
N GLN A 675 -1.44 18.05 -3.27
CA GLN A 675 -1.50 18.01 -4.73
C GLN A 675 -2.35 16.85 -5.27
N PHE A 676 -2.36 15.71 -4.56
CA PHE A 676 -2.99 14.46 -4.99
C PHE A 676 -4.14 13.99 -4.07
N ILE A 677 -4.66 14.87 -3.21
CA ILE A 677 -5.71 14.46 -2.26
C ILE A 677 -7.08 14.50 -2.94
N SER A 678 -7.90 13.51 -2.60
CA SER A 678 -9.34 13.48 -2.89
C SER A 678 -10.10 13.37 -1.56
N PRO A 679 -10.43 14.49 -0.89
CA PRO A 679 -10.97 14.46 0.47
C PRO A 679 -12.35 13.80 0.55
N THR A 680 -12.49 12.78 1.41
CA THR A 680 -13.81 12.15 1.67
C THR A 680 -14.85 13.15 2.19
N LYS A 681 -14.38 14.13 2.97
CA LYS A 681 -15.17 15.18 3.63
C LYS A 681 -16.10 15.90 2.68
N THR A 682 -15.70 16.10 1.42
CA THR A 682 -16.56 16.73 0.42
C THR A 682 -17.89 15.98 0.26
N LEU A 683 -17.83 14.66 0.09
CA LEU A 683 -19.04 13.84 -0.05
C LEU A 683 -19.78 13.68 1.28
N GLU A 684 -19.07 13.67 2.41
CA GLU A 684 -19.69 13.60 3.74
C GLU A 684 -20.50 14.87 4.06
N TYR A 685 -19.98 16.05 3.71
CA TYR A 685 -20.67 17.34 3.83
C TYR A 685 -21.85 17.46 2.85
N MET A 686 -21.69 16.94 1.63
CA MET A 686 -22.77 16.82 0.66
C MET A 686 -23.89 15.91 1.15
N ALA A 687 -23.57 14.78 1.79
CA ALA A 687 -24.57 13.88 2.38
C ALA A 687 -25.36 14.55 3.51
N ALA A 688 -24.72 15.47 4.26
CA ALA A 688 -25.35 16.32 5.26
C ALA A 688 -26.18 17.48 4.66
N GLU A 689 -26.11 17.71 3.35
CA GLU A 689 -26.76 18.80 2.62
C GLU A 689 -26.41 20.19 3.20
N LEU A 690 -25.12 20.44 3.40
CA LEU A 690 -24.57 21.72 3.89
C LEU A 690 -23.71 22.43 2.84
N PRO A 691 -23.67 23.77 2.84
CA PRO A 691 -22.75 24.54 2.00
C PRO A 691 -21.28 24.19 2.28
N ILE A 692 -20.48 24.10 1.22
CA ILE A 692 -19.06 23.73 1.30
C ILE A 692 -18.21 24.81 0.64
N VAL A 693 -17.24 25.33 1.37
CA VAL A 693 -16.22 26.25 0.85
C VAL A 693 -14.87 25.57 0.89
N SER A 694 -14.20 25.52 -0.27
CA SER A 694 -12.93 24.82 -0.43
C SER A 694 -11.90 25.73 -1.09
N THR A 695 -10.65 25.57 -0.67
CA THR A 695 -9.50 25.94 -1.49
C THR A 695 -9.48 25.11 -2.77
N ALA A 696 -8.77 25.55 -3.81
CA ALA A 696 -8.71 24.91 -5.12
C ALA A 696 -7.90 23.61 -5.15
N ILE A 697 -8.31 22.61 -4.35
CA ILE A 697 -7.84 21.23 -4.46
C ILE A 697 -8.27 20.67 -5.81
N ASN A 698 -7.32 20.10 -6.55
CA ASN A 698 -7.53 19.64 -7.93
C ASN A 698 -8.71 18.67 -8.07
N ASP A 699 -8.74 17.59 -7.28
CA ASP A 699 -9.77 16.57 -7.41
C ASP A 699 -11.14 17.06 -6.91
N VAL A 700 -11.19 18.00 -5.96
CA VAL A 700 -12.45 18.62 -5.52
C VAL A 700 -13.01 19.51 -6.63
N SER A 701 -12.16 20.35 -7.22
CA SER A 701 -12.53 21.23 -8.33
C SER A 701 -13.01 20.44 -9.54
N GLU A 702 -12.30 19.37 -9.93
CA GLU A 702 -12.63 18.54 -11.09
C GLU A 702 -13.93 17.75 -10.92
N LEU A 703 -14.13 17.14 -9.75
CA LEU A 703 -15.27 16.25 -9.52
C LEU A 703 -16.52 17.01 -9.06
N TYR A 704 -16.35 18.11 -8.33
CA TYR A 704 -17.40 18.73 -7.52
C TYR A 704 -17.48 20.26 -7.63
N GLY A 705 -16.74 20.90 -8.54
CA GLY A 705 -16.64 22.36 -8.62
C GLY A 705 -17.95 23.11 -8.94
N GLU A 706 -19.01 22.41 -9.36
CA GLU A 706 -20.35 23.00 -9.52
C GLU A 706 -21.17 23.01 -8.21
N GLU A 707 -20.84 22.15 -7.25
CA GLU A 707 -21.59 21.98 -6.00
C GLU A 707 -20.80 22.52 -4.78
N VAL A 708 -19.51 22.81 -4.97
CA VAL A 708 -18.58 23.31 -3.94
C VAL A 708 -18.07 24.67 -4.35
N ALA A 709 -18.09 25.66 -3.45
CA ALA A 709 -17.50 26.96 -3.69
C ALA A 709 -15.96 26.85 -3.69
N ILE A 710 -15.37 26.84 -4.89
CA ILE A 710 -13.91 26.74 -5.08
C ILE A 710 -13.30 28.14 -5.11
N THR A 711 -12.28 28.35 -4.28
CA THR A 711 -11.67 29.67 -4.05
C THR A 711 -10.16 29.62 -4.27
N LEU A 712 -9.59 30.71 -4.79
CA LEU A 712 -8.18 30.82 -5.18
C LEU A 712 -7.38 31.77 -4.26
N SER A 713 -8.06 32.60 -3.49
CA SER A 713 -7.44 33.51 -2.53
C SER A 713 -8.19 33.54 -1.20
N THR A 714 -7.52 34.00 -0.14
CA THR A 714 -8.12 34.18 1.18
C THR A 714 -9.35 35.11 1.15
N SER A 715 -9.31 36.17 0.34
CA SER A 715 -10.44 37.10 0.20
C SER A 715 -11.66 36.41 -0.42
N ASP A 716 -11.44 35.65 -1.50
CA ASP A 716 -12.53 34.91 -2.16
C ASP A 716 -13.10 33.84 -1.24
N PHE A 717 -12.25 33.22 -0.40
CA PHE A 717 -12.68 32.22 0.59
C PHE A 717 -13.62 32.82 1.63
N ILE A 718 -13.29 34.00 2.15
CA ILE A 718 -14.14 34.71 3.12
C ILE A 718 -15.47 35.14 2.45
N GLU A 719 -15.42 35.72 1.26
CA GLU A 719 -16.62 36.13 0.49
C GLU A 719 -17.55 34.94 0.22
N ALA A 720 -17.00 33.78 -0.15
CA ALA A 720 -17.78 32.56 -0.35
C ALA A 720 -18.44 32.05 0.95
N CYS A 721 -17.77 32.23 2.11
CA CYS A 721 -18.37 31.92 3.41
C CYS A 721 -19.51 32.89 3.76
N GLU A 722 -19.34 34.18 3.49
CA GLU A 722 -20.40 35.18 3.66
C GLU A 722 -21.62 34.84 2.81
N GLU A 723 -21.43 34.52 1.53
CA GLU A 723 -22.51 34.12 0.61
C GLU A 723 -23.25 32.88 1.15
N ALA A 724 -22.51 31.84 1.55
CA ALA A 724 -23.07 30.61 2.11
C ALA A 724 -23.91 30.86 3.38
N LEU A 725 -23.51 31.81 4.24
CA LEU A 725 -24.26 32.18 5.45
C LEU A 725 -25.51 33.01 5.16
N THR A 726 -25.55 33.75 4.04
CA THR A 726 -26.73 34.53 3.65
C THR A 726 -27.82 33.70 2.97
N GLN A 727 -27.46 32.58 2.35
CA GLN A 727 -28.41 31.71 1.68
C GLN A 727 -29.20 30.86 2.69
N PRO A 728 -30.55 30.90 2.68
CA PRO A 728 -31.34 30.04 3.55
C PRO A 728 -31.10 28.56 3.23
N LEU A 729 -30.79 27.74 4.24
CA LEU A 729 -30.58 26.28 4.07
C LEU A 729 -31.73 25.58 3.34
N SER A 730 -32.97 26.05 3.55
CA SER A 730 -34.14 25.48 2.86
C SER A 730 -34.16 25.74 1.36
N GLU A 731 -33.53 26.82 0.90
CA GLU A 731 -33.35 27.15 -0.51
C GLU A 731 -32.17 26.37 -1.08
N PHE A 732 -31.04 26.32 -0.36
CA PHE A 732 -29.89 25.48 -0.71
C PHE A 732 -30.34 24.03 -0.95
N ARG A 733 -31.04 23.41 0.00
CA ARG A 733 -31.54 22.02 -0.08
C ARG A 733 -32.49 21.74 -1.24
N ARG A 734 -33.23 22.73 -1.75
CA ARG A 734 -34.10 22.54 -2.93
C ARG A 734 -33.32 22.39 -4.21
N ASN A 735 -32.10 22.92 -4.27
CA ASN A 735 -31.25 22.89 -5.45
C ASN A 735 -30.22 21.73 -5.41
N THR A 736 -30.30 20.82 -4.43
CA THR A 736 -29.33 19.72 -4.21
C THR A 736 -29.62 18.42 -4.98
N ASP A 737 -30.53 18.39 -5.94
CA ASP A 737 -30.88 17.15 -6.66
C ASP A 737 -29.66 16.53 -7.39
N LYS A 738 -28.77 17.38 -7.92
CA LYS A 738 -27.51 16.94 -8.52
C LYS A 738 -26.56 16.36 -7.47
N THR A 739 -26.39 17.04 -6.33
CA THR A 739 -25.65 16.52 -5.17
C THR A 739 -26.17 15.15 -4.73
N ARG A 740 -27.49 14.95 -4.60
CA ARG A 740 -28.08 13.64 -4.20
C ARG A 740 -27.70 12.53 -5.16
N LYS A 741 -27.74 12.79 -6.47
CA LYS A 741 -27.32 11.83 -7.49
C LYS A 741 -25.83 11.46 -7.39
N ILE A 742 -24.96 12.44 -7.13
CA ILE A 742 -23.52 12.20 -6.90
C ILE A 742 -23.32 11.27 -5.71
N ILE A 743 -24.06 11.51 -4.61
CA ILE A 743 -23.99 10.70 -3.38
C ILE A 743 -24.49 9.27 -3.60
N GLU A 744 -25.58 9.10 -4.34
CA GLU A 744 -26.09 7.76 -4.71
C GLU A 744 -25.05 6.97 -5.51
N ASP A 745 -24.30 7.61 -6.40
CA ASP A 745 -23.28 6.97 -7.24
C ASP A 745 -21.93 6.75 -6.54
N SER A 746 -21.67 7.47 -5.44
CA SER A 746 -20.38 7.50 -4.73
C SER A 746 -20.46 6.79 -3.36
N SER A 747 -21.11 5.64 -3.28
CA SER A 747 -21.22 4.88 -2.02
C SER A 747 -20.08 3.88 -1.81
N TRP A 748 -19.66 3.70 -0.56
CA TRP A 748 -18.63 2.72 -0.21
C TRP A 748 -19.02 1.27 -0.57
N ASN A 749 -20.32 0.94 -0.59
CA ASN A 749 -20.82 -0.37 -1.04
C ASN A 749 -20.49 -0.60 -2.51
N LYS A 750 -20.85 0.35 -3.39
CA LYS A 750 -20.55 0.27 -4.84
C LYS A 750 -19.05 0.20 -5.11
N THR A 751 -18.24 0.97 -4.37
CA THR A 751 -16.77 0.96 -4.51
C THR A 751 -16.18 -0.39 -4.11
N ALA A 752 -16.56 -0.94 -2.95
CA ALA A 752 -16.08 -2.24 -2.50
C ALA A 752 -16.50 -3.37 -3.45
N GLU A 753 -17.73 -3.33 -3.98
CA GLU A 753 -18.26 -4.33 -4.93
C GLU A 753 -17.48 -4.32 -6.25
N LYS A 754 -17.20 -3.13 -6.82
CA LYS A 754 -16.35 -3.00 -8.02
C LYS A 754 -14.91 -3.46 -7.77
N MET A 755 -14.34 -3.15 -6.60
CA MET A 755 -13.01 -3.63 -6.23
C MET A 755 -13.01 -5.15 -6.10
N TYR A 756 -14.04 -5.73 -5.48
CA TYR A 756 -14.23 -7.18 -5.38
C TYR A 756 -14.30 -7.84 -6.77
N GLU A 757 -15.08 -7.31 -7.70
CA GLU A 757 -15.17 -7.81 -9.09
C GLU A 757 -13.80 -7.82 -9.79
N LEU A 758 -13.00 -6.77 -9.61
CA LEU A 758 -11.65 -6.68 -10.16
C LEU A 758 -10.70 -7.71 -9.52
N ILE A 759 -10.79 -7.91 -8.21
CA ILE A 759 -10.00 -8.91 -7.48
C ILE A 759 -10.35 -10.31 -7.96
N GLU A 760 -11.64 -10.62 -8.09
CA GLU A 760 -12.11 -11.92 -8.58
C GLU A 760 -11.74 -12.15 -10.05
N PHE A 761 -11.83 -11.11 -10.88
CA PHE A 761 -11.40 -11.20 -12.28
C PHE A 761 -9.90 -11.49 -12.38
N ALA A 762 -9.06 -10.78 -11.60
CA ALA A 762 -7.62 -11.02 -11.56
C ALA A 762 -7.30 -12.43 -11.03
N ASN A 763 -7.99 -12.87 -9.98
CA ASN A 763 -7.83 -14.19 -9.37
C ASN A 763 -8.23 -15.33 -10.34
N ASN A 764 -9.36 -15.18 -11.04
CA ASN A 764 -9.83 -16.16 -12.03
C ASN A 764 -8.93 -16.22 -13.27
N ASN A 765 -8.37 -15.11 -13.74
CA ASN A 765 -7.40 -15.13 -14.84
C ASN A 765 -6.11 -15.85 -14.42
N LYS A 766 -5.66 -15.65 -13.18
CA LYS A 766 -4.51 -16.37 -12.62
C LYS A 766 -4.82 -17.87 -12.44
N ASN A 767 -5.99 -18.24 -11.93
CA ASN A 767 -6.40 -19.62 -11.70
C ASN A 767 -6.79 -20.39 -12.97
N SER A 768 -7.42 -19.77 -13.97
CA SER A 768 -7.74 -20.39 -15.27
C SER A 768 -6.49 -20.69 -16.08
N SER A 769 -5.45 -19.87 -15.89
CA SER A 769 -4.11 -20.17 -16.36
C SER A 769 -3.59 -21.48 -15.70
N LEU A 770 -3.74 -21.63 -14.39
CA LEU A 770 -3.35 -22.84 -13.66
C LEU A 770 -4.21 -24.09 -13.98
N PHE A 771 -5.54 -23.97 -14.13
CA PHE A 771 -6.47 -25.10 -14.32
C PHE A 771 -6.48 -25.69 -15.74
N ASN A 772 -6.19 -24.89 -16.77
CA ASN A 772 -6.04 -25.41 -18.15
C ASN A 772 -4.81 -26.33 -18.31
N SER A 773 -3.99 -26.49 -17.27
CA SER A 773 -2.84 -27.39 -17.27
C SER A 773 -3.11 -28.80 -16.69
N LEU A 774 -4.31 -29.07 -16.14
CA LEU A 774 -4.55 -30.27 -15.31
C LEU A 774 -5.47 -31.36 -15.90
N ASP A 775 -6.09 -31.15 -17.07
CA ASP A 775 -6.99 -32.14 -17.70
C ASP A 775 -6.45 -32.68 -19.04
N PHE A 776 -5.38 -33.48 -18.98
CA PHE A 776 -5.06 -34.49 -20.00
C PHE A 776 -4.24 -35.62 -19.36
N LYS A 777 -4.87 -36.77 -19.10
CA LYS A 777 -4.19 -37.97 -18.59
C LYS A 777 -3.54 -38.77 -19.71
N SER A 778 -2.25 -39.00 -19.50
CA SER A 778 -1.40 -40.10 -19.98
C SER A 778 -1.33 -40.35 -21.49
N GLU A 779 -0.44 -39.62 -22.14
CA GLU A 779 0.67 -40.22 -22.86
C GLU A 779 1.79 -39.17 -22.97
N SER A 780 3.03 -39.60 -22.81
CA SER A 780 4.22 -38.76 -22.78
C SER A 780 4.28 -37.81 -23.98
N VAL A 781 4.09 -36.49 -23.77
CA VAL A 781 4.68 -35.38 -24.57
C VAL A 781 4.34 -34.01 -23.92
N LYS A 782 5.41 -33.21 -23.71
CA LYS A 782 5.58 -31.74 -23.68
C LYS A 782 4.58 -30.85 -22.92
N ILE A 783 5.08 -30.29 -21.81
CA ILE A 783 4.56 -29.10 -21.13
C ILE A 783 4.94 -27.85 -21.94
N SER A 784 3.94 -27.13 -22.44
CA SER A 784 3.93 -25.76 -22.99
C SER A 784 2.48 -25.29 -22.82
N ASN A 785 2.08 -24.16 -22.24
CA ASN A 785 2.69 -22.87 -21.97
C ASN A 785 1.89 -22.20 -20.84
N LEU A 786 2.56 -21.38 -20.02
CA LEU A 786 2.05 -20.11 -19.48
C LEU A 786 3.26 -19.20 -19.19
N PHE A 787 3.90 -18.84 -20.28
CA PHE A 787 4.83 -17.73 -20.37
C PHE A 787 4.15 -16.76 -21.31
N GLU A 788 3.53 -15.69 -20.81
CA GLU A 788 3.12 -14.61 -21.69
C GLU A 788 4.40 -13.88 -22.10
N SER A 789 4.94 -14.30 -23.24
CA SER A 789 6.14 -13.72 -23.82
C SER A 789 5.80 -12.38 -24.42
N GLU A 790 6.31 -11.30 -23.84
CA GLU A 790 6.38 -10.03 -24.55
C GLU A 790 7.30 -10.21 -25.76
N VAL A 791 6.80 -9.99 -26.97
CA VAL A 791 7.64 -10.05 -28.19
C VAL A 791 8.16 -8.64 -28.45
N ARG A 792 9.48 -8.49 -28.51
CA ARG A 792 10.16 -7.25 -28.89
C ARG A 792 11.00 -7.49 -30.11
N LYS A 793 10.97 -6.60 -31.08
CA LYS A 793 11.77 -6.76 -32.28
C LYS A 793 13.27 -6.69 -31.97
N ASN A 794 13.69 -5.68 -31.22
CA ASN A 794 15.09 -5.47 -30.86
C ASN A 794 15.25 -5.37 -29.34
N ILE A 795 16.13 -6.18 -28.75
CA ILE A 795 16.53 -6.08 -27.34
C ILE A 795 17.98 -5.63 -27.25
N ILE A 796 18.26 -4.66 -26.39
CA ILE A 796 19.62 -4.25 -26.03
C ILE A 796 19.83 -4.54 -24.55
N ILE A 797 20.79 -5.41 -24.23
CA ILE A 797 21.20 -5.69 -22.85
C ILE A 797 22.32 -4.72 -22.44
N GLY A 798 22.01 -3.85 -21.50
CA GLY A 798 22.87 -2.83 -20.90
C GLY A 798 22.64 -1.44 -21.50
N ALA A 799 22.48 -0.43 -20.65
CA ALA A 799 22.33 0.98 -21.02
C ALA A 799 23.60 1.80 -20.72
N GLY A 800 24.78 1.20 -20.97
CA GLY A 800 26.05 1.93 -21.00
C GLY A 800 26.22 2.77 -22.27
N PRO A 801 27.38 3.42 -22.47
CA PRO A 801 27.67 4.24 -23.66
C PRO A 801 27.32 3.54 -24.99
N THR A 802 27.68 2.26 -25.10
CA THR A 802 27.40 1.44 -26.29
C THR A 802 25.91 1.17 -26.48
N GLY A 803 25.21 0.77 -25.42
CA GLY A 803 23.78 0.43 -25.51
C GLY A 803 22.90 1.65 -25.78
N LEU A 804 23.22 2.80 -25.15
CA LEU A 804 22.56 4.07 -25.42
C LEU A 804 22.80 4.56 -26.85
N SER A 805 24.04 4.43 -27.34
CA SER A 805 24.35 4.79 -28.73
C SER A 805 23.66 3.86 -29.73
N ALA A 806 23.52 2.57 -29.44
CA ALA A 806 22.76 1.65 -30.30
C ALA A 806 21.26 2.02 -30.32
N ALA A 807 20.68 2.29 -29.14
CA ALA A 807 19.27 2.69 -29.00
C ALA A 807 18.96 4.02 -29.70
N TYR A 808 19.90 4.95 -29.73
CA TYR A 808 19.79 6.23 -30.44
C TYR A 808 19.54 6.07 -31.95
N HIS A 809 20.09 5.02 -32.57
CA HIS A 809 19.96 4.78 -34.02
C HIS A 809 18.78 3.87 -34.38
N LEU A 810 18.24 3.12 -33.42
CA LEU A 810 17.14 2.17 -33.64
C LEU A 810 15.76 2.82 -33.46
N ASP A 811 14.72 2.06 -33.83
CA ASP A 811 13.34 2.49 -33.84
C ASP A 811 12.61 2.26 -32.51
N GLU A 812 11.32 2.63 -32.49
CA GLU A 812 10.41 2.53 -31.34
C GLU A 812 10.17 1.10 -30.83
N ASP A 813 10.45 0.08 -31.66
CA ASP A 813 10.32 -1.34 -31.31
C ASP A 813 11.53 -1.87 -30.51
N THR A 814 12.46 -0.98 -30.16
CA THR A 814 13.68 -1.32 -29.40
C THR A 814 13.45 -1.20 -27.90
N LEU A 815 13.86 -2.24 -27.16
CA LEU A 815 13.86 -2.27 -25.70
C LEU A 815 15.29 -2.35 -25.17
N VAL A 816 15.72 -1.35 -24.42
CA VAL A 816 16.98 -1.36 -23.67
C VAL A 816 16.73 -1.82 -22.24
N ILE A 817 17.49 -2.79 -21.77
CA ILE A 817 17.36 -3.39 -20.44
C ILE A 817 18.63 -3.10 -19.63
N GLU A 818 18.50 -2.45 -18.49
CA GLU A 818 19.60 -2.07 -17.61
C GLU A 818 19.32 -2.52 -16.18
N LYS A 819 20.26 -3.27 -15.60
CA LYS A 819 20.12 -3.81 -14.23
C LYS A 819 20.19 -2.73 -13.16
N ASN A 820 20.91 -1.65 -13.44
CA ASN A 820 21.08 -0.55 -12.50
C ASN A 820 19.91 0.44 -12.55
N SER A 821 19.78 1.28 -11.52
CA SER A 821 18.73 2.29 -11.41
C SER A 821 18.85 3.46 -12.40
N THR A 822 20.05 3.69 -12.94
CA THR A 822 20.36 4.78 -13.88
C THR A 822 21.17 4.26 -15.06
N VAL A 823 20.98 4.90 -16.22
CA VAL A 823 21.76 4.62 -17.43
C VAL A 823 23.18 5.17 -17.32
N GLY A 824 24.10 4.64 -18.12
CA GLY A 824 25.48 5.13 -18.23
C GLY A 824 26.55 4.09 -17.92
N GLY A 825 26.18 2.90 -17.43
CA GLY A 825 27.13 1.82 -17.15
C GLY A 825 28.23 2.26 -16.17
N TRP A 826 29.51 2.15 -16.56
CA TRP A 826 30.62 2.65 -15.75
C TRP A 826 30.93 4.13 -15.96
N CYS A 827 30.25 4.80 -16.88
CA CYS A 827 30.36 6.23 -17.15
C CYS A 827 29.33 7.06 -16.34
N ARG A 828 28.83 6.50 -15.24
CA ARG A 828 27.90 7.16 -14.32
C ARG A 828 28.64 8.07 -13.35
N SER A 829 27.89 8.98 -12.74
CA SER A 829 28.38 9.90 -11.72
C SER A 829 27.48 9.87 -10.47
N ILE A 830 28.06 10.20 -9.33
CA ILE A 830 27.44 10.28 -8.00
C ILE A 830 27.48 11.74 -7.57
N ASN A 831 26.37 12.28 -7.06
CA ASN A 831 26.36 13.54 -6.34
C ASN A 831 26.23 13.26 -4.84
N ASP A 832 27.19 13.73 -4.05
CA ASP A 832 27.26 13.49 -2.62
C ASP A 832 27.77 14.74 -1.90
N LYS A 833 26.93 15.33 -1.03
CA LYS A 833 27.18 16.61 -0.33
C LYS A 833 27.68 17.75 -1.25
N GLY A 834 27.16 17.82 -2.48
CA GLY A 834 27.54 18.83 -3.46
C GLY A 834 28.80 18.52 -4.26
N PHE A 835 29.51 17.43 -3.94
CA PHE A 835 30.59 16.90 -4.79
C PHE A 835 30.00 16.01 -5.88
N THR A 836 30.51 16.14 -7.10
CA THR A 836 30.20 15.22 -8.20
C THR A 836 31.40 14.33 -8.48
N PHE A 837 31.26 13.02 -8.33
CA PHE A 837 32.29 12.02 -8.61
C PHE A 837 31.85 11.12 -9.75
N ASP A 838 32.73 10.84 -10.71
CA ASP A 838 32.46 9.75 -11.65
C ASP A 838 32.74 8.39 -10.98
N TYR A 839 32.16 7.32 -11.50
CA TYR A 839 32.42 5.96 -11.00
C TYR A 839 33.90 5.55 -11.19
N ALA A 840 34.57 6.14 -12.18
CA ALA A 840 36.03 6.15 -12.39
C ALA A 840 36.39 7.41 -13.21
N GLY A 841 37.68 7.75 -13.34
CA GLY A 841 38.05 8.95 -14.10
C GLY A 841 37.73 8.86 -15.60
N HIS A 842 36.84 9.72 -16.11
CA HIS A 842 36.45 9.78 -17.52
C HIS A 842 36.73 11.16 -18.15
N ILE A 843 37.07 11.17 -19.44
CA ILE A 843 37.30 12.37 -20.24
C ILE A 843 36.74 12.20 -21.66
N MET A 844 36.30 13.30 -22.28
CA MET A 844 35.86 13.30 -23.67
C MET A 844 37.03 13.69 -24.59
N PHE A 845 37.44 12.77 -25.46
CA PHE A 845 38.34 13.06 -26.57
C PHE A 845 37.98 12.15 -27.75
N SER A 846 38.02 12.68 -28.97
CA SER A 846 37.82 11.90 -30.19
C SER A 846 38.31 12.69 -31.40
N ASN A 847 38.93 12.00 -32.36
CA ASN A 847 39.23 12.53 -33.69
C ASN A 847 38.14 12.19 -34.73
N ASP A 848 37.15 11.38 -34.34
CA ASP A 848 36.03 10.99 -35.19
C ASP A 848 34.99 12.12 -35.23
N GLN A 849 34.68 12.60 -36.44
CA GLN A 849 33.76 13.72 -36.65
C GLN A 849 32.34 13.41 -36.15
N TYR A 850 31.86 12.18 -36.33
CA TYR A 850 30.53 11.78 -35.86
C TYR A 850 30.45 11.88 -34.34
N VAL A 851 31.48 11.43 -33.62
CA VAL A 851 31.51 11.51 -32.16
C VAL A 851 31.58 12.97 -31.68
N GLN A 852 32.31 13.84 -32.37
CA GLN A 852 32.37 15.27 -32.04
C GLN A 852 31.02 15.98 -32.24
N GLU A 853 30.29 15.65 -33.30
CA GLU A 853 28.93 16.15 -33.54
C GLU A 853 27.96 15.60 -32.48
N LEU A 854 28.09 14.32 -32.12
CA LEU A 854 27.29 13.71 -31.07
C LEU A 854 27.50 14.38 -29.71
N TYR A 855 28.73 14.74 -29.33
CA TYR A 855 28.96 15.52 -28.10
C TYR A 855 28.19 16.84 -28.08
N LYS A 856 28.12 17.55 -29.22
CA LYS A 856 27.37 18.81 -29.34
C LYS A 856 25.86 18.58 -29.22
N ILE A 857 25.34 17.51 -29.81
CA ILE A 857 23.92 17.16 -29.74
C ILE A 857 23.51 16.82 -28.30
N LEU A 858 24.32 16.00 -27.61
CA LEU A 858 23.96 15.47 -26.30
C LEU A 858 24.16 16.47 -25.16
N LEU A 859 25.15 17.37 -25.26
CA LEU A 859 25.49 18.31 -24.19
C LEU A 859 25.09 19.75 -24.50
N GLY A 860 24.92 20.14 -25.76
CA GLY A 860 24.73 21.54 -26.15
C GLY A 860 25.84 22.42 -25.59
N ASP A 861 25.46 23.44 -24.81
CA ASP A 861 26.39 24.36 -24.14
C ASP A 861 27.02 23.79 -22.85
N ASN A 862 26.59 22.60 -22.39
CA ASN A 862 27.08 21.96 -21.15
C ASN A 862 28.45 21.27 -21.32
N VAL A 863 29.41 21.94 -21.95
CA VAL A 863 30.74 21.38 -22.27
C VAL A 863 31.88 22.28 -21.81
N HIS A 864 32.89 21.67 -21.19
CA HIS A 864 34.10 22.32 -20.71
C HIS A 864 35.32 21.73 -21.42
N TRP A 865 36.00 22.53 -22.25
CA TRP A 865 37.21 22.10 -22.96
C TRP A 865 38.46 22.69 -22.33
N GLN A 866 39.43 21.84 -21.98
CA GLN A 866 40.64 22.26 -21.28
C GLN A 866 41.89 21.51 -21.72
N ASN A 867 43.05 22.10 -21.43
CA ASN A 867 44.35 21.49 -21.72
C ASN A 867 44.69 20.43 -20.68
N ARG A 868 45.19 19.30 -21.14
CA ARG A 868 45.51 18.13 -20.33
C ARG A 868 46.69 18.40 -19.39
N GLU A 869 46.53 18.05 -18.11
CA GLU A 869 47.57 18.14 -17.08
C GLU A 869 47.69 16.78 -16.36
N ALA A 870 48.45 15.87 -16.97
CA ALA A 870 48.67 14.49 -16.51
C ALA A 870 50.09 14.33 -15.97
N TRP A 871 50.23 13.72 -14.79
CA TRP A 871 51.49 13.69 -14.03
C TRP A 871 51.76 12.33 -13.42
N ILE A 872 53.01 12.12 -12.99
CA ILE A 872 53.49 10.89 -12.37
C ILE A 872 54.19 11.28 -11.07
N PHE A 873 53.86 10.61 -9.98
CA PHE A 873 54.52 10.80 -8.70
C PHE A 873 55.41 9.59 -8.37
N SER A 874 56.72 9.81 -8.37
CA SER A 874 57.72 8.78 -8.04
C SER A 874 58.93 9.44 -7.40
N LYS A 875 59.58 8.74 -6.46
CA LYS A 875 60.76 9.23 -5.73
C LYS A 875 60.53 10.59 -5.05
N GLY A 876 59.29 10.87 -4.63
CA GLY A 876 58.92 12.12 -3.96
C GLY A 876 58.81 13.35 -4.88
N VAL A 877 58.87 13.18 -6.21
CA VAL A 877 58.77 14.28 -7.18
C VAL A 877 57.64 14.03 -8.19
N HIS A 878 57.11 15.12 -8.75
CA HIS A 878 56.11 15.08 -9.81
C HIS A 878 56.77 15.33 -11.17
N THR A 879 56.64 14.39 -12.10
CA THR A 879 57.05 14.55 -13.51
C THR A 879 55.85 14.51 -14.44
N ARG A 880 55.93 15.20 -15.59
CA ARG A 880 54.84 15.22 -16.57
C ARG A 880 54.71 13.87 -17.27
N TYR A 881 53.50 13.51 -17.68
CA TYR A 881 53.31 12.37 -18.59
C TYR A 881 53.69 12.77 -20.02
N PRO A 882 54.41 11.92 -20.78
CA PRO A 882 54.82 10.55 -20.43
C PRO A 882 56.20 10.45 -19.74
N PHE A 883 56.37 9.50 -18.80
CA PHE A 883 57.57 9.33 -17.97
C PHE A 883 58.86 9.30 -18.80
N GLN A 884 58.85 8.49 -19.85
CA GLN A 884 59.99 8.23 -20.71
C GLN A 884 60.56 9.50 -21.36
N GLY A 885 59.71 10.49 -21.63
CA GLY A 885 60.13 11.77 -22.21
C GLY A 885 60.28 12.90 -21.19
N ALA A 886 60.07 12.66 -19.90
CA ALA A 886 59.98 13.70 -18.86
C ALA A 886 60.75 13.30 -17.59
N LEU A 887 62.05 13.03 -17.74
CA LEU A 887 62.92 12.56 -16.65
C LEU A 887 63.48 13.70 -15.78
N TYR A 888 63.39 14.94 -16.26
CA TYR A 888 63.90 16.13 -15.57
C TYR A 888 63.28 16.28 -14.17
N GLY A 889 64.14 16.46 -13.16
CA GLY A 889 63.75 16.59 -11.75
C GLY A 889 63.74 15.29 -10.95
N LEU A 890 63.93 14.12 -11.58
CA LEU A 890 64.17 12.86 -10.88
C LEU A 890 65.57 12.83 -10.22
N PRO A 891 65.81 11.95 -9.23
CA PRO A 891 67.15 11.75 -8.67
C PRO A 891 68.18 11.40 -9.76
N THR A 892 69.39 11.94 -9.65
CA THR A 892 70.44 11.81 -10.68
C THR A 892 70.77 10.35 -11.02
N ASP A 893 70.75 9.45 -10.03
CA ASP A 893 71.01 8.02 -10.26
C ASP A 893 69.88 7.35 -11.05
N VAL A 894 68.63 7.79 -10.85
CA VAL A 894 67.46 7.30 -11.59
C VAL A 894 67.52 7.77 -13.04
N ILE A 895 67.83 9.06 -13.27
CA ILE A 895 68.02 9.62 -14.62
C ILE A 895 69.12 8.85 -15.36
N ARG A 896 70.26 8.63 -14.70
CA ARG A 896 71.38 7.86 -15.25
C ARG A 896 70.95 6.45 -15.65
N GLU A 897 70.28 5.71 -14.78
CA GLU A 897 69.80 4.35 -15.09
C GLU A 897 68.82 4.35 -16.27
N CYS A 898 67.89 5.30 -16.35
CA CYS A 898 66.93 5.44 -17.45
C CYS A 898 67.63 5.72 -18.80
N ILE A 899 68.55 6.68 -18.85
CA ILE A 899 69.26 7.03 -20.09
C ILE A 899 70.16 5.87 -20.53
N VAL A 900 70.96 5.29 -19.63
CA VAL A 900 71.85 4.17 -19.96
C VAL A 900 71.05 2.98 -20.48
N GLY A 901 69.93 2.63 -19.83
CA GLY A 901 69.06 1.55 -20.28
C GLY A 901 68.45 1.80 -21.66
N ALA A 902 68.02 3.04 -21.96
CA ALA A 902 67.48 3.40 -23.27
C ALA A 902 68.55 3.33 -24.39
N ILE A 903 69.79 3.71 -24.09
CA ILE A 903 70.94 3.56 -25.00
C ILE A 903 71.21 2.08 -25.29
N GLU A 904 71.29 1.25 -24.23
CA GLU A 904 71.54 -0.19 -24.37
C GLU A 904 70.46 -0.89 -25.20
N ALA A 905 69.19 -0.52 -25.01
CA ALA A 905 68.06 -1.04 -25.76
C ALA A 905 68.08 -0.63 -27.25
N SER A 906 68.53 0.60 -27.54
CA SER A 906 68.60 1.15 -28.91
C SER A 906 69.74 0.57 -29.74
N TYR A 907 70.87 0.18 -29.13
CA TYR A 907 72.10 -0.22 -29.83
C TYR A 907 72.52 -1.68 -29.67
N GLY A 908 71.88 -2.46 -28.77
CA GLY A 908 72.02 -3.92 -28.69
C GLY A 908 73.39 -4.43 -28.21
N ILE A 909 73.42 -5.12 -27.06
CA ILE A 909 74.60 -5.87 -26.62
C ILE A 909 74.71 -7.15 -27.45
N GLU A 910 75.74 -7.25 -28.30
CA GLU A 910 76.12 -8.46 -29.04
C GLU A 910 76.26 -9.67 -28.08
N LYS A 911 75.35 -10.66 -28.18
CA LYS A 911 75.51 -11.96 -27.54
C LYS A 911 76.51 -12.81 -28.31
N LYS A 912 77.69 -13.02 -27.74
CA LYS A 912 78.61 -14.09 -28.13
C LYS A 912 78.14 -15.43 -27.56
N LEU A 913 78.24 -16.47 -28.40
CA LEU A 913 78.21 -17.93 -28.11
C LEU A 913 76.82 -18.60 -28.07
N LYS A 914 76.43 -19.24 -29.18
CA LYS A 914 76.67 -20.69 -29.37
C LYS A 914 76.24 -21.19 -30.76
N ASN A 915 77.22 -21.87 -31.35
CA ASN A 915 77.22 -22.82 -32.46
C ASN A 915 76.05 -23.82 -32.54
N ASP A 916 75.87 -24.28 -33.80
CA ASP A 916 75.48 -25.62 -34.24
C ASP A 916 74.02 -26.05 -33.98
N THR A 917 73.24 -26.62 -34.91
CA THR A 917 73.54 -27.24 -36.21
C THR A 917 72.21 -27.46 -36.95
N LEU A 918 72.19 -27.05 -38.22
CA LEU A 918 71.75 -27.76 -39.44
C LEU A 918 70.48 -28.65 -39.51
N SER A 919 69.78 -28.40 -40.64
CA SER A 919 69.12 -29.34 -41.58
C SER A 919 67.62 -29.62 -41.39
N ASN A 920 66.79 -29.74 -42.42
CA ASN A 920 66.72 -29.27 -43.83
C ASN A 920 65.37 -29.75 -44.39
N ASN A 921 64.88 -29.06 -45.43
CA ASN A 921 63.88 -29.46 -46.45
C ASN A 921 62.41 -29.48 -46.01
N CYS A 922 61.48 -28.62 -46.45
CA CYS A 922 61.23 -27.86 -47.69
C CYS A 922 60.49 -28.64 -48.81
N LEU A 923 59.45 -27.97 -49.35
CA LEU A 923 58.68 -28.17 -50.60
C LEU A 923 57.48 -29.15 -50.52
N PHE A 924 56.27 -28.91 -51.05
CA PHE A 924 55.83 -28.11 -52.21
C PHE A 924 54.43 -27.48 -52.01
N ILE A 925 54.23 -26.41 -52.78
CA ILE A 925 53.05 -25.57 -53.00
C ILE A 925 52.02 -26.29 -53.89
N ASP A 926 50.71 -26.06 -53.68
CA ASP A 926 49.83 -25.71 -54.80
C ASP A 926 48.65 -24.79 -54.42
N LYS A 927 48.46 -23.83 -55.33
CA LYS A 927 47.51 -22.71 -55.50
C LYS A 927 46.09 -23.21 -55.88
N MET A 928 44.99 -22.47 -55.99
CA MET A 928 44.57 -21.04 -55.93
C MET A 928 43.02 -21.03 -55.97
N ASP A 929 42.38 -20.00 -55.40
CA ASP A 929 41.42 -19.05 -56.03
C ASP A 929 40.55 -18.39 -54.94
N ASP A 930 40.67 -17.07 -54.72
CA ASP A 930 39.99 -15.97 -55.44
C ASP A 930 38.49 -15.91 -55.07
N THR A 931 37.96 -14.91 -54.35
CA THR A 931 37.99 -13.48 -54.72
C THR A 931 37.29 -12.58 -53.68
N LYS A 932 37.66 -11.29 -53.72
CA LYS A 932 36.91 -10.04 -53.41
C LYS A 932 36.88 -9.45 -51.99
N ASP A 933 37.88 -8.62 -51.73
CA ASP A 933 37.79 -7.13 -51.69
C ASP A 933 36.39 -6.48 -51.64
N CYS A 934 36.16 -5.66 -50.60
CA CYS A 934 35.44 -4.39 -50.71
C CYS A 934 35.78 -3.45 -49.51
N CYS A 935 36.55 -2.41 -49.84
CA CYS A 935 36.96 -1.20 -49.10
C CYS A 935 35.98 -0.55 -48.09
N ALA A 936 36.52 0.21 -47.12
CA ALA A 936 36.31 1.67 -47.00
C ALA A 936 36.95 2.29 -45.73
N ASP A 937 38.27 2.45 -45.72
CA ASP A 937 39.04 3.24 -44.77
C ASP A 937 39.38 4.61 -45.40
N GLY A 938 38.73 5.64 -44.85
CA GLY A 938 38.82 7.02 -45.32
C GLY A 938 39.92 7.82 -44.63
N VAL A 939 40.74 8.43 -45.49
CA VAL A 939 41.53 9.66 -45.33
C VAL A 939 42.98 9.55 -44.81
N VAL A 940 43.86 9.27 -45.78
CA VAL A 940 44.98 10.10 -46.27
C VAL A 940 45.65 11.07 -45.27
N ALA A 941 46.91 10.76 -44.95
CA ALA A 941 47.88 11.66 -44.35
C ALA A 941 48.39 12.71 -45.37
N PHE A 942 48.46 13.98 -44.96
CA PHE A 942 49.24 14.98 -45.68
C PHE A 942 50.71 14.91 -45.25
N THR A 943 51.55 14.91 -46.27
CA THR A 943 53.00 14.72 -46.32
C THR A 943 53.81 15.92 -45.83
N ASN A 944 54.96 15.68 -45.20
CA ASN A 944 56.26 16.02 -45.82
C ASN A 944 57.49 15.49 -45.05
N ASN A 945 58.42 14.97 -45.87
CA ASN A 945 59.87 14.83 -45.72
C ASN A 945 60.47 13.64 -44.94
N THR A 946 60.59 12.52 -45.69
CA THR A 946 61.79 11.69 -45.94
C THR A 946 63.04 11.82 -45.04
N ILE A 947 63.35 10.72 -44.33
CA ILE A 947 64.70 10.12 -44.19
C ILE A 947 64.54 8.58 -44.20
N PRO A 948 65.37 7.82 -44.95
CA PRO A 948 65.23 6.36 -45.06
C PRO A 948 66.02 5.65 -43.97
N HIS A 949 65.43 4.74 -43.22
CA HIS A 949 66.21 3.80 -42.40
C HIS A 949 65.65 2.37 -42.39
N ASN A 950 66.36 1.55 -43.18
CA ASN A 950 66.70 0.15 -42.99
C ASN A 950 65.65 -0.80 -42.40
N ASP A 951 65.14 -1.64 -43.30
CA ASP A 951 64.73 -3.02 -43.04
C ASP A 951 65.81 -3.79 -42.27
N GLN A 952 65.75 -3.75 -40.94
CA GLN A 952 66.18 -4.87 -40.11
C GLN A 952 64.94 -5.48 -39.50
N LYS A 953 64.73 -6.77 -39.77
CA LYS A 953 63.71 -7.63 -39.13
C LYS A 953 63.86 -7.55 -37.61
N ALA A 954 63.21 -6.56 -36.98
CA ALA A 954 63.06 -6.53 -35.54
C ALA A 954 62.12 -7.67 -35.16
N SER A 955 62.60 -8.63 -34.37
CA SER A 955 61.73 -9.68 -33.82
C SER A 955 60.54 -9.02 -33.12
N LYS A 956 59.31 -9.44 -33.45
CA LYS A 956 58.12 -9.04 -32.69
C LYS A 956 58.38 -9.43 -31.23
N ALA A 957 58.26 -8.48 -30.31
CA ALA A 957 58.30 -8.81 -28.88
C ALA A 957 57.18 -9.81 -28.59
N GLU A 958 57.48 -10.88 -27.86
CA GLU A 958 56.50 -11.96 -27.63
C GLU A 958 55.47 -11.52 -26.59
N ASN A 959 55.84 -10.74 -25.58
CA ASN A 959 54.97 -10.26 -24.51
C ASN A 959 55.27 -8.79 -24.12
N PHE A 960 54.44 -8.22 -23.24
CA PHE A 960 54.49 -6.81 -22.84
C PHE A 960 55.73 -6.47 -22.00
N GLU A 961 56.23 -7.40 -21.19
CA GLU A 961 57.46 -7.21 -20.42
C GLU A 961 58.69 -7.10 -21.33
N ASP A 962 58.80 -8.01 -22.31
CA ASP A 962 59.85 -7.97 -23.33
C ASP A 962 59.76 -6.69 -24.17
N PHE A 963 58.55 -6.24 -24.49
CA PHE A 963 58.34 -4.96 -25.17
C PHE A 963 58.86 -3.79 -24.35
N ILE A 964 58.53 -3.71 -23.05
CA ILE A 964 59.00 -2.65 -22.14
C ILE A 964 60.53 -2.61 -22.12
N HIS A 965 61.18 -3.77 -21.95
CA HIS A 965 62.63 -3.84 -21.90
C HIS A 965 63.29 -3.51 -23.25
N LYS A 966 62.72 -3.96 -24.37
CA LYS A 966 63.27 -3.75 -25.71
C LYS A 966 63.12 -2.32 -26.21
N ILE A 967 62.03 -1.65 -25.84
CA ILE A 967 61.69 -0.31 -26.35
C ILE A 967 62.16 0.79 -25.41
N TRP A 968 62.00 0.62 -24.09
CA TRP A 968 62.33 1.66 -23.12
C TRP A 968 63.58 1.37 -22.29
N GLY A 969 64.12 0.16 -22.35
CA GLY A 969 65.33 -0.21 -21.63
C GLY A 969 65.15 -0.47 -20.14
N ALA A 970 66.18 -1.07 -19.53
CA ALA A 970 66.10 -1.59 -18.15
C ALA A 970 65.84 -0.51 -17.09
N GLY A 971 66.30 0.73 -17.29
CA GLY A 971 66.10 1.82 -16.35
C GLY A 971 64.64 2.29 -16.28
N ILE A 972 64.05 2.66 -17.43
CA ILE A 972 62.64 3.08 -17.48
C ILE A 972 61.72 1.91 -17.07
N ALA A 973 62.07 0.68 -17.46
CA ALA A 973 61.41 -0.53 -17.00
C ALA A 973 61.36 -0.60 -15.47
N LYS A 974 62.51 -0.50 -14.81
CA LYS A 974 62.65 -0.60 -13.35
C LYS A 974 61.92 0.50 -12.58
N HIS A 975 62.00 1.75 -13.04
CA HIS A 975 61.54 2.90 -12.24
C HIS A 975 60.09 3.30 -12.47
N PHE A 976 59.50 2.93 -13.59
CA PHE A 976 58.11 3.28 -13.89
C PHE A 976 57.34 2.17 -14.57
N ALA A 977 57.79 1.70 -15.74
CA ALA A 977 56.94 0.89 -16.61
C ALA A 977 56.56 -0.46 -15.99
N ILE A 978 57.50 -1.19 -15.37
CA ILE A 978 57.20 -2.46 -14.68
C ILE A 978 56.39 -2.20 -13.40
N PRO A 979 56.83 -1.37 -12.43
CA PRO A 979 56.07 -1.17 -11.20
C PRO A 979 54.64 -0.67 -11.43
N TYR A 980 54.46 0.31 -12.32
CA TYR A 980 53.15 0.85 -12.64
C TYR A 980 52.24 -0.19 -13.29
N ASN A 981 52.71 -0.89 -14.33
CA ASN A 981 51.88 -1.85 -15.04
C ASN A 981 51.60 -3.10 -14.19
N THR A 982 52.55 -3.58 -13.38
CA THR A 982 52.27 -4.67 -12.42
C THR A 982 51.19 -4.25 -11.42
N LYS A 983 51.22 -3.00 -10.95
CA LYS A 983 50.22 -2.47 -10.01
C LYS A 983 48.85 -2.25 -10.66
N LEU A 984 48.80 -1.78 -11.90
CA LEU A 984 47.57 -1.58 -12.67
C LEU A 984 46.93 -2.90 -13.09
N TRP A 985 47.72 -3.82 -13.67
CA TRP A 985 47.20 -5.02 -14.32
C TRP A 985 47.06 -6.21 -13.37
N LYS A 986 47.79 -6.24 -12.25
CA LYS A 986 47.72 -7.34 -11.26
C LYS A 986 47.85 -8.75 -11.88
N VAL A 987 48.55 -8.82 -13.02
CA VAL A 987 48.94 -10.03 -13.74
C VAL A 987 50.40 -9.92 -14.17
N PRO A 988 51.13 -11.03 -14.31
CA PRO A 988 52.48 -11.01 -14.86
C PRO A 988 52.49 -10.40 -16.27
N LEU A 989 53.35 -9.40 -16.50
CA LEU A 989 53.41 -8.69 -17.78
C LEU A 989 53.96 -9.59 -18.90
N SER A 990 54.74 -10.61 -18.54
CA SER A 990 55.18 -11.70 -19.41
C SER A 990 54.03 -12.52 -20.03
N GLU A 991 52.82 -12.47 -19.46
CA GLU A 991 51.65 -13.19 -19.96
C GLU A 991 50.77 -12.32 -20.87
N MET A 992 51.05 -11.02 -20.97
CA MET A 992 50.27 -10.08 -21.78
C MET A 992 50.88 -9.93 -23.18
N GLU A 993 50.06 -10.04 -24.22
CA GLU A 993 50.46 -9.74 -25.59
C GLU A 993 50.52 -8.23 -25.88
N THR A 994 51.07 -7.85 -27.03
CA THR A 994 51.37 -6.45 -27.38
C THR A 994 50.40 -5.82 -28.39
N SER A 995 49.39 -6.57 -28.86
CA SER A 995 48.46 -6.15 -29.93
C SER A 995 47.64 -4.89 -29.57
N TRP A 996 47.36 -4.69 -28.27
CA TRP A 996 46.55 -3.58 -27.75
C TRP A 996 47.32 -2.25 -27.58
N LEU A 997 48.64 -2.26 -27.71
CA LEU A 997 49.49 -1.10 -27.43
C LEU A 997 49.27 0.04 -28.44
N GLY A 998 49.11 -0.28 -29.74
CA GLY A 998 48.77 0.66 -30.82
C GLY A 998 49.39 2.06 -30.69
N ASP A 999 48.61 3.10 -31.00
CA ASP A 999 48.97 4.51 -30.79
C ASP A 999 48.79 4.98 -29.33
N ARG A 1000 48.51 4.07 -28.39
CA ARG A 1000 48.09 4.42 -27.02
C ARG A 1000 49.27 4.67 -26.09
N VAL A 1001 50.43 4.14 -26.46
CA VAL A 1001 51.66 4.23 -25.69
C VAL A 1001 52.64 5.14 -26.42
N PRO A 1002 53.07 6.26 -25.81
CA PRO A 1002 54.00 7.18 -26.46
C PRO A 1002 55.38 6.56 -26.58
N LEU A 1003 55.96 6.67 -27.77
CA LEU A 1003 57.27 6.11 -28.13
C LEU A 1003 58.25 7.24 -28.46
N PRO A 1004 58.77 7.95 -27.45
CA PRO A 1004 59.79 8.95 -27.71
C PRO A 1004 61.07 8.26 -28.21
N ASN A 1005 61.78 8.93 -29.11
CA ASN A 1005 63.10 8.48 -29.56
C ASN A 1005 64.17 8.79 -28.51
N LEU A 1006 65.38 8.26 -28.69
CA LEU A 1006 66.46 8.43 -27.73
C LEU A 1006 66.86 9.90 -27.49
N GLU A 1007 66.79 10.76 -28.52
CA GLU A 1007 67.09 12.19 -28.42
C GLU A 1007 66.05 12.89 -27.52
N GLU A 1008 64.76 12.63 -27.74
CA GLU A 1008 63.67 13.16 -26.92
C GLU A 1008 63.76 12.71 -25.44
N ILE A 1009 64.20 11.48 -25.18
CA ILE A 1009 64.44 10.98 -23.81
C ILE A 1009 65.59 11.75 -23.13
N ILE A 1010 66.67 12.05 -23.87
CA ILE A 1010 67.82 12.80 -23.35
C ILE A 1010 67.45 14.25 -23.11
N GLU A 1011 66.78 14.91 -24.06
CA GLU A 1011 66.31 16.29 -23.91
C GLU A 1011 65.37 16.43 -22.71
N GLY A 1012 64.41 15.51 -22.58
CA GLY A 1012 63.47 15.44 -21.47
C GLY A 1012 64.10 15.14 -20.10
N ALA A 1013 65.38 14.75 -20.06
CA ALA A 1013 66.17 14.63 -18.84
C ALA A 1013 66.95 15.91 -18.49
N LEU A 1014 67.27 16.73 -19.49
CA LEU A 1014 68.05 17.96 -19.35
C LEU A 1014 67.20 19.18 -19.02
N GLU A 1015 65.97 19.23 -19.54
CA GLU A 1015 65.06 20.37 -19.36
C GLU A 1015 63.61 19.94 -19.07
N PRO A 1016 62.78 20.80 -18.42
CA PRO A 1016 61.35 20.53 -18.24
C PRO A 1016 60.60 20.41 -19.56
N VAL A 1017 59.80 19.36 -19.70
CA VAL A 1017 58.93 19.16 -20.87
C VAL A 1017 57.81 20.21 -20.91
N ALA A 1018 57.63 20.85 -22.06
CA ALA A 1018 56.56 21.82 -22.29
C ALA A 1018 55.16 21.17 -22.22
N ARG A 1019 54.11 21.99 -22.06
CA ARG A 1019 52.72 21.49 -22.14
C ARG A 1019 52.48 20.86 -23.53
N PRO A 1020 51.80 19.70 -23.60
CA PRO A 1020 51.50 19.08 -24.88
C PRO A 1020 50.69 20.04 -25.78
N MET A 1021 50.99 20.08 -27.07
CA MET A 1021 50.24 20.85 -28.08
C MET A 1021 49.73 19.91 -29.18
N GLY A 1022 48.43 19.94 -29.49
CA GLY A 1022 47.78 19.07 -30.48
C GLY A 1022 46.36 18.63 -30.06
N PRO A 1023 45.61 17.89 -30.91
CA PRO A 1023 44.22 17.48 -30.61
C PRO A 1023 44.09 16.64 -29.34
N ASN A 1024 45.06 15.73 -29.09
CA ASN A 1024 45.13 14.90 -27.88
C ASN A 1024 45.66 15.64 -26.64
N ALA A 1025 46.03 16.93 -26.79
CA ALA A 1025 46.44 17.79 -25.68
C ALA A 1025 45.25 18.48 -25.00
N ARG A 1026 44.07 18.44 -25.61
CA ARG A 1026 42.82 18.97 -25.06
C ARG A 1026 41.83 17.85 -24.83
N PHE A 1027 41.05 17.97 -23.76
CA PHE A 1027 39.92 17.09 -23.50
C PHE A 1027 38.70 17.90 -23.09
N GLY A 1028 37.53 17.32 -23.33
CA GLY A 1028 36.25 17.85 -22.94
C GLY A 1028 35.73 17.14 -21.69
N TYR A 1029 34.94 17.83 -20.90
CA TYR A 1029 34.19 17.27 -19.77
C TYR A 1029 32.86 18.02 -19.61
N PRO A 1030 31.75 17.40 -19.17
CA PRO A 1030 30.50 18.13 -18.97
C PRO A 1030 30.62 19.24 -17.92
N LEU A 1031 30.07 20.43 -18.20
CA LEU A 1031 30.14 21.56 -17.26
C LEU A 1031 29.38 21.24 -15.96
N LYS A 1032 28.21 20.60 -16.02
CA LYS A 1032 27.39 20.21 -14.87
C LYS A 1032 26.92 18.77 -15.02
N GLY A 1033 26.71 18.11 -13.88
CA GLY A 1033 26.13 16.75 -13.79
C GLY A 1033 27.11 15.61 -14.01
N GLY A 1034 28.42 15.89 -14.09
CA GLY A 1034 29.46 14.88 -14.30
C GLY A 1034 29.34 14.16 -15.64
N PHE A 1035 30.08 13.07 -15.82
CA PHE A 1035 30.00 12.27 -17.05
C PHE A 1035 28.60 11.64 -17.27
N GLN A 1036 27.81 11.49 -16.19
CA GLN A 1036 26.38 11.12 -16.25
C GLN A 1036 25.58 12.05 -17.17
N ALA A 1037 25.90 13.34 -17.23
CA ALA A 1037 25.18 14.28 -18.09
C ALA A 1037 25.27 13.91 -19.58
N LEU A 1038 26.43 13.40 -20.02
CA LEU A 1038 26.60 12.92 -21.38
C LEU A 1038 25.77 11.65 -21.64
N MET A 1039 25.67 10.76 -20.66
CA MET A 1039 24.87 9.53 -20.77
C MET A 1039 23.36 9.84 -20.78
N SER A 1040 22.90 10.68 -19.86
CA SER A 1040 21.50 11.11 -19.77
C SER A 1040 21.08 11.94 -20.99
N GLY A 1041 22.02 12.63 -21.65
CA GLY A 1041 21.79 13.37 -22.89
C GLY A 1041 21.29 12.50 -24.05
N PHE A 1042 21.48 11.18 -24.02
CA PHE A 1042 20.91 10.27 -25.03
C PHE A 1042 19.40 10.07 -24.86
N LEU A 1043 18.88 10.13 -23.63
CA LEU A 1043 17.51 9.73 -23.30
C LEU A 1043 16.44 10.46 -24.12
N PRO A 1044 16.52 11.79 -24.35
CA PRO A 1044 15.52 12.50 -25.16
C PRO A 1044 15.49 12.08 -26.64
N PHE A 1045 16.54 11.41 -27.12
CA PHE A 1045 16.68 11.01 -28.52
C PHE A 1045 16.45 9.52 -28.75
N ILE A 1046 16.30 8.73 -27.69
CA ILE A 1046 15.97 7.30 -27.82
C ILE A 1046 14.48 7.18 -28.16
N LYS A 1047 14.19 6.58 -29.31
CA LYS A 1047 12.81 6.35 -29.79
C LYS A 1047 12.15 5.16 -29.11
N GLY A 1048 12.95 4.14 -28.80
CA GLY A 1048 12.53 2.95 -28.08
C GLY A 1048 12.31 3.18 -26.58
N SER A 1049 12.12 2.09 -25.84
CA SER A 1049 11.96 2.14 -24.38
C SER A 1049 13.23 1.73 -23.65
N VAL A 1050 13.54 2.39 -22.54
CA VAL A 1050 14.64 2.03 -21.64
C VAL A 1050 14.06 1.59 -20.31
N LYS A 1051 14.45 0.41 -19.83
CA LYS A 1051 14.02 -0.18 -18.56
C LYS A 1051 15.22 -0.35 -17.64
N THR A 1052 15.31 0.49 -16.61
CA THR A 1052 16.29 0.38 -15.52
C THR A 1052 15.79 -0.56 -14.42
N ASN A 1053 16.64 -0.89 -13.45
CA ASN A 1053 16.35 -1.88 -12.38
C ASN A 1053 15.88 -3.24 -12.89
N THR A 1054 16.29 -3.61 -14.11
CA THR A 1054 15.82 -4.81 -14.80
C THR A 1054 17.03 -5.66 -15.16
N GLU A 1055 17.24 -6.75 -14.42
CA GLU A 1055 18.37 -7.65 -14.63
C GLU A 1055 17.99 -8.83 -15.52
N VAL A 1056 18.83 -9.12 -16.52
CA VAL A 1056 18.71 -10.34 -17.34
C VAL A 1056 19.42 -11.48 -16.65
N ILE A 1057 18.64 -12.47 -16.19
CA ILE A 1057 19.15 -13.67 -15.48
C ILE A 1057 19.32 -14.88 -16.40
N GLN A 1058 18.65 -14.88 -17.56
CA GLN A 1058 18.79 -15.94 -18.55
C GLN A 1058 18.69 -15.38 -19.97
N VAL A 1059 19.48 -15.92 -20.89
CA VAL A 1059 19.33 -15.69 -22.34
C VAL A 1059 19.21 -17.05 -23.00
N SER A 1060 18.20 -17.28 -23.83
CA SER A 1060 18.05 -18.51 -24.61
C SER A 1060 18.18 -18.16 -26.09
N PRO A 1061 19.38 -18.33 -26.68
CA PRO A 1061 19.58 -18.10 -28.10
C PRO A 1061 18.75 -19.07 -28.97
N GLU A 1062 18.58 -20.33 -28.57
CA GLU A 1062 17.83 -21.34 -29.34
C GLU A 1062 16.33 -21.03 -29.37
N LYS A 1063 15.78 -20.54 -28.24
CA LYS A 1063 14.35 -20.19 -28.12
C LYS A 1063 14.08 -18.70 -28.27
N ARG A 1064 15.10 -17.91 -28.61
CA ARG A 1064 15.11 -16.46 -28.79
C ARG A 1064 14.36 -15.67 -27.71
N PHE A 1065 14.66 -15.92 -26.44
CA PHE A 1065 14.14 -15.07 -25.35
C PHE A 1065 15.20 -14.67 -24.32
N VAL A 1066 14.93 -13.58 -23.62
CA VAL A 1066 15.62 -13.18 -22.39
C VAL A 1066 14.68 -13.35 -21.20
N ARG A 1067 15.17 -13.91 -20.10
CA ARG A 1067 14.45 -13.98 -18.82
C ARG A 1067 15.00 -12.93 -17.87
N LEU A 1068 14.09 -12.19 -17.26
CA LEU A 1068 14.39 -11.14 -16.30
C LEU A 1068 14.34 -11.67 -14.86
N ASN A 1069 14.96 -10.96 -13.92
CA ASN A 1069 15.00 -11.32 -12.50
C ASN A 1069 13.61 -11.44 -11.83
N ASN A 1070 12.60 -10.73 -12.34
CA ASN A 1070 11.20 -10.87 -11.93
C ASN A 1070 10.47 -12.08 -12.56
N GLY A 1071 11.18 -12.97 -13.25
CA GLY A 1071 10.65 -14.18 -13.87
C GLY A 1071 10.06 -14.00 -15.27
N ARG A 1072 9.87 -12.76 -15.75
CA ARG A 1072 9.30 -12.46 -17.07
C ARG A 1072 10.22 -12.92 -18.20
N GLN A 1073 9.64 -13.44 -19.28
CA GLN A 1073 10.35 -13.77 -20.51
C GLN A 1073 9.98 -12.80 -21.62
N ILE A 1074 10.99 -12.30 -22.35
CA ILE A 1074 10.81 -11.42 -23.51
C ILE A 1074 11.41 -12.12 -24.71
N GLN A 1075 10.57 -12.43 -25.69
CA GLN A 1075 10.96 -12.98 -26.98
C GLN A 1075 11.57 -11.87 -27.84
N TYR A 1076 12.59 -12.19 -28.63
CA TYR A 1076 13.28 -11.22 -29.48
C TYR A 1076 13.53 -11.70 -30.90
N ASP A 1077 13.52 -10.76 -31.85
CA ASP A 1077 14.02 -11.04 -33.21
C ASP A 1077 15.53 -10.81 -33.27
N ASN A 1078 15.98 -9.66 -32.76
CA ASN A 1078 17.37 -9.25 -32.70
C ASN A 1078 17.79 -8.91 -31.27
N ILE A 1079 19.03 -9.25 -30.91
CA ILE A 1079 19.59 -8.91 -29.60
C ILE A 1079 20.99 -8.35 -29.72
N ILE A 1080 21.22 -7.18 -29.09
CA ILE A 1080 22.53 -6.57 -28.88
C ILE A 1080 22.89 -6.74 -27.41
N SER A 1081 24.00 -7.42 -27.13
CA SER A 1081 24.51 -7.53 -25.77
C SER A 1081 25.71 -6.61 -25.56
N THR A 1082 25.66 -5.79 -24.52
CA THR A 1082 26.79 -5.00 -24.01
C THR A 1082 27.32 -5.51 -22.66
N MET A 1083 26.71 -6.59 -22.15
CA MET A 1083 27.08 -7.28 -20.91
C MET A 1083 28.49 -7.89 -21.02
N PRO A 1084 29.25 -8.02 -19.91
CA PRO A 1084 30.49 -8.79 -19.91
C PRO A 1084 30.33 -10.20 -20.50
N LEU A 1085 31.20 -10.55 -21.44
CA LEU A 1085 31.09 -11.78 -22.24
C LEU A 1085 31.00 -13.07 -21.38
N PRO A 1086 31.79 -13.25 -20.30
CA PRO A 1086 31.61 -14.39 -19.40
C PRO A 1086 30.26 -14.41 -18.70
N GLN A 1087 29.70 -13.25 -18.34
CA GLN A 1087 28.37 -13.17 -17.72
C GLN A 1087 27.27 -13.52 -18.72
N LEU A 1088 27.40 -13.07 -19.98
CA LEU A 1088 26.47 -13.44 -21.03
C LEU A 1088 26.43 -14.97 -21.23
N ILE A 1089 27.59 -15.62 -21.28
CA ILE A 1089 27.68 -17.08 -21.42
C ILE A 1089 27.10 -17.80 -20.19
N ASN A 1090 27.31 -17.27 -18.99
CA ASN A 1090 26.66 -17.79 -17.77
C ASN A 1090 25.14 -17.65 -17.82
N CYS A 1091 24.61 -16.50 -18.28
CA CYS A 1091 23.16 -16.31 -18.46
C CYS A 1091 22.59 -17.22 -19.56
N ILE A 1092 23.39 -17.62 -20.55
CA ILE A 1092 22.98 -18.61 -21.55
C ILE A 1092 22.91 -20.03 -20.95
N GLY A 1093 23.78 -20.33 -19.99
CA GLY A 1093 23.75 -21.58 -19.25
C GLY A 1093 23.97 -22.78 -20.17
N SER A 1094 23.13 -23.82 -20.05
CA SER A 1094 23.33 -25.10 -20.72
C SER A 1094 23.22 -25.08 -22.25
N GLU A 1095 22.69 -24.01 -22.85
CA GLU A 1095 22.64 -23.88 -24.32
C GLU A 1095 24.03 -23.58 -24.92
N ALA A 1096 24.95 -23.02 -24.14
CA ALA A 1096 26.34 -22.89 -24.54
C ALA A 1096 27.07 -24.23 -24.33
N PRO A 1097 27.77 -24.77 -25.34
CA PRO A 1097 28.46 -26.05 -25.21
C PRO A 1097 29.67 -25.94 -24.25
N PRO A 1098 30.15 -27.05 -23.67
CA PRO A 1098 31.21 -27.01 -22.66
C PRO A 1098 32.50 -26.31 -23.09
N PHE A 1099 32.87 -26.38 -24.38
CA PHE A 1099 34.06 -25.69 -24.90
C PHE A 1099 33.89 -24.16 -24.93
N ILE A 1100 32.67 -23.65 -25.06
CA ILE A 1100 32.34 -22.22 -25.00
C ILE A 1100 32.39 -21.74 -23.55
N HIS A 1101 31.82 -22.50 -22.60
CA HIS A 1101 31.97 -22.22 -21.17
C HIS A 1101 33.43 -22.16 -20.75
N ASN A 1102 34.24 -23.13 -21.19
CA ASN A 1102 35.69 -23.13 -20.92
C ASN A 1102 36.40 -21.93 -21.55
N SER A 1103 36.07 -21.58 -22.79
CA SER A 1103 36.65 -20.40 -23.46
C SER A 1103 36.30 -19.11 -22.72
N ALA A 1104 35.06 -18.97 -22.24
CA ALA A 1104 34.58 -17.81 -21.51
C ALA A 1104 35.20 -17.69 -20.11
N ALA A 1105 35.33 -18.81 -19.39
CA ALA A 1105 35.97 -18.87 -18.08
C ALA A 1105 37.47 -18.51 -18.15
N ASN A 1106 38.12 -18.76 -19.29
CA ASN A 1106 39.53 -18.40 -19.52
C ASN A 1106 39.73 -16.94 -19.94
N LEU A 1107 38.67 -16.12 -20.05
CA LEU A 1107 38.81 -14.70 -20.33
C LEU A 1107 39.20 -13.93 -19.06
N ARG A 1108 40.41 -13.38 -19.06
CA ARG A 1108 40.97 -12.66 -17.92
C ARG A 1108 40.59 -11.19 -17.92
N HIS A 1109 40.40 -10.64 -16.72
CA HIS A 1109 40.10 -9.24 -16.47
C HIS A 1109 40.75 -8.77 -15.16
N VAL A 1110 40.79 -7.45 -14.99
CA VAL A 1110 41.18 -6.76 -13.75
C VAL A 1110 39.99 -5.94 -13.28
N SER A 1111 39.77 -5.96 -11.97
CA SER A 1111 38.74 -5.19 -11.29
C SER A 1111 39.33 -3.90 -10.73
N VAL A 1112 38.53 -2.86 -10.60
CA VAL A 1112 38.97 -1.58 -10.01
C VAL A 1112 37.97 -1.16 -8.94
N CYS A 1113 38.48 -0.85 -7.75
CA CYS A 1113 37.72 -0.21 -6.69
C CYS A 1113 38.12 1.27 -6.64
N CYS A 1114 37.15 2.15 -6.76
CA CYS A 1114 37.31 3.60 -6.69
C CYS A 1114 36.87 4.09 -5.31
N VAL A 1115 37.74 4.84 -4.64
CA VAL A 1115 37.42 5.57 -3.41
C VAL A 1115 37.34 7.05 -3.74
N ASN A 1116 36.12 7.58 -3.72
CA ASN A 1116 35.84 9.00 -3.92
C ASN A 1116 35.98 9.73 -2.59
N LEU A 1117 36.73 10.83 -2.57
CA LEU A 1117 36.98 11.64 -1.39
C LEU A 1117 36.63 13.09 -1.69
N GLY A 1118 35.72 13.66 -0.89
CA GLY A 1118 35.41 15.09 -0.88
C GLY A 1118 36.11 15.74 0.31
N ILE A 1119 37.05 16.64 0.03
CA ILE A 1119 37.90 17.27 1.04
C ILE A 1119 37.45 18.70 1.30
N GLY A 1120 37.45 19.13 2.56
CA GLY A 1120 37.12 20.49 3.01
C GLY A 1120 38.23 21.51 2.82
N ARG A 1121 38.92 21.45 1.69
CA ARG A 1121 39.93 22.44 1.28
C ARG A 1121 39.90 22.57 -0.24
N GLU A 1122 39.84 23.81 -0.73
CA GLU A 1122 39.91 24.10 -2.16
C GLU A 1122 41.33 23.97 -2.72
N ASN A 1123 41.45 23.86 -4.05
CA ASN A 1123 42.71 23.98 -4.79
C ASN A 1123 43.82 23.03 -4.31
N ILE A 1124 43.48 21.76 -4.03
CA ILE A 1124 44.43 20.75 -3.53
C ILE A 1124 45.58 20.51 -4.52
N THR A 1125 45.28 20.51 -5.82
CA THR A 1125 46.28 20.45 -6.89
C THR A 1125 45.71 21.07 -8.16
N ASP A 1126 46.57 21.48 -9.08
CA ASP A 1126 46.27 21.97 -10.43
C ASP A 1126 46.21 20.85 -11.51
N LYS A 1127 46.30 19.58 -11.10
CA LYS A 1127 46.48 18.42 -12.00
C LYS A 1127 45.12 17.77 -12.27
N HIS A 1128 44.99 17.11 -13.42
CA HIS A 1128 43.77 16.37 -13.77
C HIS A 1128 43.85 14.90 -13.34
N TRP A 1129 45.01 14.26 -13.50
CA TRP A 1129 45.24 12.92 -12.93
C TRP A 1129 46.72 12.66 -12.70
N ILE A 1130 47.00 11.78 -11.74
CA ILE A 1130 48.34 11.46 -11.26
C ILE A 1130 48.51 9.94 -11.19
N TYR A 1131 49.61 9.44 -11.74
CA TYR A 1131 49.99 8.02 -11.70
C TYR A 1131 50.98 7.73 -10.56
N TYR A 1132 50.77 6.62 -9.85
CA TYR A 1132 51.54 6.23 -8.66
C TYR A 1132 52.13 4.82 -8.82
N PRO A 1133 53.36 4.69 -9.37
CA PRO A 1133 54.05 3.40 -9.53
C PRO A 1133 54.51 2.72 -8.22
N GLU A 1134 54.63 3.48 -7.11
CA GLU A 1134 55.29 3.03 -5.86
C GLU A 1134 54.30 2.55 -4.78
N GLU A 1135 54.72 2.53 -3.52
CA GLU A 1135 54.08 1.94 -2.32
C GLU A 1135 52.81 2.65 -1.81
N THR A 1136 51.89 3.02 -2.71
CA THR A 1136 50.51 3.45 -2.39
C THR A 1136 49.51 2.36 -2.74
N ILE A 1137 48.33 2.39 -2.15
CA ILE A 1137 47.25 1.47 -2.48
C ILE A 1137 46.65 1.75 -3.86
N PHE A 1138 46.45 3.04 -4.20
CA PHE A 1138 45.94 3.47 -5.50
C PHE A 1138 47.05 3.48 -6.55
N HIS A 1139 46.73 3.09 -7.77
CA HIS A 1139 47.64 3.19 -8.92
C HIS A 1139 47.48 4.53 -9.64
N ARG A 1140 46.29 5.15 -9.53
CA ARG A 1140 45.95 6.44 -10.14
C ARG A 1140 45.03 7.23 -9.22
N ILE A 1141 45.19 8.54 -9.21
CA ILE A 1141 44.18 9.48 -8.69
C ILE A 1141 43.66 10.30 -9.86
N PHE A 1142 42.34 10.35 -10.01
CA PHE A 1142 41.66 11.29 -10.89
C PHE A 1142 41.13 12.46 -10.08
N VAL A 1143 41.44 13.67 -10.50
CA VAL A 1143 41.10 14.89 -9.78
C VAL A 1143 39.84 15.48 -10.42
N GLN A 1144 38.69 14.91 -10.05
CA GLN A 1144 37.40 15.25 -10.63
C GLN A 1144 37.08 16.75 -10.47
N GLY A 1145 37.49 17.34 -9.35
CA GLY A 1145 37.30 18.76 -9.07
C GLY A 1145 37.92 19.71 -10.11
N ASN A 1146 38.93 19.28 -10.86
CA ASN A 1146 39.53 20.06 -11.94
C ASN A 1146 38.95 19.75 -13.32
N ALA A 1147 38.12 18.70 -13.46
CA ALA A 1147 37.46 18.38 -14.71
C ALA A 1147 36.37 19.42 -15.05
N SER A 1148 35.66 19.90 -14.02
CA SER A 1148 34.73 21.03 -14.13
C SER A 1148 34.66 21.82 -12.82
N PRO A 1149 34.54 23.16 -12.89
CA PRO A 1149 34.36 24.00 -11.71
C PRO A 1149 33.08 23.68 -10.91
N HIS A 1150 32.08 23.04 -11.52
CA HIS A 1150 30.84 22.66 -10.83
C HIS A 1150 30.88 21.26 -10.20
N CYS A 1151 32.00 20.54 -10.26
CA CYS A 1151 32.13 19.25 -9.58
C CYS A 1151 32.40 19.41 -8.07
N ASN A 1152 32.76 20.60 -7.61
CA ASN A 1152 33.06 20.88 -6.21
C ASN A 1152 32.03 21.85 -5.61
N PRO A 1153 31.64 21.66 -4.33
CA PRO A 1153 30.97 22.71 -3.56
C PRO A 1153 31.98 23.80 -3.17
N VAL A 1154 31.47 24.98 -2.79
CA VAL A 1154 32.29 26.07 -2.25
C VAL A 1154 33.02 25.59 -0.99
N GLY A 1155 34.32 25.87 -0.89
CA GLY A 1155 35.19 25.43 0.20
C GLY A 1155 35.69 23.99 0.06
N GLY A 1156 35.28 23.23 -0.96
CA GLY A 1156 35.58 21.82 -1.12
C GLY A 1156 36.38 21.46 -2.37
N PHE A 1157 37.01 20.28 -2.37
CA PHE A 1157 37.67 19.71 -3.54
C PHE A 1157 37.55 18.18 -3.60
N GLY A 1158 37.07 17.65 -4.73
CA GLY A 1158 36.82 16.22 -4.92
C GLY A 1158 37.91 15.49 -5.74
N LEU A 1159 38.30 14.30 -5.29
CA LEU A 1159 39.20 13.40 -6.01
C LEU A 1159 38.77 11.92 -5.89
N THR A 1160 39.23 11.09 -6.81
CA THR A 1160 38.94 9.65 -6.88
C THR A 1160 40.24 8.87 -6.88
N CYS A 1161 40.42 8.01 -5.89
CA CYS A 1161 41.53 7.05 -5.82
C CYS A 1161 41.12 5.76 -6.53
N GLU A 1162 41.90 5.30 -7.51
CA GLU A 1162 41.62 4.07 -8.24
C GLU A 1162 42.58 2.95 -7.81
N ILE A 1163 42.01 1.81 -7.39
CA ILE A 1163 42.74 0.67 -6.84
C ILE A 1163 42.42 -0.57 -7.68
N SER A 1164 43.42 -1.11 -8.38
CA SER A 1164 43.25 -2.36 -9.12
C SER A 1164 43.36 -3.57 -8.21
N TYR A 1165 42.52 -4.57 -8.44
CA TYR A 1165 42.59 -5.88 -7.80
C TYR A 1165 42.22 -6.99 -8.80
N SER A 1166 42.62 -8.21 -8.48
CA SER A 1166 42.31 -9.40 -9.26
C SER A 1166 42.08 -10.59 -8.33
N THR A 1167 41.67 -11.73 -8.87
CA THR A 1167 41.50 -12.96 -8.08
C THR A 1167 42.80 -13.42 -7.41
N THR A 1168 43.96 -13.18 -8.05
CA THR A 1168 45.28 -13.53 -7.52
C THR A 1168 45.86 -12.46 -6.60
N HIS A 1169 45.36 -11.22 -6.69
CA HIS A 1169 45.77 -10.08 -5.87
C HIS A 1169 44.51 -9.36 -5.35
N PRO A 1170 43.81 -9.93 -4.36
CA PRO A 1170 42.54 -9.40 -3.88
C PRO A 1170 42.72 -8.06 -3.13
N LEU A 1171 41.63 -7.32 -2.99
CA LEU A 1171 41.61 -6.06 -2.27
C LEU A 1171 41.87 -6.29 -0.77
N LEU A 1172 42.94 -5.68 -0.25
CA LEU A 1172 43.43 -5.93 1.12
C LEU A 1172 42.56 -5.29 2.21
N HIS A 1173 41.86 -4.20 1.89
CA HIS A 1173 41.01 -3.45 2.83
C HIS A 1173 39.62 -3.25 2.21
N LYS A 1174 38.58 -3.13 3.04
CA LYS A 1174 37.19 -2.90 2.58
C LYS A 1174 36.49 -1.86 3.45
N GLY A 1175 35.45 -1.23 2.91
CA GLY A 1175 34.64 -0.24 3.64
C GLY A 1175 35.49 0.89 4.20
N GLN A 1176 35.30 1.22 5.48
CA GLN A 1176 35.99 2.33 6.13
C GLN A 1176 37.52 2.14 6.16
N GLU A 1177 38.03 0.92 6.36
CA GLU A 1177 39.48 0.67 6.38
C GLU A 1177 40.17 1.02 5.05
N LEU A 1178 39.46 0.82 3.93
CA LEU A 1178 39.95 1.18 2.61
C LEU A 1178 39.98 2.70 2.43
N ILE A 1179 38.94 3.39 2.91
CA ILE A 1179 38.88 4.85 2.91
C ILE A 1179 40.04 5.42 3.71
N ASP A 1180 40.24 4.92 4.93
CA ASP A 1180 41.31 5.38 5.83
C ASP A 1180 42.69 5.11 5.21
N LYS A 1181 42.89 3.95 4.54
CA LYS A 1181 44.14 3.66 3.84
C LYS A 1181 44.39 4.61 2.67
N CYS A 1182 43.37 4.93 1.89
CA CYS A 1182 43.47 5.90 0.80
C CYS A 1182 43.81 7.31 1.33
N VAL A 1183 43.16 7.75 2.41
CA VAL A 1183 43.47 9.04 3.06
C VAL A 1183 44.90 9.06 3.57
N ASN A 1184 45.33 8.02 4.29
CA ASN A 1184 46.70 7.90 4.79
C ASN A 1184 47.74 7.91 3.67
N ASP A 1185 47.49 7.21 2.56
CA ASP A 1185 48.40 7.22 1.42
C ASP A 1185 48.40 8.56 0.68
N CYS A 1186 47.26 9.25 0.60
CA CYS A 1186 47.18 10.61 0.08
C CYS A 1186 47.99 11.60 0.96
N ILE A 1187 48.00 11.43 2.28
CA ILE A 1187 48.86 12.20 3.19
C ILE A 1187 50.34 11.83 2.97
N LYS A 1188 50.65 10.54 2.87
CA LYS A 1188 52.02 10.04 2.64
C LYS A 1188 52.66 10.60 1.37
N VAL A 1189 51.89 10.76 0.29
CA VAL A 1189 52.39 11.34 -0.97
C VAL A 1189 52.28 12.86 -1.03
N GLY A 1190 51.83 13.51 0.06
CA GLY A 1190 51.74 14.96 0.17
C GLY A 1190 50.59 15.59 -0.61
N LEU A 1191 49.58 14.81 -1.02
CA LEU A 1191 48.38 15.33 -1.67
C LEU A 1191 47.40 15.91 -0.63
N LEU A 1192 47.32 15.27 0.54
CA LEU A 1192 46.54 15.74 1.69
C LEU A 1192 47.46 16.03 2.88
N THR A 1193 46.96 16.80 3.83
CA THR A 1193 47.57 17.06 5.14
C THR A 1193 46.75 16.41 6.24
N SER A 1194 47.32 16.24 7.44
CA SER A 1194 46.57 15.70 8.59
C SER A 1194 45.42 16.60 9.06
N ASP A 1195 45.47 17.88 8.70
CA ASP A 1195 44.45 18.88 9.07
C ASP A 1195 43.30 18.93 8.06
N ASP A 1196 43.44 18.26 6.90
CA ASP A 1196 42.40 18.21 5.88
C ASP A 1196 41.20 17.39 6.35
N THR A 1197 40.03 18.01 6.38
CA THR A 1197 38.78 17.35 6.77
C THR A 1197 38.17 16.62 5.58
N ILE A 1198 37.82 15.35 5.77
CA ILE A 1198 37.04 14.58 4.78
C ILE A 1198 35.55 14.89 5.00
N ILE A 1199 34.94 15.61 4.06
CA ILE A 1199 33.51 15.97 4.09
C ILE A 1199 32.64 14.79 3.71
N THR A 1200 33.04 14.05 2.68
CA THR A 1200 32.36 12.83 2.25
C THR A 1200 33.31 11.82 1.63
N ALA A 1201 32.93 10.55 1.69
CA ALA A 1201 33.62 9.47 1.03
C ALA A 1201 32.63 8.39 0.57
N ASN A 1202 32.83 7.86 -0.62
CA ASN A 1202 32.05 6.73 -1.14
C ASN A 1202 32.93 5.78 -1.94
N ILE A 1203 32.51 4.53 -2.04
CA ILE A 1203 33.24 3.46 -2.70
C ILE A 1203 32.43 2.96 -3.88
N VAL A 1204 33.07 2.85 -5.05
CA VAL A 1204 32.51 2.22 -6.24
C VAL A 1204 33.37 1.03 -6.61
N ASP A 1205 32.78 -0.16 -6.66
CA ASP A 1205 33.48 -1.38 -7.08
C ASP A 1205 33.12 -1.75 -8.51
N MET A 1206 34.14 -1.93 -9.36
CA MET A 1206 34.04 -2.30 -10.77
C MET A 1206 34.63 -3.69 -10.99
N PRO A 1207 33.82 -4.76 -10.90
CA PRO A 1207 34.31 -6.14 -11.06
C PRO A 1207 34.96 -6.40 -12.41
N TYR A 1208 34.44 -5.78 -13.49
CA TYR A 1208 35.05 -5.79 -14.81
C TYR A 1208 35.46 -4.36 -15.16
N ALA A 1209 36.72 -4.03 -14.95
CA ALA A 1209 37.27 -2.73 -15.31
C ALA A 1209 38.15 -2.85 -16.55
N TYR A 1210 39.21 -3.66 -16.53
CA TYR A 1210 40.12 -3.84 -17.66
C TYR A 1210 40.08 -5.26 -18.21
N VAL A 1211 39.96 -5.39 -19.53
CA VAL A 1211 40.14 -6.67 -20.22
C VAL A 1211 41.63 -6.95 -20.39
N VAL A 1212 42.07 -8.18 -20.05
CA VAL A 1212 43.49 -8.57 -20.14
C VAL A 1212 43.74 -9.21 -21.49
N TYR A 1213 44.75 -8.71 -22.21
CA TYR A 1213 45.21 -9.26 -23.48
C TYR A 1213 46.27 -10.31 -23.22
N ASP A 1214 45.86 -11.53 -22.91
CA ASP A 1214 46.75 -12.68 -22.85
C ASP A 1214 46.82 -13.42 -24.21
N HIS A 1215 47.75 -14.35 -24.34
CA HIS A 1215 47.96 -15.11 -25.58
C HIS A 1215 46.79 -16.04 -25.96
N SER A 1216 45.90 -16.39 -25.03
CA SER A 1216 44.75 -17.26 -25.27
C SER A 1216 43.48 -16.50 -25.65
N ARG A 1217 43.42 -15.20 -25.31
CA ARG A 1217 42.27 -14.30 -25.51
C ARG A 1217 41.73 -14.34 -26.94
N ALA A 1218 42.58 -14.12 -27.94
CA ALA A 1218 42.13 -14.01 -29.34
C ALA A 1218 41.42 -15.28 -29.82
N ASN A 1219 41.95 -16.45 -29.46
CA ASN A 1219 41.32 -17.73 -29.80
C ASN A 1219 40.01 -17.94 -29.03
N ASN A 1220 39.97 -17.64 -27.73
CA ASN A 1220 38.77 -17.77 -26.91
C ASN A 1220 37.63 -16.85 -27.39
N ILE A 1221 37.94 -15.57 -27.70
CA ILE A 1221 36.98 -14.62 -28.25
C ILE A 1221 36.47 -15.10 -29.61
N ARG A 1222 37.36 -15.57 -30.49
CA ARG A 1222 36.96 -16.09 -31.81
C ARG A 1222 35.92 -17.21 -31.66
N LEU A 1223 36.22 -18.23 -30.85
CA LEU A 1223 35.32 -19.36 -30.63
C LEU A 1223 33.95 -18.91 -30.09
N ILE A 1224 33.93 -17.99 -29.12
CA ILE A 1224 32.69 -17.47 -28.54
C ILE A 1224 31.91 -16.60 -29.54
N ARG A 1225 32.60 -15.72 -30.26
CA ARG A 1225 32.01 -14.78 -31.21
C ARG A 1225 31.40 -15.50 -32.41
N GLU A 1226 32.12 -16.45 -33.01
CA GLU A 1226 31.61 -17.26 -34.12
C GLU A 1226 30.36 -18.02 -33.70
N TRP A 1227 30.35 -18.59 -32.49
CA TRP A 1227 29.19 -19.31 -31.96
C TRP A 1227 28.00 -18.38 -31.66
N LEU A 1228 28.21 -17.23 -31.01
CA LEU A 1228 27.12 -16.28 -30.71
C LEU A 1228 26.55 -15.63 -31.97
N MET A 1229 27.39 -15.39 -32.98
CA MET A 1229 26.97 -14.85 -34.28
C MET A 1229 26.08 -15.84 -35.04
N ASP A 1230 26.41 -17.14 -35.05
CA ASP A 1230 25.54 -18.21 -35.58
C ASP A 1230 24.16 -18.23 -34.89
N LYS A 1231 24.11 -17.84 -33.61
CA LYS A 1231 22.87 -17.73 -32.83
C LYS A 1231 22.16 -16.38 -32.93
N GLY A 1232 22.64 -15.47 -33.78
CA GLY A 1232 22.02 -14.16 -34.00
C GLY A 1232 22.18 -13.17 -32.84
N ILE A 1233 23.19 -13.35 -31.99
CA ILE A 1233 23.51 -12.44 -30.89
C ILE A 1233 24.62 -11.47 -31.32
N ILE A 1234 24.33 -10.17 -31.33
CA ILE A 1234 25.28 -9.12 -31.70
C ILE A 1234 26.03 -8.68 -30.44
N LEU A 1235 27.35 -8.84 -30.45
CA LEU A 1235 28.22 -8.35 -29.38
C LEU A 1235 28.66 -6.93 -29.69
N ALA A 1236 28.56 -6.03 -28.71
CA ALA A 1236 29.01 -4.65 -28.88
C ALA A 1236 29.58 -4.08 -27.57
N GLY A 1237 30.71 -3.38 -27.68
CA GLY A 1237 31.26 -2.61 -26.56
C GLY A 1237 32.32 -3.35 -25.76
N ARG A 1238 32.97 -2.60 -24.84
CA ARG A 1238 34.20 -2.98 -24.11
C ARG A 1238 34.16 -4.42 -23.56
N TYR A 1239 33.11 -4.77 -22.84
CA TYR A 1239 33.05 -6.04 -22.12
C TYR A 1239 32.35 -7.16 -22.90
N SER A 1240 31.56 -6.84 -23.92
CA SER A 1240 30.89 -7.86 -24.73
C SER A 1240 31.78 -8.35 -25.88
N GLU A 1241 32.50 -7.44 -26.52
CA GLU A 1241 33.52 -7.78 -27.52
C GLU A 1241 34.85 -8.19 -26.87
N TRP A 1242 34.98 -7.96 -25.56
CA TRP A 1242 36.18 -8.18 -24.74
C TRP A 1242 37.41 -7.40 -25.24
N GLU A 1243 37.16 -6.17 -25.72
CA GLU A 1243 38.13 -5.24 -26.30
C GLU A 1243 38.38 -4.05 -25.36
N TYR A 1244 39.54 -3.40 -25.46
CA TYR A 1244 39.82 -2.23 -24.63
C TYR A 1244 39.32 -0.98 -25.35
N TYR A 1245 38.19 -0.43 -24.88
CA TYR A 1245 37.56 0.77 -25.45
C TYR A 1245 37.58 1.97 -24.50
N ASN A 1246 37.67 3.15 -25.11
CA ASN A 1246 37.27 4.42 -24.50
C ASN A 1246 35.81 4.73 -24.90
N SER A 1247 35.23 5.81 -24.35
CA SER A 1247 33.82 6.15 -24.57
C SER A 1247 33.47 6.46 -26.04
N ASP A 1248 34.37 7.09 -26.78
CA ASP A 1248 34.23 7.36 -28.22
C ASP A 1248 34.08 6.08 -29.05
N HIS A 1249 34.97 5.11 -28.81
CA HIS A 1249 34.91 3.78 -29.44
C HIS A 1249 33.64 3.03 -29.02
N ALA A 1250 33.21 3.20 -27.77
CA ALA A 1250 31.98 2.58 -27.27
C ALA A 1250 30.73 3.12 -27.99
N PHE A 1251 30.67 4.43 -28.31
CA PHE A 1251 29.60 4.99 -29.14
C PHE A 1251 29.63 4.46 -30.57
N ILE A 1252 30.81 4.42 -31.19
CA ILE A 1252 30.96 3.89 -32.56
C ILE A 1252 30.54 2.41 -32.60
N ALA A 1253 30.89 1.60 -31.60
CA ALA A 1253 30.46 0.21 -31.50
C ALA A 1253 28.93 0.09 -31.40
N GLY A 1254 28.28 0.96 -30.64
CA GLY A 1254 26.82 1.00 -30.54
C GLY A 1254 26.15 1.34 -31.87
N LYS A 1255 26.69 2.34 -32.58
CA LYS A 1255 26.24 2.70 -33.94
C LYS A 1255 26.38 1.51 -34.90
N LYS A 1256 27.54 0.87 -34.95
CA LYS A 1256 27.79 -0.29 -35.83
C LYS A 1256 26.83 -1.45 -35.55
N ALA A 1257 26.53 -1.72 -34.26
CA ALA A 1257 25.58 -2.76 -33.89
C ALA A 1257 24.15 -2.45 -34.37
N ALA A 1258 23.73 -1.19 -34.29
CA ALA A 1258 22.44 -0.75 -34.84
C ALA A 1258 22.41 -0.83 -36.38
N ASP A 1259 23.49 -0.43 -37.06
CA ASP A 1259 23.60 -0.49 -38.53
C ASP A 1259 23.43 -1.95 -39.04
N ILE A 1260 23.97 -2.95 -38.33
CA ILE A 1260 23.79 -4.38 -38.66
C ILE A 1260 22.30 -4.78 -38.68
N ILE A 1261 21.54 -4.39 -37.65
CA ILE A 1261 20.09 -4.68 -37.58
C ILE A 1261 19.31 -3.96 -38.68
N ILE A 1262 19.67 -2.69 -38.95
CA ILE A 1262 19.01 -1.88 -39.99
C ILE A 1262 19.24 -2.49 -41.37
N GLU A 1263 20.48 -2.92 -41.68
CA GLU A 1263 20.81 -3.58 -42.94
C GLU A 1263 20.10 -4.93 -43.10
N GLN A 1264 20.02 -5.73 -42.04
CA GLN A 1264 19.28 -7.01 -42.03
C GLN A 1264 17.78 -6.77 -42.31
N THR A 1265 17.17 -5.80 -41.62
CA THR A 1265 15.76 -5.44 -41.79
C THR A 1265 15.45 -4.90 -43.20
N GLN A 1266 16.39 -4.16 -43.81
CA GLN A 1266 16.23 -3.65 -45.17
C GLN A 1266 16.37 -4.77 -46.22
N LYS A 1267 17.30 -5.72 -46.02
CA LYS A 1267 17.45 -6.90 -46.90
C LYS A 1267 16.22 -7.80 -46.89
N GLU A 1268 15.60 -8.01 -45.73
CA GLU A 1268 14.33 -8.76 -45.58
C GLU A 1268 13.16 -8.06 -46.30
N LYS A 1269 13.06 -6.73 -46.24
CA LYS A 1269 12.02 -5.96 -46.95
C LYS A 1269 12.14 -5.97 -48.47
N ILE A 1270 13.36 -6.15 -49.01
CA ILE A 1270 13.62 -6.15 -50.46
C ILE A 1270 13.56 -7.57 -51.06
N GLY A 1271 13.38 -8.61 -50.25
CA GLY A 1271 13.16 -9.99 -50.72
C GLY A 1271 14.38 -10.64 -51.39
N ILE A 1272 15.59 -10.16 -51.10
CA ILE A 1272 16.83 -10.76 -51.61
C ILE A 1272 17.37 -11.69 -50.53
N ASN A 1273 16.98 -12.97 -50.62
CA ASN A 1273 17.64 -14.06 -49.91
C ASN A 1273 19.01 -14.29 -50.56
N LEU A 1274 20.08 -13.81 -49.92
CA LEU A 1274 21.43 -14.33 -50.16
C LEU A 1274 21.69 -15.40 -49.13
N SER A 1275 21.76 -16.64 -49.59
CA SER A 1275 22.42 -17.73 -48.90
C SER A 1275 23.87 -17.32 -48.60
N LEU A 1276 24.21 -17.28 -47.32
CA LEU A 1276 25.57 -17.48 -46.84
C LEU A 1276 25.82 -18.98 -46.70
#